data_AF-A0A7X0GA97-F1
#
_entry.id   AF-A0A7X0GA97-F1
#
_cell.length_a   1.000
_cell.length_b   1.000
_cell.length_c   1.000
_cell.angle_alpha   90.00
_cell.angle_beta   90.00
_cell.angle_gamma   90.00
#
_symmetry.space_group_name_H-M   'P 1'
#
loop_
_entity.id
_entity.type
_entity.pdbx_description
1 polymer ?
#
loop_
_entity_poly.entity_id
_entity_poly.type
_entity_poly.pdbx_seq_one_letter_code
_entity_poly.pdbx_strand_id
1 'polypeptide(L)'
;MCETIAKYPEAPAIDDGTVQLTYRALGSRVNALARRLWALDIGAGDRVGVRMQSGSSDLYIAILGVMACGAAYVPVDIEEPEERMETAWSEAGVCAVVGGHLAVTLVPGRRAQGRHREPHPEDDAWIIFTSGSTGKPKGVVVTHRSAAAWADAEAEMYCQDNPLGPGDRVLAGLSVAFDASCEEMWLAWRNGACLVPAPRTVVRSGADLGSWLVQRHITAISTVPTLAALWPVDALDGIRLLIVGGEACPGPLMDRLAGSRREVWNTYGPTEATVISCGAMHDGTEPNRIGLPLPGWDLAVVDTDGIPVRWGEEGELVIGGVGLGRYLDPTEDAAKYAPMAVLGWSRAYRSGDLVLADPRGLVFRGRADDQVKLAGRRVELGEIDAALTSLPNVAAAASAVRTTSSGNRVLAGYLVQATGTRIDLAAARTRLTEVLPAQLVPALGVVQSLPIKASGKVDRKALPWPLPGGLPADSAHELTGTSAWLAEQWNSVLGPTPLTRDSNFFALGGGSVAAAQLISLVRTRHPEASIADLYAIPSLGPMADHLDSLGAPFGDERETMSIPPWTGLLQLPLILGLYYVNGLKYLTGLAVASLLVRMAGAPWAPNPPLLPTLVACLVLFSFPSRLIIAAGCARLLMHGIRPGIFPRGGLVHLRLWATERIVAYCALDSLMGTPFAAWYARALGCDIGKGVHLDAMPPVTGMAAIGSNASIERGVDMAGYWIDGNVLSIGSIDIGSNATVGARSTLLPGTHIGIGAEVAPGTCVNGFVPDGQLWTGSPMRHVGAAGKGWPVTQAPEHRRAAVRFLYPLSLVGLGPMMALSALPAELLIFMASRSSGDVENTLQTVALWTPLAVIFTSMTHLLITAGLVRLLSHLIAPGLHLSTGPAAWAAWLTDLLLTKALISAYAIYASLFTPGWMRLLGAQVGKRVEISTVETMPHLTIFLDRSFLADRSLVTFKRVRAGWLQLGHASVGEESFLGNSAVVGPGRHIPDKSLIAALSSAPSHMPEGTSWFGLPPVELTRLVDHSDRSRTYSPPPRLLAARAAVEACRIVPSIIKAWLGLVALYVLASTYVHSGLMTTILVSGPTVLGTAVASCLVALTAKWGLVGRFRPSEHPLWSSFVWRNELADVFTESLAGTELIGMSVGTPIINLWLRCMGTKIGRRVWCETRWLPEFDLITLGDGVTINRGCVLQTHLFHDRIMRMDEIDMGINSTLGPNSIALPGSSLGTRATVGAASLVMRSEAVPADSRWAGNPLRTWVQSHPAQSDEVD
;
A
#
# COMPACT_ATOMS: atom_id res chain seq x y z
N MET A 1 26.99 -9.17 -39.57
CA MET A 1 28.04 -8.34 -38.92
C MET A 1 28.97 -7.65 -39.94
N CYS A 2 29.72 -8.38 -40.80
CA CYS A 2 30.59 -7.75 -41.80
C CYS A 2 29.84 -6.75 -42.71
N GLU A 3 28.64 -7.12 -43.16
CA GLU A 3 27.76 -6.23 -43.91
C GLU A 3 27.36 -4.99 -43.11
N THR A 4 26.95 -5.16 -41.84
CA THR A 4 26.65 -4.04 -40.93
C THR A 4 27.83 -3.09 -40.78
N ILE A 5 29.06 -3.61 -40.61
CA ILE A 5 30.28 -2.82 -40.49
C ILE A 5 30.54 -2.01 -41.77
N ALA A 6 30.32 -2.61 -42.95
CA ALA A 6 30.47 -1.91 -44.21
C ALA A 6 29.41 -0.81 -44.42
N LYS A 7 28.18 -1.07 -43.97
CA LYS A 7 27.03 -0.16 -44.14
C LYS A 7 27.02 1.02 -43.16
N TYR A 8 27.45 0.79 -41.91
CA TYR A 8 27.42 1.80 -40.83
C TYR A 8 28.77 1.96 -40.11
N PRO A 9 29.89 2.19 -40.82
CA PRO A 9 31.24 2.08 -40.25
C PRO A 9 31.51 3.07 -39.11
N GLU A 10 30.93 4.27 -39.17
CA GLU A 10 31.12 5.33 -38.17
C GLU A 10 30.03 5.33 -37.08
N ALA A 11 29.02 4.46 -37.17
CA ALA A 11 27.99 4.39 -36.14
C ALA A 11 28.52 3.71 -34.86
N PRO A 12 28.03 4.08 -33.67
CA PRO A 12 28.35 3.40 -32.43
C PRO A 12 27.88 1.93 -32.47
N ALA A 13 28.79 0.99 -32.24
CA ALA A 13 28.50 -0.44 -32.24
C ALA A 13 28.41 -1.02 -30.83
N ILE A 14 29.25 -0.52 -29.92
CA ILE A 14 29.23 -0.89 -28.51
C ILE A 14 29.65 0.29 -27.63
N ASP A 15 28.98 0.44 -26.50
CA ASP A 15 29.23 1.52 -25.53
C ASP A 15 29.07 0.99 -24.10
N ASP A 16 30.18 0.64 -23.45
CA ASP A 16 30.20 0.18 -22.05
C ASP A 16 30.20 1.33 -21.03
N GLY A 17 30.07 2.57 -21.52
CA GLY A 17 30.09 3.78 -20.72
C GLY A 17 31.47 4.30 -20.33
N THR A 18 32.53 3.55 -20.60
CA THR A 18 33.93 4.00 -20.52
C THR A 18 34.57 4.10 -21.89
N VAL A 19 34.24 3.15 -22.78
CA VAL A 19 34.71 3.05 -24.15
C VAL A 19 33.50 2.92 -25.07
N GLN A 20 33.42 3.83 -26.03
CA GLN A 20 32.49 3.76 -27.15
C GLN A 20 33.27 3.41 -28.42
N LEU A 21 32.93 2.30 -29.07
CA LEU A 21 33.54 1.87 -30.32
C LEU A 21 32.56 2.01 -31.47
N THR A 22 33.03 2.57 -32.58
CA THR A 22 32.29 2.51 -33.85
C THR A 22 32.36 1.11 -34.45
N TYR A 23 31.48 0.79 -35.40
CA TYR A 23 31.52 -0.50 -36.12
C TYR A 23 32.88 -0.75 -36.80
N ARG A 24 33.53 0.28 -37.35
CA ARG A 24 34.89 0.18 -37.91
C ARG A 24 35.93 -0.18 -36.85
N ALA A 25 35.85 0.48 -35.69
CA ALA A 25 36.78 0.22 -34.58
C ALA A 25 36.56 -1.17 -33.97
N LEU A 26 35.30 -1.57 -33.79
CA LEU A 26 34.91 -2.91 -33.34
C LEU A 26 35.44 -3.98 -34.31
N GLY A 27 35.18 -3.82 -35.63
CA GLY A 27 35.69 -4.73 -36.65
C GLY A 27 37.21 -4.85 -36.65
N SER A 28 37.93 -3.74 -36.42
CA SER A 28 39.39 -3.75 -36.33
C SER A 28 39.89 -4.56 -35.13
N ARG A 29 39.23 -4.43 -33.96
CA ARG A 29 39.57 -5.20 -32.75
C ARG A 29 39.22 -6.69 -32.87
N VAL A 30 38.04 -7.00 -33.43
CA VAL A 30 37.59 -8.37 -33.72
C VAL A 30 38.58 -9.06 -34.66
N ASN A 31 38.96 -8.41 -35.76
CA ASN A 31 39.95 -8.94 -36.70
C ASN A 31 41.34 -9.12 -36.06
N ALA A 32 41.73 -8.23 -35.15
CA ALA A 32 42.99 -8.38 -34.42
C ALA A 32 42.96 -9.58 -33.47
N LEU A 33 41.85 -9.85 -32.79
CA LEU A 33 41.70 -11.07 -31.99
C LEU A 33 41.65 -12.33 -32.85
N ALA A 34 40.88 -12.34 -33.95
CA ALA A 34 40.82 -13.47 -34.86
C ALA A 34 42.21 -13.85 -35.42
N ARG A 35 43.01 -12.85 -35.82
CA ARG A 35 44.41 -13.09 -36.26
C ARG A 35 45.30 -13.65 -35.14
N ARG A 36 45.11 -13.21 -33.89
CA ARG A 36 45.83 -13.78 -32.74
C ARG A 36 45.44 -15.24 -32.49
N LEU A 37 44.17 -15.59 -32.65
CA LEU A 37 43.68 -16.96 -32.53
C LEU A 37 44.24 -17.85 -33.66
N TRP A 38 44.26 -17.38 -34.91
CA TRP A 38 44.92 -18.09 -36.01
C TRP A 38 46.44 -18.23 -35.78
N ALA A 39 47.11 -17.24 -35.20
CA ALA A 39 48.54 -17.39 -34.87
C ALA A 39 48.81 -18.48 -33.81
N LEU A 40 47.77 -18.96 -33.13
CA LEU A 40 47.80 -20.05 -32.16
C LEU A 40 47.20 -21.37 -32.72
N ASP A 41 47.04 -21.46 -34.05
CA ASP A 41 46.43 -22.58 -34.76
C ASP A 41 44.95 -22.85 -34.39
N ILE A 42 44.26 -21.86 -33.82
CA ILE A 42 42.83 -21.95 -33.46
C ILE A 42 41.98 -21.44 -34.62
N GLY A 43 41.02 -22.25 -35.08
CA GLY A 43 40.13 -21.86 -36.18
C GLY A 43 38.89 -22.73 -36.32
N ALA A 44 38.40 -22.88 -37.56
CA ALA A 44 37.15 -23.58 -37.83
C ALA A 44 37.14 -25.04 -37.33
N GLY A 45 36.18 -25.35 -36.44
CA GLY A 45 36.04 -26.65 -35.78
C GLY A 45 36.57 -26.70 -34.34
N ASP A 46 37.33 -25.69 -33.90
CA ASP A 46 37.76 -25.56 -32.52
C ASP A 46 36.70 -24.89 -31.64
N ARG A 47 36.88 -25.02 -30.32
CA ARG A 47 36.00 -24.44 -29.30
C ARG A 47 36.83 -23.62 -28.32
N VAL A 48 36.40 -22.40 -28.07
CA VAL A 48 37.13 -21.43 -27.25
C VAL A 48 36.25 -20.95 -26.10
N GLY A 49 36.73 -21.12 -24.87
CA GLY A 49 36.05 -20.65 -23.67
C GLY A 49 36.10 -19.13 -23.57
N VAL A 50 35.02 -18.51 -23.11
CA VAL A 50 34.97 -17.07 -22.84
C VAL A 50 34.52 -16.86 -21.41
N ARG A 51 35.36 -16.21 -20.59
CA ARG A 51 35.08 -15.93 -19.17
C ARG A 51 35.58 -14.54 -18.79
N MET A 52 34.66 -13.59 -18.67
CA MET A 52 34.93 -12.19 -18.33
C MET A 52 33.74 -11.59 -17.58
N GLN A 53 33.97 -10.48 -16.86
CA GLN A 53 32.90 -9.69 -16.26
C GLN A 53 31.96 -9.12 -17.31
N SER A 54 30.65 -9.27 -17.09
CA SER A 54 29.62 -8.58 -17.90
C SER A 54 29.71 -7.07 -17.69
N GLY A 55 29.32 -6.30 -18.70
CA GLY A 55 29.40 -4.83 -18.66
C GLY A 55 30.66 -4.24 -19.29
N SER A 56 31.58 -5.06 -19.83
CA SER A 56 32.78 -4.60 -20.56
C SER A 56 32.68 -4.89 -22.06
N SER A 57 33.16 -3.97 -22.89
CA SER A 57 33.25 -4.17 -24.35
C SER A 57 34.18 -5.33 -24.76
N ASP A 58 35.18 -5.68 -23.94
CA ASP A 58 36.10 -6.79 -24.22
C ASP A 58 35.38 -8.14 -24.30
N LEU A 59 34.34 -8.37 -23.50
CA LEU A 59 33.55 -9.61 -23.54
C LEU A 59 32.95 -9.87 -24.93
N TYR A 60 32.38 -8.82 -25.52
CA TYR A 60 31.72 -8.91 -26.82
C TYR A 60 32.73 -8.96 -27.97
N ILE A 61 33.88 -8.28 -27.83
CA ILE A 61 35.01 -8.42 -28.76
C ILE A 61 35.55 -9.86 -28.73
N ALA A 62 35.61 -10.50 -27.56
CA ALA A 62 36.03 -11.89 -27.42
C ALA A 62 35.10 -12.84 -28.17
N ILE A 63 33.79 -12.73 -27.92
CA ILE A 63 32.77 -13.54 -28.60
C ILE A 63 32.87 -13.38 -30.13
N LEU A 64 32.85 -12.14 -30.62
CA LEU A 64 32.92 -11.86 -32.05
C LEU A 64 34.26 -12.30 -32.67
N GLY A 65 35.38 -12.16 -31.95
CA GLY A 65 36.69 -12.57 -32.44
C GLY A 65 36.86 -14.09 -32.54
N VAL A 66 36.28 -14.84 -31.61
CA VAL A 66 36.21 -16.31 -31.66
C VAL A 66 35.35 -16.76 -32.84
N MET A 67 34.15 -16.19 -32.98
CA MET A 67 33.28 -16.49 -34.13
C MET A 67 33.94 -16.10 -35.46
N ALA A 68 34.65 -14.97 -35.52
CA ALA A 68 35.32 -14.50 -36.74
C ALA A 68 36.53 -15.37 -37.13
N CYS A 69 37.17 -16.07 -36.19
CA CYS A 69 38.23 -17.04 -36.53
C CYS A 69 37.67 -18.41 -36.97
N GLY A 70 36.35 -18.61 -36.90
CA GLY A 70 35.63 -19.83 -37.27
C GLY A 70 35.38 -20.80 -36.12
N ALA A 71 35.87 -20.50 -34.90
CA ALA A 71 35.68 -21.35 -33.73
C ALA A 71 34.34 -21.07 -33.04
N ALA A 72 33.81 -22.07 -32.32
CA ALA A 72 32.63 -21.90 -31.49
C ALA A 72 33.01 -21.33 -30.12
N TYR A 73 32.28 -20.32 -29.65
CA TYR A 73 32.50 -19.81 -28.29
C TYR A 73 31.71 -20.63 -27.27
N VAL A 74 32.33 -20.86 -26.10
CA VAL A 74 31.74 -21.59 -24.97
C VAL A 74 31.72 -20.65 -23.76
N PRO A 75 30.64 -19.87 -23.57
CA PRO A 75 30.57 -18.87 -22.53
C PRO A 75 30.38 -19.52 -21.17
N VAL A 76 31.11 -19.03 -20.18
CA VAL A 76 30.82 -19.29 -18.76
C VAL A 76 30.85 -17.95 -18.05
N ASP A 77 29.80 -17.66 -17.28
CA ASP A 77 29.74 -16.41 -16.52
C ASP A 77 30.93 -16.38 -15.54
N ILE A 78 31.56 -15.22 -15.37
CA ILE A 78 32.67 -15.11 -14.41
C ILE A 78 32.21 -15.30 -12.97
N GLU A 79 30.94 -15.02 -12.70
CA GLU A 79 30.30 -15.28 -11.41
C GLU A 79 29.90 -16.74 -11.24
N GLU A 80 29.93 -17.53 -12.31
CA GLU A 80 29.74 -18.97 -12.19
C GLU A 80 30.98 -19.64 -11.58
N PRO A 81 30.78 -20.70 -10.79
CA PRO A 81 31.85 -21.25 -9.98
C PRO A 81 32.81 -22.08 -10.82
N GLU A 82 34.05 -22.17 -10.36
CA GLU A 82 35.16 -22.76 -11.11
C GLU A 82 34.88 -24.21 -11.54
N GLU A 83 34.26 -25.01 -10.68
CA GLU A 83 33.89 -26.41 -10.94
C GLU A 83 32.89 -26.54 -12.11
N ARG A 84 31.93 -25.60 -12.22
CA ARG A 84 30.95 -25.56 -13.31
C ARG A 84 31.61 -25.18 -14.64
N MET A 85 32.53 -24.22 -14.59
CA MET A 85 33.36 -23.84 -15.75
C MET A 85 34.21 -25.03 -16.23
N GLU A 86 34.94 -25.70 -15.33
CA GLU A 86 35.79 -26.85 -15.66
C GLU A 86 34.98 -27.97 -16.30
N THR A 87 33.81 -28.27 -15.73
CA THR A 87 32.89 -29.28 -16.26
C THR A 87 32.43 -28.92 -17.67
N ALA A 88 31.91 -27.71 -17.86
CA ALA A 88 31.43 -27.23 -19.17
C ALA A 88 32.55 -27.22 -20.23
N TRP A 89 33.73 -26.70 -19.91
CA TRP A 89 34.84 -26.62 -20.85
C TRP A 89 35.48 -27.97 -21.15
N SER A 90 35.51 -28.88 -20.17
CA SER A 90 35.97 -30.26 -20.37
C SER A 90 35.04 -31.01 -21.32
N GLU A 91 33.72 -30.92 -21.09
CA GLU A 91 32.70 -31.54 -21.94
C GLU A 91 32.67 -30.97 -23.35
N ALA A 92 32.78 -29.64 -23.46
CA ALA A 92 32.89 -28.99 -24.74
C ALA A 92 34.25 -29.23 -25.40
N GLY A 93 35.28 -29.71 -24.70
CA GLY A 93 36.61 -29.90 -25.30
C GLY A 93 37.26 -28.58 -25.74
N VAL A 94 37.13 -27.54 -24.90
CA VAL A 94 37.71 -26.22 -25.14
C VAL A 94 39.24 -26.30 -25.27
N CYS A 95 39.80 -25.69 -26.31
CA CYS A 95 41.25 -25.70 -26.59
C CYS A 95 41.98 -24.45 -26.09
N ALA A 96 41.26 -23.34 -25.91
CA ALA A 96 41.80 -22.08 -25.41
C ALA A 96 40.72 -21.27 -24.71
N VAL A 97 41.11 -20.33 -23.86
CA VAL A 97 40.22 -19.45 -23.11
C VAL A 97 40.60 -18.00 -23.37
N VAL A 98 39.61 -17.18 -23.67
CA VAL A 98 39.75 -15.72 -23.73
C VAL A 98 39.25 -15.12 -22.42
N GLY A 99 40.18 -14.55 -21.64
CA GLY A 99 39.94 -13.88 -20.36
C GLY A 99 40.21 -12.37 -20.44
N GLY A 100 40.03 -11.65 -19.33
CA GLY A 100 40.08 -10.18 -19.26
C GLY A 100 41.25 -9.53 -20.03
N HIS A 101 41.00 -8.33 -20.58
CA HIS A 101 41.92 -7.64 -21.51
C HIS A 101 42.20 -8.40 -22.82
N LEU A 102 41.30 -9.29 -23.23
CA LEU A 102 41.43 -10.14 -24.43
C LEU A 102 42.70 -11.00 -24.41
N ALA A 103 43.09 -11.50 -23.23
CA ALA A 103 44.21 -12.41 -23.05
C ALA A 103 43.79 -13.83 -23.47
N VAL A 104 44.58 -14.47 -24.33
CA VAL A 104 44.31 -15.84 -24.80
C VAL A 104 45.23 -16.81 -24.06
N THR A 105 44.63 -17.81 -23.41
CA THR A 105 45.35 -18.86 -22.67
C THR A 105 45.04 -20.21 -23.29
N LEU A 106 46.06 -20.96 -23.69
CA LEU A 106 45.88 -22.32 -24.22
C LEU A 106 45.58 -23.30 -23.08
N VAL A 107 44.65 -24.23 -23.30
CA VAL A 107 44.31 -25.27 -22.32
C VAL A 107 45.35 -26.39 -22.41
N PRO A 108 46.07 -26.71 -21.30
CA PRO A 108 47.08 -27.77 -21.31
C PRO A 108 46.50 -29.13 -21.76
N GLY A 109 47.18 -29.81 -22.69
CA GLY A 109 46.77 -31.12 -23.17
C GLY A 109 45.66 -31.12 -24.24
N ARG A 110 45.11 -29.95 -24.62
CA ARG A 110 44.17 -29.80 -25.73
C ARG A 110 44.88 -29.09 -26.89
N ARG A 111 45.01 -29.75 -28.04
CA ARG A 111 45.63 -29.16 -29.23
C ARG A 111 44.54 -28.62 -30.15
N ALA A 112 44.65 -27.35 -30.54
CA ALA A 112 43.81 -26.77 -31.58
C ALA A 112 44.06 -27.49 -32.92
N GLN A 113 42.97 -27.78 -33.65
CA GLN A 113 43.02 -28.49 -34.94
C GLN A 113 42.26 -27.72 -36.02
N GLY A 114 41.84 -26.49 -35.73
CA GLY A 114 41.00 -25.70 -36.57
C GLY A 114 41.70 -25.25 -37.85
N ARG A 115 40.88 -25.01 -38.87
CA ARG A 115 41.37 -24.53 -40.17
C ARG A 115 41.32 -23.02 -40.21
N HIS A 116 42.39 -22.38 -40.70
CA HIS A 116 42.43 -20.94 -40.93
C HIS A 116 41.62 -20.59 -42.17
N ARG A 117 40.31 -20.46 -42.00
CA ARG A 117 39.36 -20.07 -43.04
C ARG A 117 38.26 -19.22 -42.43
N GLU A 118 37.51 -18.54 -43.29
CA GLU A 118 36.29 -17.85 -42.88
C GLU A 118 35.22 -18.86 -42.37
N PRO A 119 34.35 -18.42 -41.45
CA PRO A 119 33.26 -19.26 -40.92
C PRO A 119 32.28 -19.69 -42.02
N HIS A 120 31.80 -20.93 -41.94
CA HIS A 120 30.80 -21.51 -42.85
C HIS A 120 29.48 -21.73 -42.09
N PRO A 121 28.30 -21.66 -42.73
CA PRO A 121 27.01 -21.85 -42.04
C PRO A 121 26.86 -23.19 -41.28
N GLU A 122 27.57 -24.23 -41.70
CA GLU A 122 27.58 -25.54 -41.03
C GLU A 122 28.50 -25.60 -39.80
N ASP A 123 29.33 -24.59 -39.58
CA ASP A 123 30.21 -24.55 -38.42
C ASP A 123 29.42 -24.26 -37.14
N ASP A 124 29.87 -24.83 -36.03
CA ASP A 124 29.36 -24.52 -34.69
C ASP A 124 29.65 -23.04 -34.38
N ALA A 125 28.62 -22.27 -34.02
CA ALA A 125 28.75 -20.87 -33.63
C ALA A 125 28.98 -20.72 -32.13
N TRP A 126 28.20 -21.45 -31.33
CA TRP A 126 28.31 -21.45 -29.88
C TRP A 126 27.81 -22.74 -29.23
N ILE A 127 28.23 -22.93 -27.98
CA ILE A 127 27.79 -24.03 -27.13
C ILE A 127 27.36 -23.48 -25.79
N ILE A 128 26.07 -23.59 -25.46
CA ILE A 128 25.49 -23.11 -24.20
C ILE A 128 25.06 -24.30 -23.35
N PHE A 129 25.40 -24.27 -22.05
CA PHE A 129 25.12 -25.38 -21.14
C PHE A 129 23.83 -25.14 -20.33
N THR A 130 22.92 -26.11 -20.37
CA THR A 130 21.66 -26.12 -19.59
C THR A 130 21.71 -27.14 -18.44
N SER A 131 20.82 -27.03 -17.46
CA SER A 131 20.75 -28.00 -16.35
C SER A 131 20.12 -29.32 -16.79
N GLY A 132 20.79 -30.44 -16.50
CA GLY A 132 20.36 -31.77 -16.90
C GLY A 132 19.55 -32.49 -15.81
N SER A 133 18.52 -33.25 -16.21
CA SER A 133 17.75 -34.15 -15.33
C SER A 133 18.59 -35.23 -14.63
N THR A 134 19.81 -35.46 -15.10
CA THR A 134 20.78 -36.43 -14.57
C THR A 134 21.85 -35.77 -13.67
N GLY A 135 21.78 -34.45 -13.45
CA GLY A 135 22.74 -33.68 -12.65
C GLY A 135 23.99 -33.20 -13.41
N LYS A 136 24.22 -33.69 -14.64
CA LYS A 136 25.33 -33.26 -15.51
C LYS A 136 24.86 -32.16 -16.47
N PRO A 137 25.59 -31.03 -16.63
CA PRO A 137 25.24 -29.98 -17.58
C PRO A 137 25.11 -30.52 -19.01
N LYS A 138 24.16 -30.01 -19.80
CA LYS A 138 23.95 -30.45 -21.18
C LYS A 138 24.37 -29.33 -22.13
N GLY A 139 25.44 -29.56 -22.89
CA GLY A 139 25.91 -28.60 -23.89
C GLY A 139 25.05 -28.65 -25.16
N VAL A 140 24.31 -27.58 -25.42
CA VAL A 140 23.54 -27.38 -26.65
C VAL A 140 24.41 -26.64 -27.65
N VAL A 141 24.63 -27.26 -28.81
CA VAL A 141 25.41 -26.72 -29.91
C VAL A 141 24.50 -26.09 -30.95
N VAL A 142 24.77 -24.84 -31.28
CA VAL A 142 24.06 -24.06 -32.31
C VAL A 142 25.03 -23.75 -33.45
N THR A 143 24.58 -23.95 -34.68
CA THR A 143 25.37 -23.66 -35.89
C THR A 143 25.23 -22.21 -36.32
N HIS A 144 26.19 -21.71 -37.11
CA HIS A 144 26.10 -20.39 -37.74
C HIS A 144 24.83 -20.23 -38.58
N ARG A 145 24.37 -21.29 -39.27
CA ARG A 145 23.11 -21.30 -40.01
C ARG A 145 21.91 -21.04 -39.11
N SER A 146 21.79 -21.78 -38.00
CA SER A 146 20.66 -21.64 -37.07
C SER A 146 20.65 -20.26 -36.42
N ALA A 147 21.83 -19.78 -35.99
CA ALA A 147 22.01 -18.44 -35.43
C ALA A 147 21.66 -17.33 -36.43
N ALA A 148 22.13 -17.43 -37.67
CA ALA A 148 21.85 -16.43 -38.71
C ALA A 148 20.37 -16.42 -39.08
N ALA A 149 19.75 -17.60 -39.27
CA ALA A 149 18.34 -17.71 -39.57
C ALA A 149 17.46 -17.10 -38.45
N TRP A 150 17.82 -17.31 -37.18
CA TRP A 150 17.09 -16.74 -36.05
C TRP A 150 17.26 -15.21 -35.98
N ALA A 151 18.48 -14.70 -36.16
CA ALA A 151 18.73 -13.25 -36.18
C ALA A 151 18.03 -12.56 -37.36
N ASP A 152 17.93 -13.21 -38.53
CA ASP A 152 17.15 -12.71 -39.67
C ASP A 152 15.64 -12.75 -39.37
N ALA A 153 15.14 -13.84 -38.79
CA ALA A 153 13.73 -13.99 -38.42
C ALA A 153 13.27 -12.93 -37.40
N GLU A 154 14.07 -12.62 -36.39
CA GLU A 154 13.76 -11.55 -35.43
C GLU A 154 13.76 -10.16 -36.07
N ALA A 155 14.69 -9.90 -36.99
CA ALA A 155 14.76 -8.64 -37.71
C ALA A 155 13.54 -8.41 -38.62
N GLU A 156 12.88 -9.47 -39.07
CA GLU A 156 11.61 -9.43 -39.82
C GLU A 156 10.37 -9.37 -38.92
N MET A 157 10.52 -9.63 -37.62
CA MET A 157 9.42 -9.66 -36.65
C MET A 157 9.19 -8.30 -35.99
N TYR A 158 10.26 -7.65 -35.52
CA TYR A 158 10.15 -6.50 -34.63
C TYR A 158 10.20 -5.16 -35.35
N CYS A 159 9.39 -4.20 -34.91
CA CYS A 159 9.43 -2.79 -35.32
C CYS A 159 9.34 -2.57 -36.83
N GLN A 160 8.55 -3.38 -37.56
CA GLN A 160 8.50 -3.31 -39.03
C GLN A 160 8.03 -1.95 -39.56
N ASP A 161 7.15 -1.26 -38.83
CA ASP A 161 6.68 0.09 -39.17
C ASP A 161 7.76 1.18 -38.95
N ASN A 162 8.75 0.91 -38.09
CA ASN A 162 9.88 1.81 -37.81
C ASN A 162 11.13 0.99 -37.44
N PRO A 163 11.86 0.42 -38.43
CA PRO A 163 12.90 -0.57 -38.17
C PRO A 163 14.04 -0.12 -37.25
N LEU A 164 14.66 -1.07 -36.55
CA LEU A 164 15.88 -0.84 -35.76
C LEU A 164 17.05 -0.37 -36.66
N GLY A 165 17.87 0.54 -36.15
CA GLY A 165 18.97 1.14 -36.91
C GLY A 165 20.09 1.76 -36.05
N PRO A 166 21.04 2.48 -36.67
CA PRO A 166 22.18 3.12 -35.98
C PRO A 166 21.87 4.12 -34.87
N GLY A 167 20.64 4.63 -34.80
CA GLY A 167 20.20 5.52 -33.72
C GLY A 167 19.76 4.77 -32.45
N ASP A 168 19.62 3.45 -32.52
CA ASP A 168 19.10 2.63 -31.43
C ASP A 168 20.17 2.11 -30.50
N ARG A 169 19.74 1.80 -29.28
CA ARG A 169 20.61 1.37 -28.19
C ARG A 169 19.96 0.18 -27.50
N VAL A 170 20.60 -0.98 -27.60
CA VAL A 170 20.09 -2.24 -27.04
C VAL A 170 20.77 -2.51 -25.71
N LEU A 171 19.98 -2.77 -24.66
CA LEU A 171 20.53 -3.21 -23.37
C LEU A 171 21.19 -4.58 -23.51
N ALA A 172 22.40 -4.73 -22.98
CA ALA A 172 22.99 -6.05 -22.73
C ALA A 172 23.14 -6.26 -21.22
N GLY A 173 22.14 -6.90 -20.61
CA GLY A 173 22.04 -7.10 -19.16
C GLY A 173 21.99 -8.57 -18.73
N LEU A 174 21.72 -9.50 -19.67
CA LEU A 174 21.62 -10.92 -19.39
C LEU A 174 22.99 -11.61 -19.37
N SER A 175 23.05 -12.82 -18.79
CA SER A 175 24.32 -13.57 -18.79
C SER A 175 24.62 -14.09 -20.17
N VAL A 176 25.89 -14.00 -20.58
CA VAL A 176 26.40 -14.71 -21.75
C VAL A 176 26.33 -16.23 -21.61
N ALA A 177 26.17 -16.76 -20.38
CA ALA A 177 25.90 -18.17 -20.14
C ALA A 177 24.46 -18.59 -20.51
N PHE A 178 23.57 -17.65 -20.79
CA PHE A 178 22.22 -17.91 -21.30
C PHE A 178 22.11 -17.45 -22.75
N ASP A 179 21.36 -18.21 -23.53
CA ASP A 179 21.06 -17.94 -24.94
C ASP A 179 20.28 -16.64 -25.16
N ALA A 180 19.48 -16.20 -24.17
CA ALA A 180 18.82 -14.89 -24.21
C ALA A 180 19.80 -13.70 -24.35
N SER A 181 21.07 -13.83 -23.97
CA SER A 181 22.08 -12.80 -24.26
C SER A 181 22.44 -12.71 -25.75
N CYS A 182 22.24 -13.80 -26.50
CA CYS A 182 22.38 -13.79 -27.96
C CYS A 182 21.34 -12.84 -28.56
N GLU A 183 20.11 -12.84 -28.05
CA GLU A 183 19.05 -11.90 -28.44
C GLU A 183 19.52 -10.46 -28.30
N GLU A 184 20.06 -10.08 -27.13
CA GLU A 184 20.59 -8.72 -26.90
C GLU A 184 21.67 -8.34 -27.92
N MET A 185 22.63 -9.24 -28.19
CA MET A 185 23.75 -8.99 -29.12
C MET A 185 23.30 -8.84 -30.57
N TRP A 186 22.49 -9.78 -31.06
CA TRP A 186 22.11 -9.84 -32.47
C TRP A 186 20.99 -8.87 -32.80
N LEU A 187 20.08 -8.57 -31.85
CA LEU A 187 19.13 -7.46 -31.98
C LEU A 187 19.85 -6.13 -32.25
N ALA A 188 21.01 -5.91 -31.63
CA ALA A 188 21.84 -4.73 -31.89
C ALA A 188 22.55 -4.81 -33.25
N TRP A 189 23.40 -5.81 -33.45
CA TRP A 189 24.36 -5.85 -34.56
C TRP A 189 23.75 -6.25 -35.90
N ARG A 190 22.61 -6.95 -35.91
CA ARG A 190 21.89 -7.25 -37.15
C ARG A 190 21.24 -6.00 -37.75
N ASN A 191 20.88 -5.04 -36.89
CA ASN A 191 20.20 -3.81 -37.26
C ASN A 191 21.13 -2.59 -37.37
N GLY A 192 22.40 -2.72 -36.96
CA GLY A 192 23.34 -1.60 -36.96
C GLY A 192 23.22 -0.70 -35.73
N ALA A 193 22.46 -1.09 -34.72
CA ALA A 193 22.28 -0.38 -33.45
C ALA A 193 23.50 -0.53 -32.53
N CYS A 194 23.55 0.26 -31.46
CA CYS A 194 24.60 0.20 -30.45
C CYS A 194 24.24 -0.79 -29.34
N LEU A 195 25.10 -1.77 -29.06
CA LEU A 195 24.97 -2.61 -27.87
C LEU A 195 25.48 -1.84 -26.64
N VAL A 196 24.73 -1.84 -25.53
CA VAL A 196 25.09 -1.10 -24.32
C VAL A 196 25.21 -2.08 -23.14
N PRO A 197 26.42 -2.57 -22.83
CA PRO A 197 26.67 -3.45 -21.71
C PRO A 197 26.34 -2.80 -20.36
N ALA A 198 25.49 -3.46 -19.58
CA ALA A 198 25.16 -3.05 -18.22
C ALA A 198 25.95 -3.86 -17.19
N PRO A 199 26.54 -3.22 -16.16
CA PRO A 199 27.11 -3.92 -15.03
C PRO A 199 26.04 -4.77 -14.32
N ARG A 200 26.39 -6.00 -13.91
CA ARG A 200 25.46 -6.91 -13.22
C ARG A 200 24.84 -6.33 -11.95
N THR A 201 25.59 -5.51 -11.23
CA THR A 201 25.12 -4.81 -10.02
C THR A 201 23.93 -3.90 -10.32
N VAL A 202 23.98 -3.16 -11.43
CA VAL A 202 22.89 -2.28 -11.87
C VAL A 202 21.68 -3.11 -12.29
N VAL A 203 21.88 -4.15 -13.10
CA VAL A 203 20.78 -5.01 -13.58
C VAL A 203 20.05 -5.70 -12.43
N ARG A 204 20.77 -6.11 -11.37
CA ARG A 204 20.21 -6.78 -10.19
C ARG A 204 19.52 -5.85 -9.20
N SER A 205 19.84 -4.56 -9.20
CA SER A 205 19.26 -3.57 -8.28
C SER A 205 17.77 -3.32 -8.51
N GLY A 206 17.27 -3.52 -9.74
CA GLY A 206 15.92 -3.18 -10.19
C GLY A 206 15.65 -1.66 -10.23
N ALA A 207 15.83 -0.97 -9.10
CA ALA A 207 15.59 0.47 -8.93
C ALA A 207 16.64 1.35 -9.64
N ASP A 208 17.94 0.99 -9.57
CA ASP A 208 18.98 1.79 -10.22
C ASP A 208 18.97 1.58 -11.75
N LEU A 209 18.53 0.40 -12.20
CA LEU A 209 18.41 0.07 -13.61
C LEU A 209 17.49 1.05 -14.34
N GLY A 210 16.36 1.45 -13.75
CA GLY A 210 15.44 2.39 -14.39
C GLY A 210 16.11 3.75 -14.71
N SER A 211 16.82 4.32 -13.74
CA SER A 211 17.60 5.54 -13.97
C SER A 211 18.73 5.33 -14.98
N TRP A 212 19.35 4.16 -14.97
CA TRP A 212 20.42 3.79 -15.90
C TRP A 212 19.92 3.65 -17.34
N LEU A 213 18.73 3.06 -17.56
CA LEU A 213 18.12 2.93 -18.88
C LEU A 213 17.91 4.31 -19.53
N VAL A 214 17.41 5.26 -18.74
CA VAL A 214 17.19 6.66 -19.18
C VAL A 214 18.53 7.36 -19.44
N GLN A 215 19.49 7.26 -18.53
CA GLN A 215 20.82 7.87 -18.67
C GLN A 215 21.60 7.34 -19.88
N ARG A 216 21.43 6.05 -20.19
CA ARG A 216 22.09 5.39 -21.32
C ARG A 216 21.28 5.44 -22.61
N HIS A 217 20.12 6.12 -22.60
CA HIS A 217 19.23 6.28 -23.75
C HIS A 217 18.89 4.95 -24.44
N ILE A 218 18.64 3.90 -23.65
CA ILE A 218 18.25 2.59 -24.19
C ILE A 218 16.94 2.73 -24.98
N THR A 219 16.83 2.03 -26.11
CA THR A 219 15.64 2.02 -26.97
C THR A 219 15.05 0.62 -27.19
N ALA A 220 15.83 -0.46 -27.02
CA ALA A 220 15.33 -1.83 -27.11
C ALA A 220 15.87 -2.71 -25.99
N ILE A 221 15.03 -3.60 -25.46
CA ILE A 221 15.38 -4.50 -24.36
C ILE A 221 14.77 -5.89 -24.61
N SER A 222 15.56 -6.94 -24.43
CA SER A 222 15.07 -8.30 -24.16
C SER A 222 15.31 -8.65 -22.69
N THR A 223 14.33 -9.32 -22.06
CA THR A 223 14.42 -9.68 -20.64
C THR A 223 13.45 -10.81 -20.25
N VAL A 224 13.57 -11.28 -19.01
CA VAL A 224 12.56 -12.13 -18.37
C VAL A 224 11.45 -11.29 -17.70
N PRO A 225 10.20 -11.80 -17.66
CA PRO A 225 9.08 -11.18 -16.95
C PRO A 225 9.38 -10.78 -15.50
N THR A 226 10.07 -11.62 -14.73
CA THR A 226 10.43 -11.32 -13.33
C THR A 226 11.27 -10.06 -13.19
N LEU A 227 12.22 -9.82 -14.10
CA LEU A 227 13.06 -8.63 -14.08
C LEU A 227 12.27 -7.42 -14.61
N ALA A 228 11.51 -7.60 -15.68
CA ALA A 228 10.64 -6.58 -16.24
C ALA A 228 9.61 -6.07 -15.22
N ALA A 229 9.13 -6.95 -14.32
CA ALA A 229 8.19 -6.62 -13.26
C ALA A 229 8.72 -5.55 -12.29
N LEU A 230 10.04 -5.49 -12.08
CA LEU A 230 10.70 -4.57 -11.16
C LEU A 230 10.94 -3.17 -11.77
N TRP A 231 10.73 -3.00 -13.07
CA TRP A 231 11.06 -1.74 -13.76
C TRP A 231 9.97 -0.68 -13.58
N PRO A 232 10.33 0.56 -13.22
CA PRO A 232 9.42 1.70 -13.28
C PRO A 232 8.97 1.94 -14.72
N VAL A 233 7.68 2.18 -14.95
CA VAL A 233 7.13 2.37 -16.31
C VAL A 233 7.75 3.60 -16.99
N ASP A 234 7.95 4.70 -16.25
CA ASP A 234 8.55 5.93 -16.77
C ASP A 234 10.00 5.72 -17.25
N ALA A 235 10.73 4.77 -16.67
CA ALA A 235 12.07 4.42 -17.13
C ALA A 235 12.06 3.76 -18.51
N LEU A 236 10.89 3.27 -18.95
CA LEU A 236 10.73 2.64 -20.24
C LEU A 236 10.31 3.63 -21.33
N ASP A 237 9.99 4.89 -21.06
CA ASP A 237 9.47 5.83 -22.08
C ASP A 237 10.35 5.97 -23.33
N GLY A 238 11.67 5.83 -23.19
CA GLY A 238 12.62 5.81 -24.30
C GLY A 238 12.68 4.48 -25.08
N ILE A 239 12.08 3.42 -24.54
CA ILE A 239 12.04 2.06 -25.09
C ILE A 239 10.91 1.94 -26.10
N ARG A 240 11.26 1.52 -27.31
CA ARG A 240 10.33 1.26 -28.43
C ARG A 240 10.10 -0.22 -28.70
N LEU A 241 11.03 -1.08 -28.28
CA LEU A 241 10.89 -2.54 -28.36
C LEU A 241 11.20 -3.17 -27.02
N LEU A 242 10.26 -3.96 -26.50
CA LEU A 242 10.46 -4.74 -25.29
C LEU A 242 10.05 -6.19 -25.55
N ILE A 243 11.02 -7.09 -25.48
CA ILE A 243 10.82 -8.51 -25.66
C ILE A 243 10.85 -9.17 -24.28
N VAL A 244 9.84 -9.98 -23.99
CA VAL A 244 9.78 -10.79 -22.77
C VAL A 244 9.67 -12.26 -23.11
N GLY A 245 10.54 -13.06 -22.53
CA GLY A 245 10.60 -14.51 -22.79
C GLY A 245 11.20 -15.28 -21.62
N GLY A 246 11.26 -16.61 -21.75
CA GLY A 246 11.86 -17.51 -20.76
C GLY A 246 11.00 -17.81 -19.51
N GLU A 247 9.98 -17.01 -19.22
CA GLU A 247 8.98 -17.28 -18.18
C GLU A 247 7.56 -17.06 -18.71
N ALA A 248 6.57 -17.72 -18.08
CA ALA A 248 5.18 -17.41 -18.38
C ALA A 248 4.87 -15.99 -17.93
N CYS A 249 4.68 -15.08 -18.88
CA CYS A 249 4.36 -13.69 -18.59
C CYS A 249 2.85 -13.54 -18.31
N PRO A 250 2.43 -13.04 -17.14
CA PRO A 250 1.02 -12.75 -16.90
C PRO A 250 0.51 -11.67 -17.86
N GLY A 251 -0.71 -11.82 -18.38
CA GLY A 251 -1.37 -10.81 -19.22
C GLY A 251 -1.29 -9.38 -18.65
N PRO A 252 -1.59 -9.16 -17.35
CA PRO A 252 -1.48 -7.83 -16.74
C PRO A 252 -0.06 -7.22 -16.75
N LEU A 253 0.99 -8.05 -16.77
CA LEU A 253 2.36 -7.56 -16.89
C LEU A 253 2.66 -7.16 -18.34
N MET A 254 2.18 -7.92 -19.33
CA MET A 254 2.25 -7.53 -20.74
C MET A 254 1.54 -6.20 -20.98
N ASP A 255 0.33 -6.04 -20.44
CA ASP A 255 -0.45 -4.79 -20.53
C ASP A 255 0.33 -3.60 -19.95
N ARG A 256 0.95 -3.77 -18.77
CA ARG A 256 1.72 -2.71 -18.09
C ARG A 256 2.98 -2.32 -18.86
N LEU A 257 3.64 -3.30 -19.45
CA LEU A 257 4.85 -3.11 -20.23
C LEU A 257 4.54 -2.53 -21.63
N ALA A 258 3.31 -2.75 -22.12
CA ALA A 258 2.81 -2.20 -23.36
C ALA A 258 2.56 -0.69 -23.24
N GLY A 259 3.37 0.09 -23.95
CA GLY A 259 3.23 1.54 -24.04
C GLY A 259 2.47 1.95 -25.31
N SER A 260 2.02 3.20 -25.39
CA SER A 260 1.26 3.72 -26.54
C SER A 260 2.00 3.70 -27.90
N ARG A 261 3.32 3.52 -27.89
CA ARG A 261 4.20 3.51 -29.08
C ARG A 261 5.26 2.41 -29.04
N ARG A 262 5.19 1.49 -28.07
CA ARG A 262 6.18 0.43 -27.86
C ARG A 262 5.60 -0.91 -28.30
N GLU A 263 6.37 -1.65 -29.08
CA GLU A 263 6.06 -3.05 -29.32
C GLU A 263 6.48 -3.90 -28.13
N VAL A 264 5.55 -4.70 -27.61
CA VAL A 264 5.84 -5.69 -26.58
C VAL A 264 5.58 -7.08 -27.13
N TRP A 265 6.62 -7.89 -27.14
CA TRP A 265 6.58 -9.24 -27.70
C TRP A 265 6.72 -10.27 -26.59
N ASN A 266 5.81 -11.24 -26.54
CA ASN A 266 5.94 -12.42 -25.71
C ASN A 266 6.55 -13.54 -26.57
N THR A 267 7.78 -13.93 -26.26
CA THR A 267 8.53 -14.90 -27.04
C THR A 267 8.75 -16.19 -26.26
N TYR A 268 8.84 -17.29 -27.00
CA TYR A 268 9.10 -18.60 -26.46
C TYR A 268 10.09 -19.34 -27.35
N GLY A 269 11.10 -19.91 -26.73
CA GLY A 269 11.98 -20.89 -27.34
C GLY A 269 12.79 -21.59 -26.26
N PRO A 270 12.99 -22.91 -26.37
CA PRO A 270 14.04 -23.60 -25.63
C PRO A 270 15.40 -23.36 -26.30
N THR A 271 16.49 -23.48 -25.52
CA THR A 271 17.87 -23.36 -26.04
C THR A 271 18.15 -24.33 -27.18
N GLU A 272 17.54 -25.52 -27.12
CA GLU A 272 17.58 -26.58 -28.13
C GLU A 272 17.01 -26.18 -29.51
N ALA A 273 16.22 -25.11 -29.58
CA ALA A 273 15.65 -24.59 -30.82
C ALA A 273 16.14 -23.17 -31.15
N THR A 274 17.31 -22.80 -30.62
CA THR A 274 18.04 -21.53 -30.83
C THR A 274 17.26 -20.31 -30.36
N VAL A 275 17.37 -20.01 -29.07
CA VAL A 275 16.88 -18.78 -28.40
C VAL A 275 15.35 -18.66 -28.39
N ILE A 276 14.73 -18.36 -29.54
CA ILE A 276 13.29 -18.18 -29.71
C ILE A 276 12.82 -19.03 -30.89
N SER A 277 11.63 -19.62 -30.77
CA SER A 277 11.00 -20.44 -31.81
C SER A 277 9.63 -19.91 -32.24
N CYS A 278 8.94 -19.20 -31.34
CA CYS A 278 7.72 -18.46 -31.63
C CYS A 278 7.63 -17.18 -30.82
N GLY A 279 6.78 -16.27 -31.30
CA GLY A 279 6.42 -15.09 -30.53
C GLY A 279 5.08 -14.52 -30.96
N ALA A 280 4.47 -13.77 -30.06
CA ALA A 280 3.28 -12.97 -30.34
C ALA A 280 3.49 -11.54 -29.85
N MET A 281 3.16 -10.57 -30.70
CA MET A 281 3.01 -9.20 -30.26
C MET A 281 1.79 -9.13 -29.35
N HIS A 282 1.95 -8.45 -28.23
CA HIS A 282 0.85 -8.22 -27.33
C HIS A 282 -0.19 -7.30 -27.99
N ASP A 283 -1.38 -7.85 -28.26
CA ASP A 283 -2.48 -7.17 -28.92
C ASP A 283 -3.62 -6.77 -27.95
N GLY A 284 -3.37 -6.90 -26.64
CA GLY A 284 -4.36 -6.64 -25.58
C GLY A 284 -5.48 -7.69 -25.49
N THR A 285 -5.38 -8.82 -26.19
CA THR A 285 -6.39 -9.89 -26.13
C THR A 285 -5.97 -11.06 -25.24
N GLU A 286 -6.92 -11.57 -24.45
CA GLU A 286 -6.74 -12.78 -23.65
C GLU A 286 -7.16 -14.04 -24.44
N PRO A 287 -6.55 -15.21 -24.21
CA PRO A 287 -5.41 -15.46 -23.32
C PRO A 287 -4.07 -14.91 -23.86
N ASN A 288 -3.12 -14.59 -22.97
CA ASN A 288 -1.75 -14.23 -23.40
C ASN A 288 -1.08 -15.40 -24.15
N ARG A 289 -0.59 -15.13 -25.38
CA ARG A 289 -0.06 -16.15 -26.29
C ARG A 289 1.46 -16.11 -26.31
N ILE A 290 2.08 -17.29 -26.45
CA ILE A 290 3.49 -17.42 -26.85
C ILE A 290 3.65 -17.37 -28.37
N GLY A 291 2.54 -17.43 -29.11
CA GLY A 291 2.45 -17.01 -30.50
C GLY A 291 2.68 -18.10 -31.54
N LEU A 292 3.00 -17.64 -32.75
CA LEU A 292 3.17 -18.47 -33.94
C LEU A 292 4.66 -18.66 -34.26
N PRO A 293 5.03 -19.72 -34.99
CA PRO A 293 6.42 -19.97 -35.37
C PRO A 293 7.09 -18.77 -36.05
N LEU A 294 8.38 -18.60 -35.78
CA LEU A 294 9.26 -17.71 -36.54
C LEU A 294 9.44 -18.22 -37.98
N PRO A 295 9.76 -17.34 -38.95
CA PRO A 295 10.18 -17.75 -40.29
C PRO A 295 11.31 -18.80 -40.25
N GLY A 296 11.03 -20.02 -40.72
CA GLY A 296 11.98 -21.14 -40.71
C GLY A 296 11.83 -22.12 -39.55
N TRP A 297 10.89 -21.90 -38.63
CA TRP A 297 10.47 -22.83 -37.58
C TRP A 297 9.07 -23.39 -37.90
N ASP A 298 8.81 -24.62 -37.49
CA ASP A 298 7.48 -25.23 -37.55
C ASP A 298 7.11 -25.81 -36.19
N LEU A 299 5.87 -25.60 -35.74
CA LEU A 299 5.40 -26.05 -34.43
C LEU A 299 4.22 -27.01 -34.57
N ALA A 300 4.21 -28.09 -33.78
CA ALA A 300 3.08 -29.00 -33.65
C ALA A 300 2.73 -29.20 -32.17
N VAL A 301 1.43 -29.31 -31.88
CA VAL A 301 0.91 -29.68 -30.56
C VAL A 301 0.34 -31.08 -30.68
N VAL A 302 0.88 -32.04 -29.92
CA VAL A 302 0.56 -33.46 -30.07
C VAL A 302 0.11 -34.11 -28.78
N ASP A 303 -0.70 -35.15 -28.89
CA ASP A 303 -1.10 -36.00 -27.76
C ASP A 303 -0.02 -37.01 -27.37
N THR A 304 -0.34 -37.92 -26.45
CA THR A 304 0.58 -38.96 -25.96
C THR A 304 1.00 -39.96 -27.03
N ASP A 305 0.21 -40.13 -28.09
CA ASP A 305 0.50 -41.03 -29.22
C ASP A 305 1.27 -40.31 -30.34
N GLY A 306 1.58 -39.02 -30.17
CA GLY A 306 2.29 -38.20 -31.14
C GLY A 306 1.40 -37.70 -32.28
N ILE A 307 0.07 -37.75 -32.12
CA ILE A 307 -0.90 -37.29 -33.12
C ILE A 307 -1.25 -35.82 -32.83
N PRO A 308 -1.34 -34.94 -33.84
CA PRO A 308 -1.71 -33.55 -33.64
C PRO A 308 -3.10 -33.39 -33.03
N VAL A 309 -3.19 -32.58 -31.98
CA VAL A 309 -4.46 -32.26 -31.32
C VAL A 309 -5.27 -31.26 -32.15
N ARG A 310 -6.58 -31.16 -31.89
CA ARG A 310 -7.42 -30.16 -32.57
C ARG A 310 -7.19 -28.76 -31.99
N TRP A 311 -7.54 -27.73 -32.76
CA TRP A 311 -7.61 -26.37 -32.24
C TRP A 311 -8.55 -26.31 -31.01
N GLY A 312 -8.07 -25.73 -29.91
CA GLY A 312 -8.76 -25.68 -28.62
C GLY A 312 -8.45 -26.84 -27.67
N GLU A 313 -7.62 -27.81 -28.09
CA GLU A 313 -7.16 -28.92 -27.24
C GLU A 313 -5.71 -28.70 -26.76
N GLU A 314 -5.36 -29.31 -25.63
CA GLU A 314 -4.05 -29.22 -25.00
C GLU A 314 -3.20 -30.45 -25.35
N GLY A 315 -1.91 -30.24 -25.59
CA GLY A 315 -0.94 -31.30 -25.88
C GLY A 315 0.50 -30.85 -25.67
N GLU A 316 1.45 -31.74 -25.96
CA GLU A 316 2.89 -31.47 -25.89
C GLU A 316 3.36 -30.66 -27.11
N LEU A 317 4.20 -29.65 -26.89
CA LEU A 317 4.80 -28.85 -27.97
C LEU A 317 6.03 -29.54 -28.56
N VAL A 318 6.03 -29.72 -29.88
CA VAL A 318 7.12 -30.25 -30.70
C VAL A 318 7.58 -29.20 -31.70
N ILE A 319 8.89 -29.00 -31.82
CA ILE A 319 9.51 -27.92 -32.60
C ILE A 319 10.34 -28.51 -33.73
N GLY A 320 10.10 -28.09 -34.97
CA GLY A 320 10.89 -28.37 -36.16
C GLY A 320 11.49 -27.07 -36.74
N GLY A 321 12.40 -27.20 -37.70
CA GLY A 321 12.91 -26.05 -38.45
C GLY A 321 14.43 -25.91 -38.52
N VAL A 322 14.87 -24.81 -39.13
CA VAL A 322 16.29 -24.47 -39.34
C VAL A 322 17.03 -24.11 -38.03
N GLY A 323 16.27 -23.72 -36.99
CA GLY A 323 16.78 -23.36 -35.67
C GLY A 323 17.14 -24.51 -34.75
N LEU A 324 16.95 -25.77 -35.16
CA LEU A 324 17.25 -26.90 -34.29
C LEU A 324 18.76 -27.02 -34.02
N GLY A 325 19.10 -27.05 -32.73
CA GLY A 325 20.43 -27.39 -32.25
C GLY A 325 20.65 -28.91 -32.15
N ARG A 326 21.75 -29.24 -31.48
CA ARG A 326 22.07 -30.62 -31.08
C ARG A 326 22.75 -30.64 -29.73
N TYR A 327 22.56 -31.70 -28.97
CA TYR A 327 23.37 -31.91 -27.77
C TYR A 327 24.77 -32.39 -28.16
N LEU A 328 25.77 -32.06 -27.32
CA LEU A 328 27.12 -32.63 -27.42
C LEU A 328 27.11 -34.15 -27.21
N ASP A 329 26.22 -34.66 -26.36
CA ASP A 329 26.03 -36.09 -26.11
C ASP A 329 25.08 -36.69 -27.16
N PRO A 330 25.56 -37.61 -28.02
CA PRO A 330 24.73 -38.23 -29.07
C PRO A 330 23.54 -39.04 -28.53
N THR A 331 23.61 -39.54 -27.29
CA THR A 331 22.56 -40.36 -26.67
C THR A 331 21.38 -39.47 -26.27
N GLU A 332 21.67 -38.36 -25.58
CA GLU A 332 20.67 -37.36 -25.22
C GLU A 332 20.09 -36.70 -26.46
N ASP A 333 20.93 -36.46 -27.45
CA ASP A 333 20.55 -35.93 -28.76
C ASP A 333 19.51 -36.82 -29.45
N ALA A 334 19.77 -38.12 -29.58
CA ALA A 334 18.84 -39.06 -30.18
C ALA A 334 17.54 -39.25 -29.37
N ALA A 335 17.61 -39.09 -28.03
CA ALA A 335 16.45 -39.24 -27.16
C ALA A 335 15.47 -38.05 -27.25
N LYS A 336 15.98 -36.84 -27.48
CA LYS A 336 15.18 -35.60 -27.49
C LYS A 336 14.83 -35.09 -28.87
N TYR A 337 15.61 -35.45 -29.88
CA TYR A 337 15.36 -35.08 -31.26
C TYR A 337 15.03 -36.32 -32.10
N ALA A 338 13.79 -36.39 -32.58
CA ALA A 338 13.29 -37.51 -33.35
C ALA A 338 12.63 -37.03 -34.66
N PRO A 339 12.59 -37.85 -35.72
CA PRO A 339 11.81 -37.53 -36.92
C PRO A 339 10.33 -37.33 -36.57
N MET A 340 9.70 -36.31 -37.14
CA MET A 340 8.28 -36.03 -36.91
C MET A 340 7.57 -35.82 -38.24
N ALA A 341 6.88 -36.88 -38.71
CA ALA A 341 6.23 -36.89 -40.02
C ALA A 341 5.21 -35.75 -40.20
N VAL A 342 4.53 -35.35 -39.12
CA VAL A 342 3.57 -34.24 -39.09
C VAL A 342 4.20 -32.92 -39.52
N LEU A 343 5.44 -32.66 -39.09
CA LEU A 343 6.15 -31.41 -39.37
C LEU A 343 6.94 -31.47 -40.68
N GLY A 344 7.05 -32.63 -41.33
CA GLY A 344 7.85 -32.82 -42.54
C GLY A 344 9.36 -32.77 -42.32
N TRP A 345 9.83 -32.62 -41.08
CA TRP A 345 11.26 -32.58 -40.74
C TRP A 345 11.77 -33.96 -40.35
N SER A 346 12.96 -34.31 -40.85
CA SER A 346 13.69 -35.53 -40.45
C SER A 346 14.14 -35.51 -38.99
N ARG A 347 13.97 -34.38 -38.30
CA ARG A 347 14.34 -34.16 -36.91
C ARG A 347 13.47 -33.05 -36.32
N ALA A 348 12.90 -33.27 -35.15
CA ALA A 348 12.13 -32.31 -34.37
C ALA A 348 12.40 -32.51 -32.87
N TYR A 349 12.39 -31.42 -32.11
CA TYR A 349 12.65 -31.39 -30.68
C TYR A 349 11.35 -31.48 -29.87
N ARG A 350 11.30 -32.42 -28.92
CA ARG A 350 10.18 -32.54 -27.95
C ARG A 350 10.48 -31.69 -26.70
N SER A 351 9.73 -30.61 -26.53
CA SER A 351 9.97 -29.62 -25.45
C SER A 351 9.59 -30.13 -24.05
N GLY A 352 8.63 -31.07 -23.96
CA GLY A 352 8.01 -31.45 -22.69
C GLY A 352 7.12 -30.35 -22.07
N ASP A 353 6.84 -29.28 -22.80
CA ASP A 353 5.91 -28.22 -22.40
C ASP A 353 4.51 -28.51 -22.94
N LEU A 354 3.49 -28.25 -22.12
CA LEU A 354 2.07 -28.39 -22.45
C LEU A 354 1.52 -27.06 -22.91
N VAL A 355 0.91 -27.05 -24.09
CA VAL A 355 0.33 -25.86 -24.71
C VAL A 355 -1.08 -26.16 -25.22
N LEU A 356 -1.92 -25.13 -25.25
CA LEU A 356 -3.19 -25.14 -25.96
C LEU A 356 -2.94 -24.74 -27.42
N ALA A 357 -3.42 -25.56 -28.35
CA ALA A 357 -3.42 -25.21 -29.77
C ALA A 357 -4.47 -24.11 -30.05
N ASP A 358 -4.04 -22.92 -30.45
CA ASP A 358 -4.94 -21.80 -30.81
C ASP A 358 -4.53 -21.22 -32.20
N PRO A 359 -5.48 -21.07 -33.15
CA PRO A 359 -5.21 -20.52 -34.48
C PRO A 359 -4.57 -19.11 -34.49
N ARG A 360 -4.76 -18.33 -33.41
CA ARG A 360 -4.16 -16.99 -33.25
C ARG A 360 -2.75 -17.03 -32.63
N GLY A 361 -2.26 -18.21 -32.26
CA GLY A 361 -0.97 -18.41 -31.60
C GLY A 361 -1.10 -19.24 -30.32
N LEU A 362 -0.10 -20.07 -30.02
CA LEU A 362 -0.15 -21.05 -28.94
C LEU A 362 -0.24 -20.39 -27.55
N VAL A 363 -0.87 -21.08 -26.59
CA VAL A 363 -0.99 -20.63 -25.20
C VAL A 363 -0.30 -21.62 -24.27
N PHE A 364 0.64 -21.14 -23.47
CA PHE A 364 1.39 -21.96 -22.51
C PHE A 364 0.52 -22.41 -21.32
N ARG A 365 0.59 -23.68 -20.90
CA ARG A 365 -0.20 -24.26 -19.80
C ARG A 365 0.60 -24.85 -18.63
N GLY A 366 1.82 -25.29 -18.89
CA GLY A 366 2.67 -26.10 -18.00
C GLY A 366 3.64 -26.89 -18.88
N ARG A 367 4.24 -28.01 -18.55
CA ARG A 367 4.59 -28.57 -17.24
C ARG A 367 4.06 -29.99 -17.05
N ALA A 368 4.53 -30.95 -17.84
CA ALA A 368 4.29 -32.38 -17.59
C ALA A 368 5.16 -33.01 -16.47
N ASP A 369 6.21 -32.33 -15.98
CA ASP A 369 7.18 -32.81 -14.96
C ASP A 369 7.17 -32.01 -13.63
N ASP A 370 7.96 -32.44 -12.62
CA ASP A 370 7.99 -31.97 -11.20
C ASP A 370 8.63 -30.57 -10.97
N GLN A 371 8.63 -29.71 -12.00
CA GLN A 371 9.27 -28.39 -11.96
C GLN A 371 8.42 -27.34 -11.23
N VAL A 372 8.94 -26.70 -10.18
CA VAL A 372 8.24 -25.67 -9.38
C VAL A 372 8.73 -24.26 -9.69
N LYS A 373 7.91 -23.23 -9.46
CA LYS A 373 8.35 -21.82 -9.60
C LYS A 373 8.50 -21.13 -8.24
N LEU A 374 9.70 -20.67 -7.88
CA LEU A 374 10.00 -19.98 -6.62
C LEU A 374 10.57 -18.59 -6.95
N ALA A 375 9.94 -17.53 -6.44
CA ALA A 375 10.34 -16.13 -6.71
C ALA A 375 10.56 -15.80 -8.21
N GLY A 376 9.73 -16.35 -9.11
CA GLY A 376 9.80 -16.12 -10.56
C GLY A 376 10.58 -17.18 -11.36
N ARG A 377 11.52 -17.89 -10.73
CA ARG A 377 12.40 -18.86 -11.42
C ARG A 377 11.76 -20.22 -11.58
N ARG A 378 12.05 -20.90 -12.70
CA ARG A 378 11.73 -22.31 -12.95
C ARG A 378 12.76 -23.18 -12.22
N VAL A 379 12.32 -23.94 -11.23
CA VAL A 379 13.16 -24.71 -10.29
C VAL A 379 12.82 -26.17 -10.40
N GLU A 380 13.75 -26.97 -10.92
CA GLU A 380 13.61 -28.42 -10.86
C GLU A 380 14.00 -28.91 -9.48
N LEU A 381 13.03 -29.39 -8.70
CA LEU A 381 13.36 -30.01 -7.40
C LEU A 381 14.30 -31.21 -7.60
N GLY A 382 14.22 -31.89 -8.74
CA GLY A 382 15.16 -32.96 -9.10
C GLY A 382 16.61 -32.50 -9.30
N GLU A 383 16.83 -31.29 -9.83
CA GLU A 383 18.18 -30.71 -9.97
C GLU A 383 18.78 -30.41 -8.60
N ILE A 384 17.95 -29.87 -7.69
CA ILE A 384 18.36 -29.63 -6.30
C ILE A 384 18.58 -30.98 -5.59
N ASP A 385 17.72 -31.98 -5.79
CA ASP A 385 17.88 -33.32 -5.21
C ASP A 385 19.19 -33.98 -5.67
N ALA A 386 19.54 -33.85 -6.95
CA ALA A 386 20.78 -34.36 -7.52
C ALA A 386 22.00 -33.63 -6.96
N ALA A 387 21.96 -32.29 -6.91
CA ALA A 387 23.01 -31.47 -6.31
C ALA A 387 23.22 -31.83 -4.83
N LEU A 388 22.13 -31.99 -4.07
CA LEU A 388 22.17 -32.42 -2.67
C LEU A 388 22.73 -33.84 -2.51
N THR A 389 22.40 -34.76 -3.41
CA THR A 389 22.88 -36.15 -3.37
C THR A 389 24.36 -36.25 -3.75
N SER A 390 24.85 -35.36 -4.63
CA SER A 390 26.24 -35.30 -5.07
C SER A 390 27.22 -34.79 -4.00
N LEU A 391 26.69 -34.29 -2.88
CA LEU A 391 27.51 -33.79 -1.77
C LEU A 391 28.32 -34.93 -1.13
N PRO A 392 29.59 -34.67 -0.75
CA PRO A 392 30.41 -35.65 -0.05
C PRO A 392 29.72 -36.17 1.21
N ASN A 393 29.85 -37.48 1.48
CA ASN A 393 29.32 -38.14 2.67
C ASN A 393 27.77 -38.21 2.74
N VAL A 394 27.06 -37.91 1.66
CA VAL A 394 25.60 -38.06 1.52
C VAL A 394 25.27 -39.39 0.82
N ALA A 395 24.42 -40.21 1.45
CA ALA A 395 23.93 -41.48 0.91
C ALA A 395 22.61 -41.33 0.12
N ALA A 396 21.79 -40.33 0.46
CA ALA A 396 20.56 -39.98 -0.26
C ALA A 396 20.14 -38.56 0.10
N ALA A 397 19.48 -37.82 -0.79
CA ALA A 397 18.94 -36.52 -0.47
C ALA A 397 17.60 -36.21 -1.16
N ALA A 398 16.89 -35.22 -0.62
CA ALA A 398 15.68 -34.66 -1.23
C ALA A 398 15.48 -33.20 -0.81
N SER A 399 14.75 -32.44 -1.62
CA SER A 399 14.36 -31.06 -1.39
C SER A 399 12.85 -30.92 -1.27
N ALA A 400 12.41 -29.93 -0.49
CA ALA A 400 11.00 -29.59 -0.31
C ALA A 400 10.81 -28.10 -0.01
N VAL A 401 9.65 -27.57 -0.36
CA VAL A 401 9.23 -26.22 0.04
C VAL A 401 8.59 -26.28 1.44
N ARG A 402 9.00 -25.39 2.34
CA ARG A 402 8.64 -25.37 3.76
C ARG A 402 8.21 -24.01 4.25
N THR A 403 7.57 -23.96 5.41
CA THR A 403 7.06 -22.72 6.02
C THR A 403 7.84 -22.43 7.31
N THR A 404 8.56 -21.31 7.40
CA THR A 404 9.38 -20.93 8.56
C THR A 404 8.55 -20.72 9.84
N SER A 405 9.21 -20.63 10.99
CA SER A 405 8.57 -20.25 12.27
C SER A 405 7.87 -18.89 12.19
N SER A 406 8.36 -18.01 11.32
CA SER A 406 7.77 -16.71 11.01
C SER A 406 6.68 -16.76 9.92
N GLY A 407 6.39 -17.95 9.36
CA GLY A 407 5.31 -18.17 8.37
C GLY A 407 5.69 -18.06 6.89
N ASN A 408 6.98 -17.88 6.55
CA ASN A 408 7.44 -17.65 5.17
C ASN A 408 7.71 -18.96 4.40
N ARG A 409 7.42 -19.01 3.09
CA ARG A 409 7.74 -20.18 2.23
C ARG A 409 9.20 -20.14 1.77
N VAL A 410 9.96 -21.18 2.11
CA VAL A 410 11.41 -21.32 1.86
C VAL A 410 11.74 -22.70 1.29
N LEU A 411 12.89 -22.84 0.64
CA LEU A 411 13.37 -24.12 0.11
C LEU A 411 14.27 -24.83 1.13
N ALA A 412 14.01 -26.12 1.38
CA ALA A 412 14.71 -26.96 2.36
C ALA A 412 15.27 -28.24 1.72
N GLY A 413 16.46 -28.64 2.11
CA GLY A 413 17.22 -29.80 1.62
C GLY A 413 17.55 -30.76 2.74
N TYR A 414 17.29 -32.05 2.51
CA TYR A 414 17.37 -33.14 3.47
C TYR A 414 18.43 -34.13 3.03
N LEU A 415 19.41 -34.39 3.87
CA LEU A 415 20.58 -35.22 3.57
C LEU A 415 20.59 -36.46 4.47
N VAL A 416 20.78 -37.65 3.91
CA VAL A 416 21.03 -38.89 4.66
C VAL A 416 22.53 -39.14 4.66
N GLN A 417 23.11 -39.39 5.83
CA GLN A 417 24.54 -39.59 6.01
C GLN A 417 24.99 -40.98 5.57
N ALA A 418 26.12 -41.08 4.88
CA ALA A 418 26.73 -42.36 4.52
C ALA A 418 27.38 -43.05 5.74
N THR A 419 27.24 -44.37 5.85
CA THR A 419 27.69 -45.17 7.00
C THR A 419 29.16 -44.93 7.34
N GLY A 420 29.45 -44.49 8.57
CA GLY A 420 30.82 -44.26 9.06
C GLY A 420 31.47 -42.93 8.65
N THR A 421 30.73 -42.02 7.98
CA THR A 421 31.23 -40.70 7.55
C THR A 421 30.55 -39.57 8.33
N ARG A 422 30.88 -38.28 8.09
CA ARG A 422 30.17 -37.10 8.64
C ARG A 422 29.98 -36.03 7.56
N ILE A 423 28.77 -35.48 7.45
CA ILE A 423 28.45 -34.38 6.51
C ILE A 423 28.78 -33.05 7.18
N ASP A 424 29.56 -32.20 6.49
CA ASP A 424 29.77 -30.80 6.85
C ASP A 424 28.77 -29.93 6.07
N LEU A 425 27.82 -29.33 6.78
CA LEU A 425 26.74 -28.53 6.18
C LEU A 425 27.23 -27.18 5.62
N ALA A 426 28.29 -26.59 6.19
CA ALA A 426 28.83 -25.32 5.73
C ALA A 426 29.62 -25.52 4.43
N ALA A 427 30.47 -26.55 4.38
CA ALA A 427 31.15 -26.96 3.16
C ALA A 427 30.14 -27.42 2.09
N ALA A 428 29.10 -28.17 2.49
CA ALA A 428 28.03 -28.58 1.58
C ALA A 428 27.28 -27.39 0.98
N ARG A 429 26.92 -26.39 1.78
CA ARG A 429 26.24 -25.20 1.25
C ARG A 429 27.14 -24.32 0.39
N THR A 430 28.41 -24.16 0.77
CA THR A 430 29.39 -23.47 -0.07
C THR A 430 29.45 -24.15 -1.43
N ARG A 431 29.54 -25.48 -1.45
CA ARG A 431 29.52 -26.29 -2.67
C ARG A 431 28.20 -26.21 -3.44
N LEU A 432 27.06 -26.14 -2.75
CA LEU A 432 25.77 -25.91 -3.43
C LEU A 432 25.69 -24.50 -4.03
N THR A 433 26.29 -23.50 -3.40
CA THR A 433 26.41 -22.15 -3.99
C THR A 433 27.36 -22.17 -5.19
N GLU A 434 28.30 -23.13 -5.21
CA GLU A 434 29.17 -23.41 -6.35
C GLU A 434 28.45 -24.13 -7.53
N VAL A 435 27.26 -24.71 -7.30
CA VAL A 435 26.55 -25.47 -8.36
C VAL A 435 25.11 -25.01 -8.63
N LEU A 436 24.48 -24.24 -7.73
CA LEU A 436 23.11 -23.73 -7.81
C LEU A 436 23.05 -22.20 -7.65
N PRO A 437 22.08 -21.51 -8.29
CA PRO A 437 21.85 -20.08 -8.08
C PRO A 437 21.46 -19.73 -6.63
N ALA A 438 21.91 -18.58 -6.11
CA ALA A 438 21.77 -18.20 -4.69
C ALA A 438 20.35 -18.31 -4.08
N GLN A 439 19.31 -17.99 -4.84
CA GLN A 439 17.89 -18.05 -4.40
C GLN A 439 17.30 -19.48 -4.42
N LEU A 440 18.03 -20.43 -5.01
CA LEU A 440 17.68 -21.85 -5.13
C LEU A 440 18.55 -22.75 -4.23
N VAL A 441 19.50 -22.16 -3.50
CA VAL A 441 20.28 -22.88 -2.48
C VAL A 441 19.37 -23.15 -1.29
N PRO A 442 18.98 -24.40 -1.02
CA PRO A 442 18.08 -24.70 0.09
C PRO A 442 18.79 -24.54 1.44
N ALA A 443 18.00 -24.32 2.49
CA ALA A 443 18.46 -24.58 3.86
C ALA A 443 18.73 -26.09 4.03
N LEU A 444 19.84 -26.50 4.67
CA LEU A 444 20.25 -27.92 4.73
C LEU A 444 20.09 -28.56 6.11
N GLY A 445 19.76 -29.85 6.15
CA GLY A 445 19.70 -30.65 7.38
C GLY A 445 19.90 -32.14 7.16
N VAL A 446 20.43 -32.82 8.19
CA VAL A 446 20.74 -34.26 8.13
C VAL A 446 19.62 -35.08 8.77
N VAL A 447 19.10 -36.09 8.07
CA VAL A 447 18.04 -37.02 8.50
C VAL A 447 18.53 -38.46 8.50
N GLN A 448 17.93 -39.32 9.32
CA GLN A 448 18.28 -40.75 9.38
C GLN A 448 17.85 -41.51 8.11
N SER A 449 16.71 -41.14 7.51
CA SER A 449 16.19 -41.73 6.28
C SER A 449 15.18 -40.79 5.60
N LEU A 450 14.96 -40.99 4.29
CA LEU A 450 13.92 -40.27 3.55
C LEU A 450 12.62 -41.10 3.55
N PRO A 451 11.46 -40.54 3.93
CA PRO A 451 10.18 -41.23 3.83
C PRO A 451 9.81 -41.43 2.36
N ILE A 452 9.23 -42.58 2.02
CA ILE A 452 8.93 -43.01 0.65
C ILE A 452 7.46 -43.43 0.53
N LYS A 453 6.83 -43.10 -0.60
CA LYS A 453 5.46 -43.49 -0.95
C LYS A 453 5.41 -44.94 -1.44
N ALA A 454 4.21 -45.53 -1.50
CA ALA A 454 3.97 -46.85 -2.10
C ALA A 454 4.47 -46.96 -3.56
N SER A 455 4.64 -45.84 -4.26
CA SER A 455 5.19 -45.75 -5.61
C SER A 455 6.73 -45.73 -5.69
N GLY A 456 7.44 -45.85 -4.56
CA GLY A 456 8.91 -45.79 -4.50
C GLY A 456 9.53 -44.38 -4.60
N LYS A 457 8.72 -43.32 -4.71
CA LYS A 457 9.19 -41.91 -4.72
C LYS A 457 9.24 -41.33 -3.30
N VAL A 458 10.13 -40.36 -3.04
CA VAL A 458 10.21 -39.64 -1.76
C VAL A 458 8.88 -38.96 -1.43
N ASP A 459 8.38 -39.19 -0.22
CA ASP A 459 7.21 -38.50 0.31
C ASP A 459 7.60 -37.15 0.92
N ARG A 460 7.70 -36.14 0.05
CA ARG A 460 8.08 -34.77 0.44
C ARG A 460 7.18 -34.15 1.52
N LYS A 461 5.94 -34.65 1.69
CA LYS A 461 5.02 -34.20 2.76
C LYS A 461 5.39 -34.73 4.14
N ALA A 462 6.01 -35.91 4.20
CA ALA A 462 6.38 -36.60 5.44
C ALA A 462 7.80 -36.24 5.95
N LEU A 463 8.56 -35.46 5.18
CA LEU A 463 9.90 -35.01 5.58
C LEU A 463 9.81 -34.09 6.84
N PRO A 464 10.78 -34.16 7.77
CA PRO A 464 10.72 -33.41 9.03
C PRO A 464 10.89 -31.90 8.81
N TRP A 465 10.34 -31.08 9.69
CA TRP A 465 10.56 -29.63 9.70
C TRP A 465 10.36 -29.10 11.13
N PRO A 466 11.26 -28.28 11.70
CA PRO A 466 12.50 -27.72 11.15
C PRO A 466 13.57 -28.76 10.76
N LEU A 467 14.62 -28.33 10.04
CA LEU A 467 15.70 -29.20 9.59
C LEU A 467 16.51 -29.77 10.79
N PRO A 468 16.77 -31.10 10.85
CA PRO A 468 17.57 -31.68 11.93
C PRO A 468 19.08 -31.43 11.73
N GLY A 469 19.80 -31.24 12.84
CA GLY A 469 21.27 -31.08 12.84
C GLY A 469 21.79 -29.64 12.65
N GLY A 470 21.05 -28.63 13.09
CA GLY A 470 21.47 -27.22 13.00
C GLY A 470 22.86 -26.95 13.61
N LEU A 471 23.79 -26.54 12.74
CA LEU A 471 25.14 -25.97 12.89
C LEU A 471 26.17 -26.67 13.83
N PRO A 472 27.40 -26.96 13.35
CA PRO A 472 28.56 -27.12 14.21
C PRO A 472 28.88 -25.80 14.92
N ALA A 473 29.34 -25.87 16.17
CA ALA A 473 29.64 -24.71 17.01
C ALA A 473 30.73 -23.76 16.45
N ASP A 474 31.48 -24.14 15.41
CA ASP A 474 32.70 -23.45 14.97
C ASP A 474 32.48 -22.36 13.90
N SER A 475 31.34 -22.32 13.19
CA SER A 475 31.02 -21.24 12.23
C SER A 475 30.62 -19.93 12.91
N ALA A 476 30.44 -19.95 14.23
CA ALA A 476 30.09 -18.80 15.06
C ALA A 476 31.28 -17.85 15.34
N HIS A 477 32.45 -18.09 14.73
CA HIS A 477 33.69 -17.37 15.08
C HIS A 477 34.04 -16.15 14.21
N GLU A 478 33.47 -15.94 13.01
CA GLU A 478 33.76 -14.74 12.18
C GLU A 478 32.76 -13.59 12.37
N LEU A 479 31.49 -13.91 12.62
CA LEU A 479 30.51 -12.92 13.01
C LEU A 479 30.65 -12.68 14.50
N THR A 480 31.01 -11.46 14.88
CA THR A 480 31.16 -11.05 16.28
C THR A 480 30.29 -9.84 16.56
N GLY A 481 29.75 -9.73 17.78
CA GLY A 481 28.97 -8.56 18.18
C GLY A 481 27.59 -8.53 17.53
N THR A 482 27.26 -7.42 16.87
CA THR A 482 25.92 -7.16 16.32
C THR A 482 25.62 -7.94 15.06
N SER A 483 26.63 -8.18 14.21
CA SER A 483 26.46 -8.94 12.96
C SER A 483 26.08 -10.41 13.21
N ALA A 484 26.67 -11.05 14.24
CA ALA A 484 26.35 -12.43 14.64
C ALA A 484 24.90 -12.57 15.09
N TRP A 485 24.46 -11.60 15.86
CA TRP A 485 23.11 -11.56 16.39
C TRP A 485 22.08 -11.23 15.31
N LEU A 486 22.36 -10.27 14.44
CA LEU A 486 21.51 -9.92 13.30
C LEU A 486 21.32 -11.11 12.36
N ALA A 487 22.38 -11.90 12.16
CA ALA A 487 22.33 -13.14 11.40
C ALA A 487 21.36 -14.17 11.99
N GLU A 488 21.34 -14.33 13.31
CA GLU A 488 20.38 -15.20 13.99
C GLU A 488 18.92 -14.76 13.71
N GLN A 489 18.66 -13.45 13.72
CA GLN A 489 17.34 -12.92 13.42
C GLN A 489 16.94 -13.15 11.97
N TRP A 490 17.86 -12.94 11.02
CA TRP A 490 17.62 -13.26 9.60
C TRP A 490 17.25 -14.73 9.41
N ASN A 491 17.94 -15.63 10.11
CA ASN A 491 17.69 -17.06 10.05
C ASN A 491 16.30 -17.47 10.59
N SER A 492 15.75 -16.75 11.56
CA SER A 492 14.38 -17.02 12.02
C SER A 492 13.29 -16.62 11.00
N VAL A 493 13.58 -15.64 10.14
CA VAL A 493 12.63 -15.11 9.14
C VAL A 493 12.77 -15.84 7.80
N LEU A 494 14.00 -16.02 7.34
CA LEU A 494 14.38 -16.60 6.05
C LEU A 494 14.66 -18.13 6.14
N GLY A 495 14.65 -18.70 7.34
CA GLY A 495 15.04 -20.10 7.59
C GLY A 495 16.55 -20.24 7.82
N PRO A 496 17.03 -21.44 8.23
CA PRO A 496 18.41 -21.62 8.65
C PRO A 496 19.38 -21.50 7.46
N THR A 497 20.07 -20.36 7.40
CA THR A 497 21.04 -20.00 6.35
C THR A 497 22.41 -19.64 6.99
N PRO A 498 23.57 -20.15 6.52
CA PRO A 498 24.85 -19.55 6.87
C PRO A 498 24.91 -18.14 6.29
N LEU A 499 25.19 -17.19 7.17
CA LEU A 499 25.22 -15.76 6.91
C LEU A 499 26.63 -15.24 7.17
N THR A 500 27.04 -14.27 6.37
CA THR A 500 28.30 -13.53 6.48
C THR A 500 27.99 -12.03 6.54
N ARG A 501 28.98 -11.18 6.84
CA ARG A 501 28.76 -9.72 6.85
C ARG A 501 28.25 -9.19 5.49
N ASP A 502 28.58 -9.79 4.35
CA ASP A 502 28.12 -9.23 3.06
C ASP A 502 26.76 -9.77 2.59
N SER A 503 26.08 -10.58 3.40
CA SER A 503 24.78 -11.18 3.08
C SER A 503 23.68 -10.12 2.91
N ASN A 504 22.90 -10.12 1.82
CA ASN A 504 21.83 -9.15 1.57
C ASN A 504 20.43 -9.73 1.80
N PHE A 505 19.58 -9.02 2.56
CA PHE A 505 18.30 -9.53 3.06
C PHE A 505 17.30 -9.86 1.95
N PHE A 506 17.12 -8.94 1.00
CA PHE A 506 16.21 -9.13 -0.12
C PHE A 506 16.79 -10.11 -1.14
N ALA A 507 18.12 -10.14 -1.31
CA ALA A 507 18.81 -11.11 -2.16
C ALA A 507 18.66 -12.56 -1.64
N LEU A 508 18.55 -12.73 -0.32
CA LEU A 508 18.27 -14.00 0.36
C LEU A 508 16.77 -14.35 0.43
N GLY A 509 15.91 -13.59 -0.26
CA GLY A 509 14.48 -13.89 -0.41
C GLY A 509 13.53 -13.21 0.57
N GLY A 510 13.96 -12.17 1.29
CA GLY A 510 13.08 -11.37 2.15
C GLY A 510 12.06 -10.54 1.36
N GLY A 511 10.76 -10.65 1.68
CA GLY A 511 9.69 -9.75 1.19
C GLY A 511 9.27 -8.70 2.23
N SER A 512 8.25 -7.88 1.95
CA SER A 512 7.80 -6.79 2.85
C SER A 512 7.29 -7.26 4.22
N VAL A 513 6.63 -8.42 4.28
CA VAL A 513 6.22 -9.05 5.56
C VAL A 513 7.44 -9.58 6.32
N ALA A 514 8.37 -10.24 5.62
CA ALA A 514 9.62 -10.70 6.19
C ALA A 514 10.49 -9.54 6.69
N ALA A 515 10.48 -8.40 6.00
CA ALA A 515 11.18 -7.18 6.39
C ALA A 515 10.61 -6.57 7.68
N ALA A 516 9.27 -6.49 7.80
CA ALA A 516 8.61 -6.03 9.02
C ALA A 516 8.88 -6.97 10.21
N GLN A 517 8.80 -8.29 9.98
CA GLN A 517 9.14 -9.31 10.97
C GLN A 517 10.61 -9.25 11.39
N LEU A 518 11.53 -9.11 10.42
CA LEU A 518 12.95 -8.96 10.71
C LEU A 518 13.18 -7.73 11.56
N ILE A 519 12.67 -6.57 11.16
CA ILE A 519 12.93 -5.34 11.90
C ILE A 519 12.35 -5.39 13.32
N SER A 520 11.20 -6.03 13.52
CA SER A 520 10.68 -6.32 14.86
C SER A 520 11.68 -7.11 15.73
N LEU A 521 12.38 -8.09 15.15
CA LEU A 521 13.44 -8.82 15.84
C LEU A 521 14.71 -7.97 16.04
N VAL A 522 15.15 -7.23 15.02
CA VAL A 522 16.32 -6.32 15.07
C VAL A 522 16.19 -5.27 16.18
N ARG A 523 14.96 -4.83 16.39
CA ARG A 523 14.57 -3.86 17.38
C ARG A 523 14.76 -4.30 18.84
N THR A 524 14.90 -5.59 19.10
CA THR A 524 15.13 -6.10 20.47
C THR A 524 16.53 -5.75 21.01
N ARG A 525 17.53 -5.59 20.12
CA ARG A 525 18.90 -5.18 20.48
C ARG A 525 19.25 -3.79 20.00
N HIS A 526 18.67 -3.36 18.87
CA HIS A 526 18.85 -2.01 18.33
C HIS A 526 17.49 -1.33 18.22
N PRO A 527 16.98 -0.76 19.32
CA PRO A 527 15.65 -0.17 19.39
C PRO A 527 15.42 0.99 18.42
N GLU A 528 16.46 1.48 17.75
CA GLU A 528 16.37 2.57 16.78
C GLU A 528 16.18 2.11 15.33
N ALA A 529 16.35 0.82 15.05
CA ALA A 529 16.29 0.26 13.70
C ALA A 529 14.89 0.37 13.09
N SER A 530 14.74 1.14 12.02
CA SER A 530 13.48 1.33 11.30
C SER A 530 13.35 0.40 10.10
N ILE A 531 12.10 0.16 9.67
CA ILE A 531 11.87 -0.57 8.42
C ILE A 531 12.45 0.17 7.22
N ALA A 532 12.48 1.51 7.27
CA ALA A 532 13.12 2.32 6.25
C ALA A 532 14.63 2.07 6.18
N ASP A 533 15.30 1.75 7.29
CA ASP A 533 16.74 1.47 7.31
C ASP A 533 17.05 0.14 6.63
N LEU A 534 16.23 -0.89 6.82
CA LEU A 534 16.39 -2.16 6.10
C LEU A 534 16.20 -1.97 4.58
N TYR A 535 15.24 -1.14 4.17
CA TYR A 535 15.02 -0.81 2.76
C TYR A 535 16.15 0.05 2.18
N ALA A 536 16.81 0.87 2.99
CA ALA A 536 17.94 1.70 2.56
C ALA A 536 19.30 0.96 2.63
N ILE A 537 19.48 0.04 3.58
CA ILE A 537 20.73 -0.65 3.93
C ILE A 537 20.45 -2.16 4.04
N PRO A 538 20.26 -2.87 2.91
CA PRO A 538 19.80 -4.25 2.91
C PRO A 538 20.86 -5.30 3.22
N SER A 539 22.14 -4.94 3.36
CA SER A 539 23.26 -5.88 3.60
C SER A 539 23.59 -6.05 5.08
N LEU A 540 23.86 -7.27 5.56
CA LEU A 540 23.94 -7.65 6.98
C LEU A 540 25.04 -6.92 7.75
N GLY A 541 26.20 -6.73 7.14
CA GLY A 541 27.39 -6.10 7.68
C GLY A 541 27.22 -4.60 7.73
N PRO A 542 26.94 -3.91 6.61
CA PRO A 542 26.58 -2.49 6.60
C PRO A 542 25.37 -2.16 7.48
N MET A 543 24.39 -3.07 7.56
CA MET A 543 23.27 -2.95 8.49
C MET A 543 23.78 -3.11 9.92
N ALA A 544 24.59 -4.12 10.24
CA ALA A 544 25.18 -4.26 11.57
C ALA A 544 26.05 -3.05 11.96
N ASP A 545 26.82 -2.49 11.02
CA ASP A 545 27.64 -1.30 11.23
C ASP A 545 26.76 -0.05 11.42
N HIS A 546 25.67 0.05 10.65
CA HIS A 546 24.65 1.08 10.86
C HIS A 546 24.00 0.93 12.23
N LEU A 547 23.61 -0.29 12.62
CA LEU A 547 23.04 -0.63 13.92
C LEU A 547 24.02 -0.37 15.07
N ASP A 548 25.32 -0.55 14.86
CA ASP A 548 26.39 -0.21 15.81
C ASP A 548 26.67 1.30 15.85
N SER A 549 26.42 2.02 14.74
CA SER A 549 26.49 3.48 14.66
C SER A 549 25.27 4.17 15.27
N LEU A 550 24.14 3.46 15.35
CA LEU A 550 23.00 3.87 16.16
C LEU A 550 23.45 3.79 17.61
N GLY A 551 23.51 4.95 18.27
CA GLY A 551 24.02 5.07 19.63
C GLY A 551 23.28 4.16 20.62
N ALA A 552 23.92 3.90 21.76
CA ALA A 552 23.28 3.24 22.90
C ALA A 552 21.94 3.95 23.22
N PRO A 553 20.92 3.18 23.63
CA PRO A 553 19.53 3.64 23.71
C PRO A 553 19.41 4.98 24.43
N PHE A 554 18.84 5.97 23.74
CA PHE A 554 18.21 7.08 24.44
C PHE A 554 16.89 6.59 25.01
N GLY A 555 16.80 6.63 26.33
CA GLY A 555 15.56 6.46 27.06
C GLY A 555 15.85 6.11 28.50
N ASP A 556 16.24 7.10 29.31
CA ASP A 556 16.09 7.02 30.77
C ASP A 556 14.75 6.36 31.06
N GLU A 557 14.76 5.34 31.93
CA GLU A 557 13.55 4.62 32.30
C GLU A 557 12.49 5.64 32.68
N ARG A 558 11.48 5.77 31.81
CA ARG A 558 10.58 6.91 31.91
C ARG A 558 9.85 6.79 33.23
N GLU A 559 9.99 7.78 34.11
CA GLU A 559 9.27 7.77 35.37
C GLU A 559 7.77 7.66 35.09
N THR A 560 7.20 6.52 35.46
CA THR A 560 5.80 6.24 35.22
C THR A 560 4.98 6.70 36.41
N MET A 561 4.63 7.99 36.44
CA MET A 561 3.66 8.48 37.41
C MET A 561 2.26 7.94 37.11
N SER A 562 1.67 7.24 38.07
CA SER A 562 0.29 6.77 37.99
C SER A 562 -0.70 7.93 37.83
N ILE A 563 -1.64 7.83 36.88
CA ILE A 563 -2.84 8.70 36.87
C ILE A 563 -3.55 8.58 38.23
N PRO A 564 -3.83 9.70 38.91
CA PRO A 564 -4.54 9.64 40.17
C PRO A 564 -5.96 9.09 39.99
N PRO A 565 -6.43 8.16 40.84
CA PRO A 565 -7.76 7.55 40.70
C PRO A 565 -8.90 8.57 40.83
N TRP A 566 -8.67 9.70 41.51
CA TRP A 566 -9.64 10.78 41.63
C TRP A 566 -9.94 11.50 40.32
N THR A 567 -9.08 11.36 39.29
CA THR A 567 -9.30 11.97 37.96
C THR A 567 -10.67 11.58 37.39
N GLY A 568 -11.01 10.29 37.43
CA GLY A 568 -12.31 9.80 36.95
C GLY A 568 -13.48 10.27 37.82
N LEU A 569 -13.28 10.43 39.13
CA LEU A 569 -14.30 10.95 40.04
C LEU A 569 -14.63 12.42 39.76
N LEU A 570 -13.66 13.22 39.30
CA LEU A 570 -13.91 14.62 38.92
C LEU A 570 -14.49 14.79 37.51
N GLN A 571 -14.24 13.84 36.60
CA GLN A 571 -14.82 13.87 35.25
C GLN A 571 -16.32 13.55 35.26
N LEU A 572 -16.75 12.64 36.15
CA LEU A 572 -18.13 12.15 36.20
C LEU A 572 -19.18 13.26 36.44
N PRO A 573 -19.03 14.18 37.42
CA PRO A 573 -19.96 15.28 37.62
C PRO A 573 -20.15 16.16 36.38
N LEU A 574 -19.08 16.39 35.60
CA LEU A 574 -19.18 17.17 34.36
C LEU A 574 -20.04 16.44 33.32
N ILE A 575 -19.79 15.15 33.10
CA ILE A 575 -20.58 14.34 32.15
C ILE A 575 -22.05 14.29 32.58
N LEU A 576 -22.30 14.04 33.87
CA LEU A 576 -23.65 14.06 34.43
C LEU A 576 -24.32 15.43 34.25
N GLY A 577 -23.58 16.52 34.45
CA GLY A 577 -24.04 17.89 34.21
C GLY A 577 -24.39 18.14 32.73
N LEU A 578 -23.56 17.71 31.79
CA LEU A 578 -23.85 17.83 30.35
C LEU A 578 -25.10 17.02 29.95
N TYR A 579 -25.28 15.84 30.52
CA TYR A 579 -26.49 15.04 30.37
C TYR A 579 -27.73 15.70 30.97
N TYR A 580 -27.57 16.38 32.10
CA TYR A 580 -28.63 17.17 32.71
C TYR A 580 -29.06 18.32 31.79
N VAL A 581 -28.11 19.04 31.18
CA VAL A 581 -28.42 20.07 30.16
C VAL A 581 -29.15 19.44 28.96
N ASN A 582 -28.80 18.21 28.56
CA ASN A 582 -29.54 17.48 27.53
C ASN A 582 -30.97 17.12 27.98
N GLY A 583 -31.15 16.69 29.23
CA GLY A 583 -32.47 16.51 29.85
C GLY A 583 -33.35 17.76 29.77
N LEU A 584 -32.78 18.92 30.07
CA LEU A 584 -33.47 20.21 29.93
C LEU A 584 -33.83 20.53 28.48
N LYS A 585 -33.00 20.13 27.49
CA LYS A 585 -33.34 20.26 26.06
C LYS A 585 -34.55 19.40 25.69
N TYR A 586 -34.61 18.15 26.14
CA TYR A 586 -35.75 17.27 25.92
C TYR A 586 -37.03 17.82 26.57
N LEU A 587 -36.94 18.29 27.81
CA LEU A 587 -38.06 18.93 28.51
C LEU A 587 -38.54 20.21 27.79
N THR A 588 -37.61 21.03 27.30
CA THR A 588 -37.94 22.23 26.54
C THR A 588 -38.62 21.88 25.22
N GLY A 589 -38.13 20.87 24.50
CA GLY A 589 -38.75 20.36 23.29
C GLY A 589 -40.17 19.84 23.54
N LEU A 590 -40.36 19.07 24.61
CA LEU A 590 -41.69 18.62 25.05
C LEU A 590 -42.61 19.81 25.35
N ALA A 591 -42.10 20.84 26.03
CA ALA A 591 -42.89 22.03 26.37
C ALA A 591 -43.34 22.79 25.11
N VAL A 592 -42.44 22.98 24.14
CA VAL A 592 -42.78 23.59 22.85
C VAL A 592 -43.82 22.76 22.09
N ALA A 593 -43.60 21.44 21.99
CA ALA A 593 -44.54 20.54 21.33
C ALA A 593 -45.94 20.60 21.97
N SER A 594 -46.01 20.65 23.31
CA SER A 594 -47.26 20.74 24.06
C SER A 594 -48.00 22.04 23.78
N LEU A 595 -47.29 23.17 23.70
CA LEU A 595 -47.88 24.46 23.33
C LEU A 595 -48.44 24.45 21.90
N LEU A 596 -47.72 23.87 20.94
CA LEU A 596 -48.17 23.76 19.55
C LEU A 596 -49.41 22.87 19.40
N VAL A 597 -49.44 21.72 20.08
CA VAL A 597 -50.59 20.81 20.08
C VAL A 597 -51.82 21.47 20.72
N ARG A 598 -51.65 22.26 21.78
CA ARG A 598 -52.74 23.06 22.35
C ARG A 598 -53.27 24.12 21.38
N MET A 599 -52.37 24.82 20.67
CA MET A 599 -52.77 25.78 19.63
C MET A 599 -53.54 25.11 18.48
N ALA A 600 -53.27 23.83 18.21
CA ALA A 600 -53.99 23.03 17.22
C ALA A 600 -55.36 22.48 17.71
N GLY A 601 -55.82 22.88 18.90
CA GLY A 601 -57.15 22.54 19.40
C GLY A 601 -57.25 21.30 20.29
N ALA A 602 -56.13 20.82 20.85
CA ALA A 602 -56.10 19.68 21.77
C ALA A 602 -55.90 20.14 23.24
N PRO A 603 -56.99 20.35 24.01
CA PRO A 603 -56.91 20.88 25.37
C PRO A 603 -56.27 19.94 26.40
N TRP A 604 -56.23 18.64 26.10
CA TRP A 604 -55.61 17.60 26.93
C TRP A 604 -54.10 17.72 27.04
N ALA A 605 -53.44 18.44 26.12
CA ALA A 605 -51.99 18.59 26.14
C ALA A 605 -51.55 19.45 27.34
N PRO A 606 -50.40 19.12 27.98
CA PRO A 606 -49.86 19.89 29.11
C PRO A 606 -49.67 21.37 28.79
N ASN A 607 -49.90 22.26 29.76
CA ASN A 607 -49.74 23.72 29.59
C ASN A 607 -48.50 24.24 30.34
N PRO A 608 -47.29 24.13 29.75
CA PRO A 608 -46.08 24.67 30.36
C PRO A 608 -46.08 26.21 30.36
N PRO A 609 -45.37 26.85 31.29
CA PRO A 609 -45.31 28.31 31.35
C PRO A 609 -44.52 28.88 30.17
N LEU A 610 -45.18 29.73 29.35
CA LEU A 610 -44.65 30.24 28.09
C LEU A 610 -43.29 30.96 28.24
N LEU A 611 -43.18 31.88 29.21
CA LEU A 611 -41.97 32.69 29.37
C LEU A 611 -40.72 31.85 29.73
N PRO A 612 -40.75 30.96 30.75
CA PRO A 612 -39.66 30.01 31.00
C PRO A 612 -39.32 29.13 29.80
N THR A 613 -40.31 28.67 29.03
CA THR A 613 -40.06 27.87 27.81
C THR A 613 -39.34 28.70 26.75
N LEU A 614 -39.75 29.94 26.49
CA LEU A 614 -39.07 30.82 25.53
C LEU A 614 -37.64 31.15 25.95
N VAL A 615 -37.41 31.41 27.25
CA VAL A 615 -36.06 31.62 27.80
C VAL A 615 -35.21 30.36 27.65
N ALA A 616 -35.76 29.18 27.96
CA ALA A 616 -35.05 27.91 27.80
C ALA A 616 -34.72 27.63 26.33
N CYS A 617 -35.62 27.92 25.38
CA CYS A 617 -35.34 27.84 23.95
C CYS A 617 -34.16 28.75 23.55
N LEU A 618 -34.17 30.00 24.00
CA LEU A 618 -33.09 30.95 23.72
C LEU A 618 -31.75 30.49 24.32
N VAL A 619 -31.75 30.02 25.56
CA VAL A 619 -30.51 29.62 26.26
C VAL A 619 -29.96 28.29 25.74
N LEU A 620 -30.81 27.27 25.53
CA LEU A 620 -30.36 25.90 25.24
C LEU A 620 -30.16 25.60 23.75
N PHE A 621 -30.87 26.28 22.85
CA PHE A 621 -30.85 25.98 21.41
C PHE A 621 -30.23 27.08 20.55
N SER A 622 -30.22 28.33 21.00
CA SER A 622 -29.73 29.42 20.16
C SER A 622 -28.22 29.27 19.87
N PHE A 623 -27.82 29.70 18.67
CA PHE A 623 -26.41 29.70 18.29
C PHE A 623 -25.57 30.68 19.13
N PRO A 624 -26.03 31.93 19.39
CA PRO A 624 -25.27 32.86 20.22
C PRO A 624 -25.04 32.37 21.65
N SER A 625 -26.03 31.72 22.29
CA SER A 625 -25.85 31.21 23.65
C SER A 625 -24.78 30.13 23.71
N ARG A 626 -24.77 29.18 22.76
CA ARG A 626 -23.74 28.13 22.68
C ARG A 626 -22.34 28.72 22.48
N LEU A 627 -22.21 29.76 21.66
CA LEU A 627 -20.94 30.47 21.46
C LEU A 627 -20.47 31.15 22.74
N ILE A 628 -21.35 31.88 23.44
CA ILE A 628 -21.03 32.57 24.69
C ILE A 628 -20.64 31.58 25.79
N ILE A 629 -21.37 30.46 25.90
CA ILE A 629 -21.07 29.40 26.88
C ILE A 629 -19.70 28.79 26.56
N ALA A 630 -19.44 28.39 25.31
CA ALA A 630 -18.16 27.81 24.92
C ALA A 630 -16.99 28.75 25.20
N ALA A 631 -17.07 30.01 24.75
CA ALA A 631 -16.01 30.99 24.93
C ALA A 631 -15.83 31.40 26.40
N GLY A 632 -16.93 31.61 27.12
CA GLY A 632 -16.91 31.97 28.55
C GLY A 632 -16.31 30.85 29.40
N CYS A 633 -16.72 29.61 29.19
CA CYS A 633 -16.16 28.45 29.88
C CYS A 633 -14.68 28.25 29.53
N ALA A 634 -14.29 28.38 28.26
CA ALA A 634 -12.89 28.25 27.86
C ALA A 634 -12.01 29.34 28.50
N ARG A 635 -12.43 30.61 28.47
CA ARG A 635 -11.70 31.71 29.11
C ARG A 635 -11.56 31.53 30.62
N LEU A 636 -12.63 31.09 31.29
CA LEU A 636 -12.64 30.85 32.73
C LEU A 636 -11.74 29.66 33.10
N LEU A 637 -11.94 28.52 32.44
CA LEU A 637 -11.23 27.29 32.75
C LEU A 637 -9.78 27.32 32.27
N MET A 638 -9.41 28.08 31.25
CA MET A 638 -8.01 28.19 30.79
C MET A 638 -7.24 29.35 31.43
N HIS A 639 -7.90 30.15 32.28
CA HIS A 639 -7.28 31.31 32.91
C HIS A 639 -5.99 30.96 33.67
N GLY A 640 -4.90 31.68 33.38
CA GLY A 640 -3.61 31.52 34.04
C GLY A 640 -2.76 30.33 33.60
N ILE A 641 -3.23 29.49 32.67
CA ILE A 641 -2.43 28.42 32.08
C ILE A 641 -1.46 29.02 31.05
N ARG A 642 -0.20 28.58 31.05
CA ARG A 642 0.86 28.99 30.13
C ARG A 642 1.40 27.77 29.37
N PRO A 643 2.08 27.95 28.22
CA PRO A 643 2.83 26.88 27.57
C PRO A 643 3.75 26.15 28.57
N GLY A 644 3.78 24.83 28.50
CA GLY A 644 4.53 24.01 29.43
C GLY A 644 4.12 22.55 29.46
N ILE A 645 4.79 21.82 30.34
CA ILE A 645 4.67 20.39 30.58
C ILE A 645 3.91 20.19 31.90
N PHE A 646 2.80 19.44 31.85
CA PHE A 646 1.92 19.22 32.99
C PHE A 646 1.68 17.73 33.24
N PRO A 647 1.39 17.30 34.47
CA PRO A 647 1.09 15.90 34.75
C PRO A 647 -0.27 15.46 34.16
N ARG A 648 -0.28 14.30 33.50
CA ARG A 648 -1.50 13.62 33.01
C ARG A 648 -2.42 13.30 34.19
N GLY A 649 -3.64 13.82 34.12
CA GLY A 649 -4.65 13.67 35.18
C GLY A 649 -4.55 14.73 36.29
N GLY A 650 -3.59 15.64 36.20
CA GLY A 650 -3.54 16.81 37.07
C GLY A 650 -4.65 17.83 36.78
N LEU A 651 -4.74 18.86 37.62
CA LEU A 651 -5.79 19.88 37.52
C LEU A 651 -5.79 20.62 36.17
N VAL A 652 -4.61 20.92 35.62
CA VAL A 652 -4.47 21.56 34.30
C VAL A 652 -5.04 20.67 33.20
N HIS A 653 -4.70 19.38 33.21
CA HIS A 653 -5.22 18.41 32.26
C HIS A 653 -6.74 18.29 32.33
N LEU A 654 -7.31 18.23 33.55
CA LEU A 654 -8.74 18.15 33.75
C LEU A 654 -9.49 19.41 33.32
N ARG A 655 -8.92 20.60 33.56
CA ARG A 655 -9.47 21.87 33.07
C ARG A 655 -9.51 21.87 31.55
N LEU A 656 -8.44 21.43 30.89
CA LEU A 656 -8.34 21.33 29.43
C LEU A 656 -9.36 20.34 28.87
N TRP A 657 -9.38 19.11 29.40
CA TRP A 657 -10.36 18.09 29.01
C TRP A 657 -11.79 18.57 29.21
N ALA A 658 -12.11 19.21 30.34
CA ALA A 658 -13.45 19.74 30.62
C ALA A 658 -13.85 20.81 29.60
N THR A 659 -12.92 21.69 29.25
CA THR A 659 -13.12 22.73 28.23
C THR A 659 -13.40 22.11 26.87
N GLU A 660 -12.59 21.14 26.44
CA GLU A 660 -12.79 20.40 25.19
C GLU A 660 -14.16 19.72 25.13
N ARG A 661 -14.62 19.09 26.22
CA ARG A 661 -15.96 18.47 26.27
C ARG A 661 -17.11 19.49 26.19
N ILE A 662 -16.98 20.63 26.87
CA ILE A 662 -17.99 21.71 26.80
C ILE A 662 -18.05 22.31 25.39
N VAL A 663 -16.89 22.57 24.76
CA VAL A 663 -16.81 23.10 23.39
C VAL A 663 -17.39 22.10 22.39
N ALA A 664 -17.04 20.82 22.50
CA ALA A 664 -17.61 19.75 21.67
C ALA A 664 -19.14 19.65 21.83
N TYR A 665 -19.65 19.77 23.06
CA TYR A 665 -21.10 19.79 23.34
C TYR A 665 -21.81 20.97 22.67
N CYS A 666 -21.15 22.13 22.58
CA CYS A 666 -21.71 23.31 21.93
C CYS A 666 -21.81 23.14 20.39
N ALA A 667 -21.13 22.16 19.80
CA ALA A 667 -21.20 21.79 18.37
C ALA A 667 -21.03 23.01 17.44
N LEU A 668 -19.94 23.75 17.64
CA LEU A 668 -19.62 25.00 16.92
C LEU A 668 -18.79 24.79 15.65
N ASP A 669 -18.52 23.54 15.26
CA ASP A 669 -17.73 23.21 14.06
C ASP A 669 -18.35 23.77 12.77
N SER A 670 -19.67 23.96 12.75
CA SER A 670 -20.37 24.59 11.61
C SER A 670 -19.97 26.05 11.38
N LEU A 671 -19.34 26.70 12.36
CA LEU A 671 -18.84 28.07 12.24
C LEU A 671 -17.52 28.15 11.46
N MET A 672 -16.77 27.05 11.38
CA MET A 672 -15.49 27.01 10.69
C MET A 672 -15.70 27.22 9.19
N GLY A 673 -14.76 27.91 8.56
CA GLY A 673 -14.81 28.31 7.16
C GLY A 673 -15.68 29.55 6.90
N THR A 674 -16.34 30.09 7.94
CA THR A 674 -17.14 31.33 7.84
C THR A 674 -16.35 32.56 8.29
N PRO A 675 -16.76 33.78 7.90
CA PRO A 675 -16.15 35.02 8.41
C PRO A 675 -16.20 35.19 9.94
N PHE A 676 -17.10 34.49 10.63
CA PHE A 676 -17.28 34.57 12.08
C PHE A 676 -16.33 33.63 12.85
N ALA A 677 -15.68 32.68 12.19
CA ALA A 677 -14.70 31.78 12.81
C ALA A 677 -13.59 32.58 13.51
N ALA A 678 -13.10 33.65 12.87
CA ALA A 678 -12.10 34.54 13.44
C ALA A 678 -12.60 35.25 14.72
N TRP A 679 -13.89 35.61 14.79
CA TRP A 679 -14.46 36.24 16.00
C TRP A 679 -14.53 35.24 17.14
N TYR A 680 -14.91 34.00 16.85
CA TYR A 680 -14.91 32.93 17.84
C TYR A 680 -13.51 32.59 18.35
N ALA A 681 -12.52 32.48 17.46
CA ALA A 681 -11.13 32.28 17.85
C ALA A 681 -10.60 33.40 18.77
N ARG A 682 -10.91 34.67 18.47
CA ARG A 682 -10.61 35.80 19.36
C ARG A 682 -11.36 35.71 20.69
N ALA A 683 -12.62 35.27 20.67
CA ALA A 683 -13.40 35.06 21.89
C ALA A 683 -12.78 34.00 22.80
N LEU A 684 -12.14 32.96 22.23
CA LEU A 684 -11.38 31.95 22.98
C LEU A 684 -10.05 32.48 23.55
N GLY A 685 -9.46 33.53 22.95
CA GLY A 685 -8.19 34.11 23.40
C GLY A 685 -7.09 34.18 22.35
N CYS A 686 -7.33 33.66 21.15
CA CYS A 686 -6.33 33.65 20.08
C CYS A 686 -6.12 35.05 19.50
N ASP A 687 -4.89 35.35 19.07
CA ASP A 687 -4.58 36.51 18.26
C ASP A 687 -4.80 36.17 16.78
N ILE A 688 -5.69 36.89 16.11
CA ILE A 688 -6.12 36.60 14.74
C ILE A 688 -6.07 37.88 13.92
N GLY A 689 -5.20 37.88 12.91
CA GLY A 689 -5.00 38.97 11.96
C GLY A 689 -6.22 39.24 11.07
N LYS A 690 -6.10 40.24 10.19
CA LYS A 690 -7.16 40.60 9.24
C LYS A 690 -7.15 39.63 8.06
N GLY A 691 -8.33 39.33 7.51
CA GLY A 691 -8.43 38.51 6.29
C GLY A 691 -8.10 37.03 6.45
N VAL A 692 -7.95 36.51 7.68
CA VAL A 692 -7.68 35.09 7.94
C VAL A 692 -8.85 34.21 7.48
N HIS A 693 -8.53 33.16 6.72
CA HIS A 693 -9.46 32.07 6.44
C HIS A 693 -9.22 30.94 7.45
N LEU A 694 -10.19 30.67 8.31
CA LEU A 694 -10.09 29.67 9.38
C LEU A 694 -11.17 28.60 9.19
N ASP A 695 -10.81 27.46 8.59
CA ASP A 695 -11.67 26.27 8.39
C ASP A 695 -11.33 25.12 9.36
N ALA A 696 -10.65 25.43 10.46
CA ALA A 696 -10.27 24.49 11.51
C ALA A 696 -10.58 25.04 12.89
N MET A 697 -10.89 24.15 13.84
CA MET A 697 -11.20 24.55 15.22
C MET A 697 -9.95 25.17 15.87
N PRO A 698 -10.04 26.41 16.37
CA PRO A 698 -8.95 27.05 17.11
C PRO A 698 -8.68 26.34 18.44
N PRO A 699 -7.46 26.43 19.00
CA PRO A 699 -7.16 25.83 20.30
C PRO A 699 -8.02 26.43 21.40
N VAL A 700 -8.65 25.57 22.21
CA VAL A 700 -9.47 26.02 23.35
C VAL A 700 -8.65 26.74 24.43
N THR A 701 -7.32 26.54 24.43
CA THR A 701 -6.37 27.24 25.30
C THR A 701 -6.25 28.72 24.98
N GLY A 702 -6.68 29.15 23.78
CA GLY A 702 -6.45 30.50 23.27
C GLY A 702 -5.01 30.77 22.82
N MET A 703 -4.12 29.78 22.85
CA MET A 703 -2.69 29.93 22.54
C MET A 703 -2.40 29.75 21.06
N ALA A 704 -2.98 30.60 20.21
CA ALA A 704 -2.60 30.68 18.80
C ALA A 704 -2.49 32.13 18.34
N ALA A 705 -1.45 32.44 17.58
CA ALA A 705 -1.29 33.68 16.85
C ALA A 705 -1.31 33.41 15.35
N ILE A 706 -2.27 33.99 14.64
CA ILE A 706 -2.45 33.79 13.19
C ILE A 706 -2.34 35.14 12.49
N GLY A 707 -1.30 35.29 11.67
CA GLY A 707 -1.00 36.48 10.90
C GLY A 707 -2.05 36.83 9.85
N SER A 708 -1.98 38.04 9.31
CA SER A 708 -2.99 38.53 8.36
C SER A 708 -2.97 37.73 7.05
N ASN A 709 -4.16 37.49 6.48
CA ASN A 709 -4.38 36.74 5.24
C ASN A 709 -3.85 35.28 5.25
N ALA A 710 -3.57 34.72 6.42
CA ALA A 710 -3.25 33.30 6.53
C ALA A 710 -4.48 32.44 6.22
N SER A 711 -4.23 31.25 5.65
CA SER A 711 -5.25 30.28 5.29
C SER A 711 -5.03 28.98 6.04
N ILE A 712 -6.02 28.58 6.83
CA ILE A 712 -6.04 27.31 7.54
C ILE A 712 -7.18 26.49 6.95
N GLU A 713 -6.81 25.42 6.24
CA GLU A 713 -7.75 24.54 5.57
C GLU A 713 -8.44 23.57 6.54
N ARG A 714 -9.44 22.85 6.01
CA ARG A 714 -10.30 21.98 6.78
C ARG A 714 -9.56 20.81 7.43
N GLY A 715 -9.95 20.47 8.65
CA GLY A 715 -9.47 19.29 9.36
C GLY A 715 -8.03 19.39 9.85
N VAL A 716 -7.43 20.59 9.82
CA VAL A 716 -6.15 20.85 10.50
C VAL A 716 -6.36 20.70 12.00
N ASP A 717 -5.52 19.91 12.66
CA ASP A 717 -5.49 19.81 14.11
C ASP A 717 -4.62 20.95 14.69
N MET A 718 -5.30 21.93 15.29
CA MET A 718 -4.68 23.08 15.95
C MET A 718 -4.86 23.06 17.47
N ALA A 719 -5.06 21.90 18.10
CA ALA A 719 -5.37 21.88 19.53
C ALA A 719 -4.24 22.45 20.41
N GLY A 720 -2.99 22.46 19.93
CA GLY A 720 -1.84 23.02 20.66
C GLY A 720 -1.44 22.21 21.89
N TYR A 721 -1.95 20.97 22.01
CA TYR A 721 -1.59 20.04 23.06
C TYR A 721 -1.56 18.60 22.56
N TRP A 722 -0.85 17.75 23.28
CA TRP A 722 -0.96 16.29 23.15
C TRP A 722 -0.46 15.62 24.43
N ILE A 723 -0.79 14.34 24.60
CA ILE A 723 -0.44 13.56 25.80
C ILE A 723 0.57 12.49 25.41
N ASP A 724 1.68 12.48 26.13
CA ASP A 724 2.77 11.53 25.95
C ASP A 724 3.13 10.86 27.29
N GLY A 725 2.79 9.57 27.38
CA GLY A 725 2.88 8.80 28.62
C GLY A 725 2.08 9.48 29.74
N ASN A 726 2.79 10.01 30.73
CA ASN A 726 2.20 10.69 31.89
C ASN A 726 2.28 12.21 31.84
N VAL A 727 2.59 12.76 30.68
CA VAL A 727 2.81 14.18 30.49
C VAL A 727 1.82 14.72 29.46
N LEU A 728 1.18 15.83 29.81
CA LEU A 728 0.46 16.69 28.90
C LEU A 728 1.40 17.83 28.48
N SER A 729 1.68 17.95 27.19
CA SER A 729 2.43 19.08 26.64
C SER A 729 1.46 20.09 26.05
N ILE A 730 1.52 21.35 26.48
CA ILE A 730 0.73 22.47 25.96
C ILE A 730 1.68 23.52 25.40
N GLY A 731 1.41 24.06 24.21
CA GLY A 731 2.26 25.06 23.56
C GLY A 731 1.47 26.02 22.69
N SER A 732 2.10 27.14 22.34
CA SER A 732 1.55 28.08 21.37
C SER A 732 1.67 27.55 19.94
N ILE A 733 0.80 28.04 19.07
CA ILE A 733 0.88 27.85 17.63
C ILE A 733 0.96 29.23 16.97
N ASP A 734 2.07 29.52 16.30
CA ASP A 734 2.29 30.78 15.60
C ASP A 734 2.30 30.54 14.09
N ILE A 735 1.43 31.24 13.37
CA ILE A 735 1.27 31.14 11.92
C ILE A 735 1.48 32.53 11.33
N GLY A 736 2.48 32.67 10.47
CA GLY A 736 2.86 33.93 9.84
C GLY A 736 1.80 34.48 8.88
N SER A 737 1.95 35.75 8.52
CA SER A 737 1.04 36.39 7.56
C SER A 737 1.16 35.74 6.17
N ASN A 738 0.05 35.61 5.45
CA ASN A 738 -0.05 34.94 4.15
C ASN A 738 0.37 33.45 4.13
N ALA A 739 0.62 32.83 5.29
CA ALA A 739 0.95 31.42 5.37
C ALA A 739 -0.27 30.55 5.06
N THR A 740 -0.05 29.33 4.55
CA THR A 740 -1.12 28.38 4.24
C THR A 740 -0.86 27.03 4.90
N VAL A 741 -1.83 26.53 5.66
CA VAL A 741 -1.79 25.21 6.29
C VAL A 741 -2.80 24.30 5.60
N GLY A 742 -2.29 23.28 4.92
CA GLY A 742 -3.07 22.34 4.11
C GLY A 742 -3.97 21.43 4.95
N ALA A 743 -5.06 20.97 4.33
CA ALA A 743 -6.07 20.14 4.99
C ALA A 743 -5.48 18.91 5.71
N ARG A 744 -6.07 18.52 6.84
CA ARG A 744 -5.66 17.35 7.65
C ARG A 744 -4.21 17.37 8.19
N SER A 745 -3.55 18.52 8.17
CA SER A 745 -2.24 18.68 8.82
C SER A 745 -2.38 18.71 10.34
N THR A 746 -1.36 18.26 11.08
CA THR A 746 -1.33 18.30 12.55
C THR A 746 -0.27 19.30 13.01
N LEU A 747 -0.65 20.29 13.82
CA LEU A 747 0.27 21.27 14.38
C LEU A 747 0.56 20.93 15.84
N LEU A 748 1.80 20.53 16.14
CA LEU A 748 2.22 20.18 17.51
C LEU A 748 2.45 21.43 18.37
N PRO A 749 2.47 21.29 19.71
CA PRO A 749 2.82 22.37 20.63
C PRO A 749 4.14 23.06 20.27
N GLY A 750 4.17 24.39 20.20
CA GLY A 750 5.38 25.16 19.85
C GLY A 750 5.64 25.26 18.34
N THR A 751 4.61 25.02 17.52
CA THR A 751 4.72 25.17 16.06
C THR A 751 4.86 26.65 15.67
N HIS A 752 5.82 26.93 14.79
CA HIS A 752 6.02 28.25 14.19
C HIS A 752 6.08 28.13 12.66
N ILE A 753 5.12 28.73 11.96
CA ILE A 753 5.06 28.75 10.50
C ILE A 753 5.39 30.15 10.00
N GLY A 754 6.43 30.27 9.18
CA GLY A 754 6.93 31.54 8.65
C GLY A 754 5.95 32.28 7.74
N ILE A 755 6.30 33.53 7.43
CA ILE A 755 5.52 34.42 6.57
C ILE A 755 5.48 33.86 5.14
N GLY A 756 4.27 33.75 4.56
CA GLY A 756 4.08 33.24 3.20
C GLY A 756 4.41 31.76 2.99
N ALA A 757 4.76 31.03 4.04
CA ALA A 757 5.09 29.61 4.00
C ALA A 757 3.87 28.74 3.65
N GLU A 758 4.11 27.55 3.14
CA GLU A 758 3.08 26.58 2.78
C GLU A 758 3.34 25.22 3.40
N VAL A 759 2.33 24.68 4.07
CA VAL A 759 2.31 23.31 4.58
C VAL A 759 1.34 22.51 3.71
N ALA A 760 1.84 21.44 3.08
CA ALA A 760 1.02 20.57 2.26
C ALA A 760 0.01 19.75 3.09
N PRO A 761 -1.11 19.28 2.52
CA PRO A 761 -2.11 18.47 3.24
C PRO A 761 -1.51 17.22 3.91
N GLY A 762 -2.01 16.86 5.09
CA GLY A 762 -1.57 15.68 5.85
C GLY A 762 -0.21 15.82 6.56
N THR A 763 0.42 16.99 6.53
CA THR A 763 1.76 17.20 7.10
C THR A 763 1.73 17.27 8.63
N CYS A 764 2.72 16.68 9.28
CA CYS A 764 2.93 16.83 10.72
C CYS A 764 3.95 17.95 10.97
N VAL A 765 3.50 19.05 11.57
CA VAL A 765 4.36 20.20 11.85
C VAL A 765 4.87 20.11 13.28
N ASN A 766 6.19 19.95 13.40
CA ASN A 766 6.94 19.96 14.65
C ASN A 766 8.07 20.99 14.54
N GLY A 767 7.99 22.10 15.27
CA GLY A 767 8.99 23.17 15.25
C GLY A 767 8.72 24.24 14.19
N PHE A 768 9.76 24.62 13.43
CA PHE A 768 9.77 25.82 12.60
C PHE A 768 9.72 25.52 11.09
N VAL A 769 8.82 26.19 10.38
CA VAL A 769 8.77 26.22 8.91
C VAL A 769 9.23 27.60 8.43
N PRO A 770 10.34 27.72 7.67
CA PRO A 770 10.85 29.02 7.23
C PRO A 770 9.93 29.77 6.26
N ASP A 771 10.14 31.09 6.20
CA ASP A 771 9.40 32.01 5.33
C ASP A 771 9.44 31.59 3.85
N GLY A 772 8.30 31.69 3.17
CA GLY A 772 8.18 31.46 1.73
C GLY A 772 8.48 30.04 1.25
N GLN A 773 8.65 29.06 2.15
CA GLN A 773 8.96 27.67 1.79
C GLN A 773 7.73 26.76 1.81
N LEU A 774 7.75 25.73 0.97
CA LEU A 774 6.80 24.62 0.92
C LEU A 774 7.39 23.39 1.63
N TRP A 775 6.68 22.92 2.65
CA TRP A 775 7.04 21.73 3.43
C TRP A 775 5.93 20.68 3.37
N THR A 776 6.32 19.41 3.35
CA THR A 776 5.39 18.27 3.34
C THR A 776 5.91 17.11 4.17
N GLY A 777 5.00 16.26 4.65
CA GLY A 777 5.34 14.94 5.17
C GLY A 777 5.24 14.78 6.68
N SER A 778 5.48 13.55 7.12
CA SER A 778 5.63 13.18 8.52
C SER A 778 6.74 12.13 8.56
N PRO A 779 7.99 12.45 8.96
CA PRO A 779 8.49 13.77 9.35
C PRO A 779 8.49 14.77 8.18
N MET A 780 8.42 16.06 8.51
CA MET A 780 8.42 17.14 7.53
C MET A 780 9.72 17.21 6.71
N ARG A 781 9.60 17.55 5.43
CA ARG A 781 10.70 17.78 4.50
C ARG A 781 10.42 19.00 3.63
N HIS A 782 11.47 19.74 3.32
CA HIS A 782 11.42 20.86 2.38
C HIS A 782 11.26 20.35 0.94
N VAL A 783 10.33 20.92 0.19
CA VAL A 783 10.04 20.55 -1.21
C VAL A 783 10.44 21.65 -2.19
N GLY A 784 10.30 22.92 -1.81
CA GLY A 784 10.60 24.05 -2.68
C GLY A 784 9.94 25.35 -2.21
N ALA A 785 9.74 26.30 -3.13
CA ALA A 785 9.10 27.58 -2.83
C ALA A 785 7.57 27.44 -2.68
N ALA A 786 7.01 28.19 -1.73
CA ALA A 786 5.57 28.28 -1.49
C ALA A 786 4.84 28.96 -2.65
N GLY A 787 3.57 28.58 -2.89
CA GLY A 787 2.68 29.31 -3.80
C GLY A 787 2.82 28.97 -5.28
N LYS A 788 3.56 27.92 -5.62
CA LYS A 788 3.62 27.41 -7.00
C LYS A 788 2.22 27.07 -7.50
N GLY A 789 1.80 27.65 -8.62
CA GLY A 789 0.48 27.46 -9.21
C GLY A 789 -0.63 28.38 -8.66
N TRP A 790 -0.33 29.28 -7.72
CA TRP A 790 -1.24 30.30 -7.23
C TRP A 790 -0.99 31.67 -7.89
N PRO A 791 -2.01 32.54 -8.00
CA PRO A 791 -1.81 33.90 -8.46
C PRO A 791 -0.81 34.66 -7.55
N VAL A 792 0.10 35.42 -8.18
CA VAL A 792 1.12 36.23 -7.48
C VAL A 792 0.49 37.42 -6.75
N THR A 793 -0.61 37.97 -7.28
CA THR A 793 -1.34 39.09 -6.68
C THR A 793 -2.37 38.61 -5.66
N GLN A 794 -2.42 39.28 -4.51
CA GLN A 794 -3.48 39.09 -3.52
C GLN A 794 -4.85 39.32 -4.18
N ALA A 795 -5.83 38.49 -3.80
CA ALA A 795 -7.18 38.62 -4.31
C ALA A 795 -7.73 40.04 -4.02
N PRO A 796 -8.42 40.69 -4.99
CA PRO A 796 -8.93 42.04 -4.80
C PRO A 796 -9.90 42.12 -3.62
N GLU A 797 -9.67 43.06 -2.69
CA GLU A 797 -10.63 43.40 -1.63
C GLU A 797 -11.86 44.08 -2.26
N HIS A 798 -12.95 43.34 -2.48
CA HIS A 798 -14.17 43.93 -3.04
C HIS A 798 -15.48 43.63 -2.30
N ARG A 799 -16.35 44.66 -2.36
CA ARG A 799 -17.46 45.02 -1.46
C ARG A 799 -18.78 44.26 -1.69
N ARG A 800 -18.78 42.96 -1.95
CA ARG A 800 -20.06 42.20 -1.95
C ARG A 800 -20.45 41.80 -0.53
N ALA A 801 -20.79 42.78 0.31
CA ALA A 801 -21.28 42.57 1.68
C ALA A 801 -22.47 41.59 1.71
N ALA A 802 -23.28 41.55 0.65
CA ALA A 802 -24.41 40.64 0.49
C ALA A 802 -24.06 39.15 0.68
N VAL A 803 -22.94 38.66 0.15
CA VAL A 803 -22.56 37.23 0.26
C VAL A 803 -22.23 36.86 1.71
N ARG A 804 -21.67 37.79 2.50
CA ARG A 804 -21.38 37.55 3.91
C ARG A 804 -22.65 37.28 4.74
N PHE A 805 -23.81 37.82 4.33
CA PHE A 805 -25.09 37.55 4.98
C PHE A 805 -25.66 36.17 4.66
N LEU A 806 -25.15 35.47 3.64
CA LEU A 806 -25.59 34.11 3.32
C LEU A 806 -25.09 33.09 4.35
N TYR A 807 -23.88 33.24 4.89
CA TYR A 807 -23.36 32.35 5.93
C TYR A 807 -24.24 32.26 7.19
N PRO A 808 -24.57 33.38 7.89
CA PRO A 808 -25.42 33.31 9.07
C PRO A 808 -26.85 32.88 8.71
N LEU A 809 -27.36 33.27 7.54
CA LEU A 809 -28.67 32.82 7.04
C LEU A 809 -28.70 31.29 6.86
N SER A 810 -27.65 30.71 6.27
CA SER A 810 -27.51 29.26 6.12
C SER A 810 -27.42 28.56 7.47
N LEU A 811 -26.64 29.09 8.42
CA LEU A 811 -26.52 28.53 9.77
C LEU A 811 -27.86 28.51 10.52
N VAL A 812 -28.65 29.57 10.41
CA VAL A 812 -30.01 29.64 10.98
C VAL A 812 -30.96 28.71 10.23
N GLY A 813 -30.83 28.60 8.90
CA GLY A 813 -31.67 27.78 8.03
C GLY A 813 -31.55 26.27 8.26
N LEU A 814 -30.45 25.78 8.85
CA LEU A 814 -30.27 24.35 9.16
C LEU A 814 -31.34 23.80 10.12
N GLY A 815 -31.79 24.60 11.09
CA GLY A 815 -32.82 24.18 12.05
C GLY A 815 -34.18 23.93 11.39
N PRO A 816 -34.76 24.93 10.67
CA PRO A 816 -35.98 24.77 9.90
C PRO A 816 -35.90 23.65 8.86
N MET A 817 -34.73 23.41 8.25
CA MET A 817 -34.54 22.29 7.32
C MET A 817 -34.82 20.93 7.99
N MET A 818 -34.37 20.74 9.24
CA MET A 818 -34.65 19.51 10.00
C MET A 818 -36.14 19.38 10.33
N ALA A 819 -36.79 20.47 10.76
CA ALA A 819 -38.23 20.47 11.01
C ALA A 819 -39.04 20.16 9.73
N LEU A 820 -38.68 20.78 8.60
CA LEU A 820 -39.32 20.53 7.31
C LEU A 820 -39.15 19.08 6.86
N SER A 821 -38.01 18.45 7.15
CA SER A 821 -37.79 17.04 6.83
C SER A 821 -38.69 16.09 7.62
N ALA A 822 -39.10 16.46 8.84
CA ALA A 822 -40.00 15.68 9.67
C ALA A 822 -41.49 15.89 9.35
N LEU A 823 -41.84 16.97 8.64
CA LEU A 823 -43.22 17.39 8.40
C LEU A 823 -44.12 16.29 7.79
N PRO A 824 -43.72 15.50 6.77
CA PRO A 824 -44.55 14.43 6.24
C PRO A 824 -44.85 13.34 7.29
N ALA A 825 -43.87 13.02 8.12
CA ALA A 825 -43.99 12.04 9.18
C ALA A 825 -44.88 12.57 10.32
N GLU A 826 -44.69 13.83 10.73
CA GLU A 826 -45.50 14.50 11.74
C GLU A 826 -46.97 14.61 11.30
N LEU A 827 -47.25 14.93 10.04
CA LEU A 827 -48.61 14.98 9.51
C LEU A 827 -49.29 13.60 9.55
N LEU A 828 -48.54 12.55 9.21
CA LEU A 828 -49.05 11.18 9.24
C LEU A 828 -49.33 10.72 10.69
N ILE A 829 -48.43 11.03 11.62
CA ILE A 829 -48.65 10.79 13.05
C ILE A 829 -49.86 11.57 13.56
N PHE A 830 -49.97 12.86 13.23
CA PHE A 830 -51.09 13.72 13.62
C PHE A 830 -52.43 13.18 13.10
N MET A 831 -52.50 12.77 11.84
CA MET A 831 -53.71 12.17 11.25
C MET A 831 -54.10 10.87 11.96
N ALA A 832 -53.13 10.06 12.37
CA ALA A 832 -53.36 8.82 13.11
C ALA A 832 -53.77 9.07 14.57
N SER A 833 -53.28 10.14 15.20
CA SER A 833 -53.52 10.44 16.62
C SER A 833 -54.64 11.44 16.89
N ARG A 834 -55.23 12.07 15.87
CA ARG A 834 -56.29 13.10 16.03
C ARG A 834 -57.54 12.64 16.79
N SER A 835 -57.79 11.33 16.84
CA SER A 835 -58.92 10.71 17.55
C SER A 835 -58.56 10.26 18.97
N SER A 836 -57.29 10.37 19.38
CA SER A 836 -56.82 9.96 20.70
C SER A 836 -57.15 11.04 21.74
N GLY A 837 -57.91 10.68 22.77
CA GLY A 837 -58.39 11.61 23.80
C GLY A 837 -57.46 11.82 25.00
N ASP A 838 -56.32 11.12 25.05
CA ASP A 838 -55.36 11.17 26.16
C ASP A 838 -53.91 10.99 25.66
N VAL A 839 -52.95 11.45 26.46
CA VAL A 839 -51.49 11.40 26.24
C VAL A 839 -51.01 9.96 26.06
N GLU A 840 -51.50 9.01 26.84
CA GLU A 840 -51.06 7.62 26.79
C GLU A 840 -51.41 6.95 25.46
N ASN A 841 -52.69 7.03 25.04
CA ASN A 841 -53.15 6.52 23.75
C ASN A 841 -52.46 7.22 22.55
N THR A 842 -52.18 8.51 22.70
CA THR A 842 -51.44 9.28 21.68
C THR A 842 -50.01 8.77 21.53
N LEU A 843 -49.29 8.54 22.63
CA LEU A 843 -47.92 8.05 22.60
C LEU A 843 -47.81 6.60 22.11
N GLN A 844 -48.78 5.74 22.44
CA GLN A 844 -48.85 4.39 21.86
C GLN A 844 -49.03 4.42 20.35
N THR A 845 -49.90 5.31 19.86
CA THR A 845 -50.10 5.53 18.42
C THR A 845 -48.81 6.05 17.76
N VAL A 846 -48.18 7.06 18.36
CA VAL A 846 -46.90 7.61 17.87
C VAL A 846 -45.83 6.53 17.81
N ALA A 847 -45.69 5.70 18.85
CA ALA A 847 -44.73 4.60 18.90
C ALA A 847 -44.96 3.58 17.78
N LEU A 848 -46.21 3.22 17.49
CA LEU A 848 -46.57 2.30 16.40
C LEU A 848 -46.19 2.86 15.02
N TRP A 849 -46.40 4.15 14.79
CA TRP A 849 -46.11 4.82 13.52
C TRP A 849 -44.66 5.31 13.40
N THR A 850 -43.86 5.25 14.48
CA THR A 850 -42.46 5.72 14.52
C THR A 850 -41.56 5.09 13.45
N PRO A 851 -41.62 3.76 13.17
CA PRO A 851 -40.80 3.18 12.10
C PRO A 851 -41.00 3.85 10.74
N LEU A 852 -42.26 4.06 10.35
CA LEU A 852 -42.59 4.75 9.10
C LEU A 852 -42.19 6.23 9.15
N ALA A 853 -42.42 6.89 10.28
CA ALA A 853 -42.02 8.28 10.50
C ALA A 853 -40.51 8.50 10.33
N VAL A 854 -39.68 7.60 10.88
CA VAL A 854 -38.22 7.65 10.74
C VAL A 854 -37.80 7.46 9.27
N ILE A 855 -38.42 6.53 8.54
CA ILE A 855 -38.16 6.31 7.12
C ILE A 855 -38.52 7.55 6.30
N PHE A 856 -39.73 8.10 6.46
CA PHE A 856 -40.17 9.29 5.73
C PHE A 856 -39.30 10.51 6.07
N THR A 857 -38.96 10.71 7.33
CA THR A 857 -38.11 11.82 7.77
C THR A 857 -36.72 11.71 7.16
N SER A 858 -36.11 10.51 7.21
CA SER A 858 -34.78 10.27 6.65
C SER A 858 -34.76 10.46 5.13
N MET A 859 -35.77 9.92 4.43
CA MET A 859 -35.88 10.06 2.97
C MET A 859 -36.09 11.53 2.56
N THR A 860 -36.95 12.26 3.27
CA THR A 860 -37.19 13.69 3.01
C THR A 860 -35.93 14.52 3.31
N HIS A 861 -35.23 14.22 4.40
CA HIS A 861 -33.97 14.87 4.75
C HIS A 861 -32.90 14.68 3.67
N LEU A 862 -32.76 13.45 3.15
CA LEU A 862 -31.82 13.12 2.08
C LEU A 862 -32.20 13.82 0.76
N LEU A 863 -33.49 13.84 0.39
CA LEU A 863 -33.97 14.51 -0.81
C LEU A 863 -33.78 16.03 -0.76
N ILE A 864 -34.10 16.67 0.37
CA ILE A 864 -33.86 18.10 0.58
C ILE A 864 -32.35 18.39 0.49
N THR A 865 -31.54 17.58 1.17
CA THR A 865 -30.07 17.74 1.15
C THR A 865 -29.53 17.61 -0.28
N ALA A 866 -29.97 16.60 -1.03
CA ALA A 866 -29.54 16.42 -2.41
C ALA A 866 -30.03 17.56 -3.33
N GLY A 867 -31.27 18.02 -3.18
CA GLY A 867 -31.80 19.16 -3.92
C GLY A 867 -30.99 20.43 -3.66
N LEU A 868 -30.64 20.70 -2.40
CA LEU A 868 -29.80 21.83 -2.02
C LEU A 868 -28.37 21.72 -2.58
N VAL A 869 -27.72 20.56 -2.43
CA VAL A 869 -26.37 20.34 -2.98
C VAL A 869 -26.36 20.49 -4.50
N ARG A 870 -27.37 19.98 -5.20
CA ARG A 870 -27.53 20.14 -6.65
C ARG A 870 -27.79 21.59 -7.06
N LEU A 871 -28.54 22.35 -6.27
CA LEU A 871 -28.76 23.77 -6.51
C LEU A 871 -27.45 24.56 -6.32
N LEU A 872 -26.70 24.25 -5.27
CA LEU A 872 -25.43 24.90 -4.95
C LEU A 872 -24.32 24.58 -5.97
N SER A 873 -24.34 23.40 -6.59
CA SER A 873 -23.33 23.01 -7.58
C SER A 873 -23.23 23.96 -8.78
N HIS A 874 -24.33 24.62 -9.16
CA HIS A 874 -24.34 25.65 -10.21
C HIS A 874 -23.44 26.86 -9.89
N LEU A 875 -23.12 27.08 -8.61
CA LEU A 875 -22.21 28.15 -8.16
C LEU A 875 -20.77 27.66 -7.97
N ILE A 876 -20.51 26.35 -8.12
CA ILE A 876 -19.23 25.72 -7.83
C ILE A 876 -18.63 25.22 -9.16
N ALA A 877 -17.94 26.08 -9.89
CA ALA A 877 -17.20 25.70 -11.10
C ALA A 877 -15.74 25.32 -10.77
N PRO A 878 -15.10 24.42 -11.52
CA PRO A 878 -13.66 24.21 -11.41
C PRO A 878 -12.89 25.49 -11.80
N GLY A 879 -11.78 25.77 -11.12
CA GLY A 879 -10.94 26.95 -11.35
C GLY A 879 -10.59 27.72 -10.08
N LEU A 880 -10.07 28.94 -10.27
CA LEU A 880 -9.73 29.88 -9.21
C LEU A 880 -10.89 30.85 -8.97
N HIS A 881 -11.30 30.97 -7.71
CA HIS A 881 -12.38 31.82 -7.24
C HIS A 881 -11.92 32.70 -6.09
N LEU A 882 -12.69 33.72 -5.76
CA LEU A 882 -12.47 34.49 -4.53
C LEU A 882 -12.91 33.69 -3.31
N SER A 883 -12.10 33.64 -2.26
CA SER A 883 -12.42 32.95 -0.99
C SER A 883 -13.61 33.55 -0.23
N THR A 884 -14.06 34.74 -0.64
CA THR A 884 -15.24 35.44 -0.11
C THR A 884 -16.40 35.52 -1.10
N GLY A 885 -16.26 34.86 -2.26
CA GLY A 885 -17.26 34.84 -3.32
C GLY A 885 -18.39 33.84 -3.10
N PRO A 886 -19.41 33.83 -3.98
CA PRO A 886 -20.53 32.88 -3.91
C PRO A 886 -20.09 31.42 -4.04
N ALA A 887 -19.04 31.12 -4.84
CA ALA A 887 -18.48 29.77 -4.95
C ALA A 887 -17.91 29.27 -3.61
N ALA A 888 -17.27 30.14 -2.83
CA ALA A 888 -16.73 29.79 -1.51
C ALA A 888 -17.85 29.49 -0.50
N TRP A 889 -18.91 30.30 -0.49
CA TRP A 889 -20.10 30.04 0.33
C TRP A 889 -20.78 28.73 -0.07
N ALA A 890 -20.98 28.49 -1.36
CA ALA A 890 -21.63 27.28 -1.86
C ALA A 890 -20.82 26.01 -1.57
N ALA A 891 -19.49 26.07 -1.71
CA ALA A 891 -18.59 24.97 -1.35
C ALA A 891 -18.63 24.68 0.16
N TRP A 892 -18.56 25.72 1.00
CA TRP A 892 -18.70 25.58 2.46
C TRP A 892 -20.06 24.99 2.87
N LEU A 893 -21.15 25.45 2.28
CA LEU A 893 -22.49 24.95 2.63
C LEU A 893 -22.66 23.51 2.17
N THR A 894 -22.15 23.15 0.99
CA THR A 894 -22.11 21.76 0.51
C THR A 894 -21.32 20.88 1.49
N ASP A 895 -20.10 21.27 1.87
CA ASP A 895 -19.29 20.57 2.88
C ASP A 895 -20.07 20.33 4.18
N LEU A 896 -20.73 21.38 4.69
CA LEU A 896 -21.48 21.34 5.93
C LEU A 896 -22.69 20.40 5.84
N LEU A 897 -23.47 20.50 4.77
CA LEU A 897 -24.63 19.63 4.53
C LEU A 897 -24.24 18.16 4.44
N LEU A 898 -23.18 17.84 3.68
CA LEU A 898 -22.69 16.46 3.56
C LEU A 898 -22.17 15.90 4.89
N THR A 899 -21.47 16.72 5.67
CA THR A 899 -20.99 16.33 7.01
C THR A 899 -22.15 16.04 7.96
N LYS A 900 -23.19 16.88 7.95
CA LYS A 900 -24.39 16.65 8.75
C LYS A 900 -25.14 15.39 8.30
N ALA A 901 -25.26 15.18 6.98
CA ALA A 901 -25.89 13.98 6.41
C ALA A 901 -25.13 12.70 6.77
N LEU A 902 -23.79 12.71 6.78
CA LEU A 902 -22.97 11.57 7.22
C LEU A 902 -23.31 11.14 8.64
N ILE A 903 -23.49 12.12 9.55
CA ILE A 903 -23.82 11.85 10.95
C ILE A 903 -25.29 11.43 11.12
N SER A 904 -26.23 12.15 10.49
CA SER A 904 -27.67 11.93 10.67
C SER A 904 -28.19 10.70 9.92
N ALA A 905 -27.57 10.36 8.79
CA ALA A 905 -27.98 9.26 7.92
C ALA A 905 -26.88 8.20 7.77
N TYR A 906 -26.09 7.95 8.83
CA TYR A 906 -25.00 6.96 8.79
C TYR A 906 -25.44 5.60 8.23
N ALA A 907 -26.69 5.18 8.46
CA ALA A 907 -27.28 3.95 7.94
C ALA A 907 -27.20 3.79 6.40
N ILE A 908 -27.12 4.89 5.63
CA ILE A 908 -26.97 4.84 4.16
C ILE A 908 -25.51 4.83 3.71
N TYR A 909 -24.56 5.14 4.59
CA TYR A 909 -23.12 5.11 4.31
C TYR A 909 -22.57 3.70 4.53
N ALA A 910 -21.42 3.40 3.92
CA ALA A 910 -20.83 2.07 3.88
C ALA A 910 -21.83 0.97 3.48
N SER A 911 -22.71 1.23 2.50
CA SER A 911 -23.78 0.33 2.08
C SER A 911 -23.94 0.32 0.55
N LEU A 912 -24.75 -0.61 0.02
CA LEU A 912 -25.14 -0.62 -1.40
C LEU A 912 -25.90 0.65 -1.82
N PHE A 913 -26.45 1.42 -0.86
CA PHE A 913 -27.12 2.68 -1.13
C PHE A 913 -26.14 3.84 -1.34
N THR A 914 -24.92 3.78 -0.79
CA THR A 914 -23.95 4.89 -0.83
C THR A 914 -23.60 5.34 -2.26
N PRO A 915 -23.34 4.43 -3.22
CA PRO A 915 -23.12 4.83 -4.62
C PRO A 915 -24.33 5.55 -5.23
N GLY A 916 -25.55 5.09 -4.94
CA GLY A 916 -26.79 5.73 -5.40
C GLY A 916 -26.99 7.12 -4.79
N TRP A 917 -26.71 7.26 -3.50
CA TRP A 917 -26.71 8.53 -2.79
C TRP A 917 -25.72 9.54 -3.40
N MET A 918 -24.49 9.10 -3.70
CA MET A 918 -23.48 9.95 -4.33
C MET A 918 -23.88 10.39 -5.75
N ARG A 919 -24.53 9.51 -6.54
CA ARG A 919 -25.12 9.91 -7.84
C ARG A 919 -26.21 10.94 -7.66
N LEU A 920 -27.09 10.78 -6.66
CA LEU A 920 -28.16 11.75 -6.39
C LEU A 920 -27.57 13.12 -6.03
N LEU A 921 -26.45 13.17 -5.30
CA LEU A 921 -25.72 14.40 -4.97
C LEU A 921 -25.00 15.06 -6.16
N GLY A 922 -24.72 14.31 -7.23
CA GLY A 922 -24.11 14.84 -8.47
C GLY A 922 -22.81 14.18 -8.89
N ALA A 923 -22.27 13.25 -8.10
CA ALA A 923 -21.06 12.52 -8.47
C ALA A 923 -21.30 11.54 -9.62
N GLN A 924 -20.28 11.34 -10.45
CA GLN A 924 -20.28 10.31 -11.47
C GLN A 924 -19.75 9.02 -10.84
N VAL A 925 -20.63 8.03 -10.64
CA VAL A 925 -20.27 6.79 -9.94
C VAL A 925 -20.57 5.58 -10.83
N GLY A 926 -19.52 4.85 -11.17
CA GLY A 926 -19.54 3.64 -11.99
C GLY A 926 -20.30 2.46 -11.37
N LYS A 927 -20.24 1.31 -12.04
CA LYS A 927 -20.86 0.05 -11.61
C LYS A 927 -20.02 -0.62 -10.53
N ARG A 928 -20.69 -1.19 -9.52
CA ARG A 928 -20.07 -1.97 -8.43
C ARG A 928 -18.94 -1.24 -7.67
N VAL A 929 -19.00 0.09 -7.67
CA VAL A 929 -18.19 0.94 -6.80
C VAL A 929 -18.63 0.73 -5.36
N GLU A 930 -17.67 0.55 -4.45
CA GLU A 930 -17.92 0.43 -3.03
C GLU A 930 -17.35 1.67 -2.34
N ILE A 931 -18.19 2.38 -1.59
CA ILE A 931 -17.81 3.61 -0.89
C ILE A 931 -18.19 3.41 0.57
N SER A 932 -17.19 3.39 1.45
CA SER A 932 -17.43 3.43 2.89
C SER A 932 -17.87 4.84 3.29
N THR A 933 -16.91 5.76 3.42
CA THR A 933 -17.17 7.17 3.67
C THR A 933 -16.18 8.03 2.89
N VAL A 934 -16.68 9.04 2.18
CA VAL A 934 -15.86 9.96 1.36
C VAL A 934 -16.26 11.40 1.63
N GLU A 935 -15.26 12.26 1.86
CA GLU A 935 -15.41 13.70 2.00
C GLU A 935 -15.09 14.33 0.63
N THR A 936 -16.07 14.96 -0.02
CA THR A 936 -15.93 15.39 -1.41
C THR A 936 -16.87 16.50 -1.86
N MET A 937 -16.53 17.17 -2.97
CA MET A 937 -17.43 17.97 -3.81
C MET A 937 -18.09 17.08 -4.87
N PRO A 938 -19.37 16.67 -4.72
CA PRO A 938 -19.93 15.56 -5.49
C PRO A 938 -19.87 15.75 -7.00
N HIS A 939 -20.36 16.87 -7.55
CA HIS A 939 -20.41 17.10 -9.00
C HIS A 939 -19.05 17.29 -9.68
N LEU A 940 -17.98 17.44 -8.90
CA LEU A 940 -16.61 17.50 -9.41
C LEU A 940 -15.88 16.15 -9.32
N THR A 941 -16.56 15.10 -8.86
CA THR A 941 -15.94 13.83 -8.48
C THR A 941 -16.42 12.67 -9.33
N ILE A 942 -15.46 11.85 -9.75
CA ILE A 942 -15.66 10.71 -10.64
C ILE A 942 -15.09 9.45 -9.98
N PHE A 943 -15.91 8.41 -9.83
CA PHE A 943 -15.49 7.08 -9.40
C PHE A 943 -15.79 6.09 -10.52
N LEU A 944 -14.76 5.49 -11.11
CA LEU A 944 -14.92 4.50 -12.17
C LEU A 944 -15.26 3.11 -11.62
N ASP A 945 -15.63 2.21 -12.52
CA ASP A 945 -16.17 0.88 -12.20
C ASP A 945 -15.28 0.09 -11.23
N ARG A 946 -15.92 -0.57 -10.26
CA ARG A 946 -15.27 -1.46 -9.28
C ARG A 946 -14.19 -0.79 -8.39
N SER A 947 -14.07 0.53 -8.38
CA SER A 947 -13.25 1.24 -7.38
C SER A 947 -13.76 1.00 -5.96
N PHE A 948 -12.84 1.10 -4.98
CA PHE A 948 -13.13 0.95 -3.56
C PHE A 948 -12.57 2.15 -2.78
N LEU A 949 -13.43 2.79 -1.99
CA LEU A 949 -13.07 3.93 -1.16
C LEU A 949 -13.30 3.59 0.31
N ALA A 950 -12.21 3.52 1.06
CA ALA A 950 -12.23 3.24 2.49
C ALA A 950 -12.53 4.50 3.31
N ASP A 951 -12.54 4.36 4.63
CA ASP A 951 -13.11 5.36 5.54
C ASP A 951 -12.39 6.70 5.50
N ARG A 952 -13.20 7.76 5.46
CA ARG A 952 -12.77 9.15 5.47
C ARG A 952 -11.79 9.46 4.35
N SER A 953 -11.90 8.83 3.19
CA SER A 953 -11.13 9.23 2.02
C SER A 953 -11.48 10.68 1.65
N LEU A 954 -10.47 11.54 1.47
CA LEU A 954 -10.66 12.94 1.09
C LEU A 954 -10.40 13.09 -0.41
N VAL A 955 -11.47 13.34 -1.18
CA VAL A 955 -11.40 13.41 -2.64
C VAL A 955 -12.03 14.72 -3.09
N THR A 956 -11.37 15.49 -3.94
CA THR A 956 -11.97 16.73 -4.49
C THR A 956 -12.35 17.73 -3.39
N PHE A 957 -11.36 18.24 -2.67
CA PHE A 957 -11.55 19.27 -1.63
C PHE A 957 -11.05 20.63 -2.09
N LYS A 958 -11.58 21.68 -1.46
CA LYS A 958 -11.21 23.07 -1.75
C LYS A 958 -9.85 23.42 -1.13
N ARG A 959 -9.02 24.15 -1.86
CA ARG A 959 -7.75 24.71 -1.37
C ARG A 959 -7.87 26.22 -1.24
N VAL A 960 -7.23 26.84 -0.25
CA VAL A 960 -7.34 28.29 -0.01
C VAL A 960 -5.96 28.91 0.27
N ARG A 961 -5.61 29.98 -0.45
CA ARG A 961 -4.36 30.75 -0.24
C ARG A 961 -4.54 32.21 -0.62
N ALA A 962 -4.06 33.12 0.21
CA ALA A 962 -3.99 34.57 -0.09
C ALA A 962 -5.30 35.17 -0.65
N GLY A 963 -6.46 34.75 -0.12
CA GLY A 963 -7.78 35.20 -0.57
C GLY A 963 -8.34 34.51 -1.82
N TRP A 964 -7.61 33.56 -2.40
CA TRP A 964 -8.05 32.72 -3.51
C TRP A 964 -8.52 31.35 -3.02
N LEU A 965 -9.54 30.81 -3.68
CA LEU A 965 -10.09 29.48 -3.51
C LEU A 965 -9.84 28.69 -4.80
N GLN A 966 -9.20 27.54 -4.71
CA GLN A 966 -9.01 26.64 -5.85
C GLN A 966 -9.95 25.44 -5.72
N LEU A 967 -10.68 25.17 -6.79
CA LEU A 967 -11.56 24.02 -6.97
C LEU A 967 -11.15 23.28 -8.24
N GLY A 968 -11.16 21.95 -8.24
CA GLY A 968 -10.79 21.16 -9.40
C GLY A 968 -11.49 19.80 -9.38
N HIS A 969 -11.44 19.08 -10.50
CA HIS A 969 -11.97 17.72 -10.58
C HIS A 969 -11.02 16.73 -9.92
N ALA A 970 -11.54 15.63 -9.37
CA ALA A 970 -10.72 14.45 -9.09
C ALA A 970 -11.44 13.17 -9.50
N SER A 971 -10.65 12.18 -9.91
CA SER A 971 -11.18 10.88 -10.34
C SER A 971 -10.43 9.72 -9.71
N VAL A 972 -11.15 8.62 -9.51
CA VAL A 972 -10.61 7.33 -9.05
C VAL A 972 -10.84 6.29 -10.13
N GLY A 973 -9.75 5.72 -10.64
CA GLY A 973 -9.71 4.75 -11.72
C GLY A 973 -10.42 3.42 -11.44
N GLU A 974 -10.63 2.62 -12.48
CA GLU A 974 -11.25 1.30 -12.37
C GLU A 974 -10.43 0.38 -11.45
N GLU A 975 -11.11 -0.46 -10.66
CA GLU A 975 -10.46 -1.41 -9.73
C GLU A 975 -9.41 -0.78 -8.78
N SER A 976 -9.47 0.54 -8.59
CA SER A 976 -8.53 1.28 -7.74
C SER A 976 -9.02 1.35 -6.30
N PHE A 977 -8.07 1.46 -5.37
CA PHE A 977 -8.32 1.42 -3.93
C PHE A 977 -7.79 2.67 -3.24
N LEU A 978 -8.65 3.37 -2.51
CA LEU A 978 -8.24 4.43 -1.58
C LEU A 978 -8.37 3.93 -0.14
N GLY A 979 -7.25 3.90 0.57
CA GLY A 979 -7.17 3.49 1.97
C GLY A 979 -7.70 4.53 2.94
N ASN A 980 -7.81 4.13 4.20
CA ASN A 980 -8.39 4.97 5.25
C ASN A 980 -7.64 6.30 5.37
N SER A 981 -8.38 7.40 5.37
CA SER A 981 -7.85 8.76 5.43
C SER A 981 -6.93 9.16 4.26
N ALA A 982 -6.94 8.43 3.14
CA ALA A 982 -6.18 8.80 1.94
C ALA A 982 -6.62 10.18 1.40
N VAL A 983 -5.66 10.94 0.85
CA VAL A 983 -5.89 12.30 0.33
C VAL A 983 -5.62 12.38 -1.17
N VAL A 984 -6.67 12.71 -1.92
CA VAL A 984 -6.63 12.98 -3.36
C VAL A 984 -6.92 14.47 -3.60
N GLY A 985 -5.87 15.24 -3.88
CA GLY A 985 -5.93 16.67 -4.13
C GLY A 985 -6.76 17.08 -5.35
N PRO A 986 -7.16 18.35 -5.46
CA PRO A 986 -7.87 18.86 -6.63
C PRO A 986 -7.01 18.76 -7.90
N GLY A 987 -7.64 18.39 -9.01
CA GLY A 987 -6.97 18.18 -10.30
C GLY A 987 -6.21 16.86 -10.41
N ARG A 988 -6.40 15.92 -9.48
CA ARG A 988 -5.72 14.61 -9.50
C ARG A 988 -6.60 13.52 -10.09
N HIS A 989 -5.98 12.69 -10.93
CA HIS A 989 -6.56 11.47 -11.48
C HIS A 989 -5.80 10.29 -10.87
N ILE A 990 -6.48 9.40 -10.15
CA ILE A 990 -5.91 8.11 -9.75
C ILE A 990 -6.11 7.15 -10.93
N PRO A 991 -5.04 6.65 -11.56
CA PRO A 991 -5.13 5.70 -12.66
C PRO A 991 -5.80 4.39 -12.25
N ASP A 992 -6.18 3.57 -13.22
CA ASP A 992 -6.79 2.27 -12.98
C ASP A 992 -5.85 1.34 -12.21
N LYS A 993 -6.45 0.34 -11.55
CA LYS A 993 -5.81 -0.69 -10.73
C LYS A 993 -4.80 -0.13 -9.71
N SER A 994 -4.93 1.13 -9.29
CA SER A 994 -3.96 1.79 -8.43
C SER A 994 -4.40 1.75 -6.97
N LEU A 995 -3.46 1.81 -6.03
CA LEU A 995 -3.77 1.82 -4.60
C LEU A 995 -3.09 2.99 -3.91
N ILE A 996 -3.84 3.76 -3.12
CA ILE A 996 -3.30 4.70 -2.14
C ILE A 996 -3.54 4.11 -0.75
N ALA A 997 -2.48 3.87 0.01
CA ALA A 997 -2.55 3.26 1.34
C ALA A 997 -3.19 4.21 2.38
N ALA A 998 -3.44 3.69 3.57
CA ALA A 998 -3.96 4.48 4.68
C ALA A 998 -3.02 5.65 5.04
N LEU A 999 -3.60 6.77 5.49
CA LEU A 999 -2.89 7.99 5.88
C LEU A 999 -1.93 8.54 4.81
N SER A 1000 -2.15 8.23 3.53
CA SER A 1000 -1.22 8.56 2.44
C SER A 1000 -1.80 9.58 1.47
N SER A 1001 -0.95 10.36 0.81
CA SER A 1001 -1.38 11.29 -0.25
C SER A 1001 -1.08 10.73 -1.63
N ALA A 1002 -2.01 10.89 -2.57
CA ALA A 1002 -1.74 10.59 -3.96
C ALA A 1002 -0.66 11.53 -4.54
N PRO A 1003 0.40 11.02 -5.19
CA PRO A 1003 1.35 11.87 -5.92
C PRO A 1003 0.67 12.59 -7.10
N SER A 1004 1.34 13.61 -7.65
CA SER A 1004 0.81 14.39 -8.78
C SER A 1004 0.73 13.58 -10.07
N HIS A 1005 1.67 12.65 -10.27
CA HIS A 1005 1.72 11.73 -11.39
C HIS A 1005 1.84 10.32 -10.84
N MET A 1006 0.99 9.44 -11.34
CA MET A 1006 0.91 8.04 -10.94
C MET A 1006 0.81 7.19 -12.20
N PRO A 1007 1.64 6.15 -12.35
CA PRO A 1007 1.44 5.13 -13.37
C PRO A 1007 0.30 4.17 -12.98
N GLU A 1008 -0.35 3.56 -13.97
CA GLU A 1008 -1.39 2.54 -13.76
C GLU A 1008 -0.86 1.32 -13.00
N GLY A 1009 -1.69 0.72 -12.14
CA GLY A 1009 -1.33 -0.50 -11.40
C GLY A 1009 -0.39 -0.28 -10.21
N THR A 1010 0.05 0.95 -9.95
CA THR A 1010 1.00 1.26 -8.89
C THR A 1010 0.31 1.40 -7.53
N SER A 1011 1.03 1.07 -6.46
CA SER A 1011 0.56 1.25 -5.09
C SER A 1011 1.44 2.26 -4.39
N TRP A 1012 0.87 3.14 -3.57
CA TRP A 1012 1.62 4.22 -2.91
C TRP A 1012 1.25 4.31 -1.45
N PHE A 1013 2.24 4.59 -0.60
CA PHE A 1013 2.06 4.83 0.82
C PHE A 1013 2.97 5.93 1.33
N GLY A 1014 2.66 6.50 2.49
CA GLY A 1014 3.52 7.47 3.15
C GLY A 1014 3.27 8.92 2.77
N LEU A 1015 3.93 9.79 3.51
CA LEU A 1015 3.94 11.23 3.38
C LEU A 1015 5.38 11.72 3.61
N PRO A 1016 6.19 11.95 2.56
CA PRO A 1016 5.83 11.94 1.14
C PRO A 1016 5.53 10.53 0.60
N PRO A 1017 4.75 10.42 -0.50
CA PRO A 1017 4.37 9.13 -1.07
C PRO A 1017 5.58 8.38 -1.63
N VAL A 1018 5.68 7.11 -1.25
CA VAL A 1018 6.65 6.11 -1.70
C VAL A 1018 5.87 4.99 -2.39
N GLU A 1019 6.41 4.47 -3.48
CA GLU A 1019 5.77 3.36 -4.19
C GLU A 1019 5.92 2.05 -3.38
N LEU A 1020 4.84 1.28 -3.28
CA LEU A 1020 4.80 -0.08 -2.75
C LEU A 1020 4.82 -1.07 -3.89
N THR A 1021 5.68 -2.08 -3.78
CA THR A 1021 5.60 -3.25 -4.65
C THR A 1021 4.32 -4.04 -4.32
N ARG A 1022 3.37 -4.02 -5.25
CA ARG A 1022 2.10 -4.74 -5.11
C ARG A 1022 2.23 -6.15 -5.70
N LEU A 1023 1.90 -7.16 -4.90
CA LEU A 1023 1.58 -8.50 -5.38
C LEU A 1023 0.05 -8.55 -5.54
N VAL A 1024 -0.44 -8.62 -6.78
CA VAL A 1024 -1.88 -8.79 -7.04
C VAL A 1024 -2.25 -10.23 -6.67
N ASP A 1025 -3.19 -10.40 -5.74
CA ASP A 1025 -3.59 -11.72 -5.24
C ASP A 1025 -4.72 -12.28 -6.12
N HIS A 1026 -4.42 -13.33 -6.89
CA HIS A 1026 -5.39 -13.97 -7.77
C HIS A 1026 -6.34 -14.90 -6.98
N SER A 1027 -7.26 -14.29 -6.25
CA SER A 1027 -8.35 -14.99 -5.53
C SER A 1027 -9.66 -15.03 -6.35
N ASP A 1028 -10.61 -15.85 -5.90
CA ASP A 1028 -11.93 -16.06 -6.54
C ASP A 1028 -12.72 -14.75 -6.73
N ARG A 1029 -12.74 -14.27 -7.99
CA ARG A 1029 -13.41 -13.03 -8.43
C ARG A 1029 -14.92 -13.00 -8.15
N SER A 1030 -15.55 -14.17 -7.97
CA SER A 1030 -17.00 -14.27 -7.76
C SER A 1030 -17.48 -13.78 -6.38
N ARG A 1031 -16.56 -13.60 -5.42
CA ARG A 1031 -16.86 -13.08 -4.07
C ARG A 1031 -16.18 -11.75 -3.75
N THR A 1032 -15.48 -11.15 -4.71
CA THR A 1032 -14.77 -9.87 -4.55
C THR A 1032 -15.31 -8.81 -5.51
N TYR A 1033 -15.15 -8.99 -6.82
CA TYR A 1033 -15.49 -8.00 -7.85
C TYR A 1033 -16.82 -8.29 -8.56
N SER A 1034 -17.22 -9.57 -8.66
CA SER A 1034 -18.37 -10.00 -9.45
C SER A 1034 -19.31 -10.95 -8.70
N PRO A 1035 -20.02 -10.46 -7.67
CA PRO A 1035 -20.96 -11.27 -6.91
C PRO A 1035 -22.13 -11.75 -7.77
N PRO A 1036 -22.57 -13.02 -7.62
CA PRO A 1036 -23.79 -13.49 -8.25
C PRO A 1036 -25.04 -12.82 -7.65
N PRO A 1037 -26.16 -12.73 -8.39
CA PRO A 1037 -27.40 -12.07 -7.94
C PRO A 1037 -27.93 -12.54 -6.59
N ARG A 1038 -27.74 -13.82 -6.24
CA ARG A 1038 -28.12 -14.36 -4.93
C ARG A 1038 -27.41 -13.69 -3.75
N LEU A 1039 -26.12 -13.34 -3.91
CA LEU A 1039 -25.35 -12.66 -2.86
C LEU A 1039 -25.73 -11.19 -2.77
N LEU A 1040 -26.08 -10.57 -3.90
CA LEU A 1040 -26.67 -9.22 -3.94
C LEU A 1040 -27.97 -9.16 -3.15
N ALA A 1041 -28.89 -10.10 -3.38
CA ALA A 1041 -30.16 -10.18 -2.65
C ALA A 1041 -29.93 -10.44 -1.14
N ALA A 1042 -28.99 -11.33 -0.80
CA ALA A 1042 -28.66 -11.63 0.59
C ALA A 1042 -28.06 -10.41 1.32
N ARG A 1043 -27.11 -9.69 0.70
CA ARG A 1043 -26.56 -8.44 1.27
C ARG A 1043 -27.65 -7.39 1.42
N ALA A 1044 -28.48 -7.20 0.39
CA ALA A 1044 -29.60 -6.24 0.44
C ALA A 1044 -30.58 -6.53 1.59
N ALA A 1045 -30.85 -7.80 1.88
CA ALA A 1045 -31.69 -8.20 3.02
C ALA A 1045 -31.06 -7.81 4.37
N VAL A 1046 -29.74 -7.98 4.54
CA VAL A 1046 -29.02 -7.53 5.74
C VAL A 1046 -28.99 -6.00 5.83
N GLU A 1047 -28.77 -5.32 4.71
CA GLU A 1047 -28.71 -3.86 4.66
C GLU A 1047 -30.06 -3.20 4.92
N ALA A 1048 -31.18 -3.85 4.62
CA ALA A 1048 -32.51 -3.37 5.01
C ALA A 1048 -32.66 -3.23 6.54
N CYS A 1049 -31.89 -3.99 7.33
CA CYS A 1049 -31.87 -3.89 8.79
C CYS A 1049 -31.09 -2.67 9.31
N ARG A 1050 -30.33 -1.94 8.47
CA ARG A 1050 -29.52 -0.79 8.90
C ARG A 1050 -30.36 0.40 9.38
N ILE A 1051 -31.65 0.46 9.05
CA ILE A 1051 -32.56 1.48 9.57
C ILE A 1051 -33.01 1.21 11.02
N VAL A 1052 -32.92 -0.05 11.47
CA VAL A 1052 -33.41 -0.49 12.79
C VAL A 1052 -32.79 0.31 13.95
N PRO A 1053 -31.47 0.60 13.98
CA PRO A 1053 -30.89 1.47 15.01
C PRO A 1053 -31.53 2.86 15.09
N SER A 1054 -31.88 3.45 13.95
CA SER A 1054 -32.55 4.77 13.91
C SER A 1054 -33.97 4.70 14.48
N ILE A 1055 -34.68 3.60 14.21
CA ILE A 1055 -36.02 3.34 14.77
C ILE A 1055 -35.94 3.16 16.29
N ILE A 1056 -34.98 2.36 16.77
CA ILE A 1056 -34.76 2.15 18.20
C ILE A 1056 -34.39 3.46 18.89
N LYS A 1057 -33.53 4.28 18.28
CA LYS A 1057 -33.18 5.61 18.79
C LYS A 1057 -34.42 6.49 18.96
N ALA A 1058 -35.29 6.51 17.96
CA ALA A 1058 -36.55 7.26 18.02
C ALA A 1058 -37.47 6.73 19.13
N TRP A 1059 -37.62 5.41 19.28
CA TRP A 1059 -38.39 4.80 20.38
C TRP A 1059 -37.82 5.13 21.76
N LEU A 1060 -36.51 5.06 21.95
CA LEU A 1060 -35.88 5.45 23.22
C LEU A 1060 -36.10 6.94 23.51
N GLY A 1061 -36.02 7.80 22.49
CA GLY A 1061 -36.42 9.21 22.61
C GLY A 1061 -37.87 9.39 23.04
N LEU A 1062 -38.80 8.60 22.49
CA LEU A 1062 -40.21 8.60 22.89
C LEU A 1062 -40.41 8.09 24.32
N VAL A 1063 -39.65 7.10 24.77
CA VAL A 1063 -39.65 6.65 26.17
C VAL A 1063 -39.21 7.78 27.09
N ALA A 1064 -38.15 8.52 26.75
CA ALA A 1064 -37.75 9.69 27.52
C ALA A 1064 -38.87 10.73 27.57
N LEU A 1065 -39.46 11.07 26.41
CA LEU A 1065 -40.56 12.04 26.34
C LEU A 1065 -41.79 11.58 27.14
N TYR A 1066 -42.14 10.29 27.11
CA TYR A 1066 -43.22 9.70 27.91
C TYR A 1066 -42.95 9.86 29.40
N VAL A 1067 -41.77 9.47 29.88
CA VAL A 1067 -41.41 9.59 31.30
C VAL A 1067 -41.48 11.05 31.75
N LEU A 1068 -40.99 11.99 30.95
CA LEU A 1068 -41.04 13.42 31.28
C LEU A 1068 -42.47 13.97 31.25
N ALA A 1069 -43.28 13.61 30.25
CA ALA A 1069 -44.67 14.02 30.14
C ALA A 1069 -45.50 13.49 31.33
N SER A 1070 -45.37 12.20 31.63
CA SER A 1070 -46.06 11.56 32.76
C SER A 1070 -45.63 12.17 34.08
N THR A 1071 -44.33 12.42 34.30
CA THR A 1071 -43.85 13.07 35.53
C THR A 1071 -44.37 14.50 35.65
N TYR A 1072 -44.44 15.24 34.53
CA TYR A 1072 -44.98 16.60 34.51
C TYR A 1072 -46.46 16.63 34.92
N VAL A 1073 -47.27 15.70 34.41
CA VAL A 1073 -48.70 15.61 34.72
C VAL A 1073 -48.94 15.22 36.18
N HIS A 1074 -48.17 14.26 36.73
CA HIS A 1074 -48.40 13.73 38.08
C HIS A 1074 -47.71 14.53 39.19
N SER A 1075 -46.55 15.12 38.92
CA SER A 1075 -45.65 15.67 39.95
C SER A 1075 -45.17 17.09 39.66
N GLY A 1076 -45.62 17.70 38.55
CA GLY A 1076 -45.35 19.08 38.19
C GLY A 1076 -43.93 19.37 37.67
N LEU A 1077 -43.74 20.61 37.19
CA LEU A 1077 -42.53 21.04 36.47
C LEU A 1077 -41.21 20.86 37.24
N MET A 1078 -41.19 21.16 38.54
CA MET A 1078 -39.95 21.11 39.34
C MET A 1078 -39.42 19.68 39.45
N THR A 1079 -40.32 18.71 39.68
CA THR A 1079 -39.97 17.29 39.72
C THR A 1079 -39.48 16.81 38.35
N THR A 1080 -40.13 17.23 37.26
CA THR A 1080 -39.70 16.91 35.90
C THR A 1080 -38.32 17.46 35.57
N ILE A 1081 -37.99 18.67 36.01
CA ILE A 1081 -36.65 19.26 35.86
C ILE A 1081 -35.61 18.37 36.54
N LEU A 1082 -35.83 17.99 37.81
CA LEU A 1082 -34.91 17.13 38.58
C LEU A 1082 -34.68 15.76 37.92
N VAL A 1083 -35.74 15.15 37.37
CA VAL A 1083 -35.68 13.81 36.77
C VAL A 1083 -35.18 13.82 35.31
N SER A 1084 -35.19 14.99 34.65
CA SER A 1084 -34.86 15.10 33.22
C SER A 1084 -33.49 14.57 32.82
N GLY A 1085 -32.44 14.93 33.56
CA GLY A 1085 -31.08 14.42 33.35
C GLY A 1085 -30.98 12.90 33.51
N PRO A 1086 -31.38 12.34 34.67
CA PRO A 1086 -31.44 10.90 34.89
C PRO A 1086 -32.22 10.13 33.81
N THR A 1087 -33.35 10.65 33.34
CA THR A 1087 -34.14 10.02 32.27
C THR A 1087 -33.34 9.90 30.98
N VAL A 1088 -32.74 11.00 30.50
CA VAL A 1088 -31.97 10.99 29.24
C VAL A 1088 -30.73 10.12 29.37
N LEU A 1089 -30.04 10.18 30.52
CA LEU A 1089 -28.91 9.28 30.79
C LEU A 1089 -29.34 7.81 30.76
N GLY A 1090 -30.50 7.47 31.37
CA GLY A 1090 -31.06 6.12 31.33
C GLY A 1090 -31.32 5.62 29.91
N THR A 1091 -31.87 6.49 29.05
CA THR A 1091 -32.07 6.14 27.62
C THR A 1091 -30.77 5.99 26.85
N ALA A 1092 -29.75 6.81 27.13
CA ALA A 1092 -28.44 6.69 26.50
C ALA A 1092 -27.72 5.39 26.92
N VAL A 1093 -27.84 4.98 28.20
CA VAL A 1093 -27.36 3.68 28.67
C VAL A 1093 -28.11 2.54 27.98
N ALA A 1094 -29.43 2.64 27.83
CA ALA A 1094 -30.22 1.65 27.09
C ALA A 1094 -29.78 1.55 25.62
N SER A 1095 -29.48 2.67 24.96
CA SER A 1095 -28.92 2.68 23.59
C SER A 1095 -27.59 1.94 23.50
N CYS A 1096 -26.68 2.15 24.47
CA CYS A 1096 -25.43 1.41 24.55
C CYS A 1096 -25.66 -0.10 24.77
N LEU A 1097 -26.59 -0.48 25.65
CA LEU A 1097 -26.92 -1.90 25.90
C LEU A 1097 -27.48 -2.58 24.66
N VAL A 1098 -28.35 -1.92 23.90
CA VAL A 1098 -28.87 -2.46 22.63
C VAL A 1098 -27.75 -2.66 21.60
N ALA A 1099 -26.86 -1.67 21.44
CA ALA A 1099 -25.71 -1.80 20.54
C ALA A 1099 -24.79 -2.95 20.96
N LEU A 1100 -24.56 -3.12 22.27
CA LEU A 1100 -23.80 -4.22 22.84
C LEU A 1100 -24.46 -5.58 22.51
N THR A 1101 -25.77 -5.71 22.73
CA THR A 1101 -26.52 -6.93 22.37
C THR A 1101 -26.44 -7.22 20.87
N ALA A 1102 -26.55 -6.20 20.02
CA ALA A 1102 -26.43 -6.35 18.58
C ALA A 1102 -25.04 -6.85 18.16
N LYS A 1103 -23.95 -6.30 18.72
CA LYS A 1103 -22.58 -6.79 18.45
C LYS A 1103 -22.43 -8.26 18.80
N TRP A 1104 -22.83 -8.65 20.00
CA TRP A 1104 -22.69 -10.04 20.47
C TRP A 1104 -23.62 -11.01 19.73
N GLY A 1105 -24.83 -10.58 19.35
CA GLY A 1105 -25.79 -11.41 18.64
C GLY A 1105 -25.50 -11.58 17.14
N LEU A 1106 -25.01 -10.53 16.47
CA LEU A 1106 -24.74 -10.57 15.02
C LEU A 1106 -23.39 -11.19 14.68
N VAL A 1107 -22.35 -10.88 15.46
CA VAL A 1107 -20.96 -11.21 15.12
C VAL A 1107 -20.30 -12.13 16.15
N GLY A 1108 -20.50 -11.88 17.44
CA GLY A 1108 -19.88 -12.65 18.52
C GLY A 1108 -18.46 -12.15 18.85
N ARG A 1109 -17.49 -13.06 18.98
CA ARG A 1109 -16.07 -12.72 19.20
C ARG A 1109 -15.34 -12.65 17.86
N PHE A 1110 -14.60 -11.56 17.65
CA PHE A 1110 -13.66 -11.49 16.55
C PHE A 1110 -12.45 -12.40 16.78
N ARG A 1111 -11.89 -12.91 15.68
CA ARG A 1111 -10.65 -13.72 15.64
C ARG A 1111 -9.84 -13.30 14.40
N PRO A 1112 -8.51 -13.42 14.42
CA PRO A 1112 -7.71 -13.23 13.21
C PRO A 1112 -8.19 -14.16 12.09
N SER A 1113 -8.57 -13.59 10.97
CA SER A 1113 -9.17 -14.32 9.84
C SER A 1113 -9.16 -13.48 8.56
N GLU A 1114 -9.44 -14.14 7.43
CA GLU A 1114 -9.61 -13.49 6.13
C GLU A 1114 -11.00 -13.79 5.56
N HIS A 1115 -11.69 -12.74 5.12
CA HIS A 1115 -13.04 -12.83 4.58
C HIS A 1115 -13.16 -12.01 3.30
N PRO A 1116 -13.66 -12.58 2.18
CA PRO A 1116 -13.96 -11.78 1.00
C PRO A 1116 -15.10 -10.80 1.30
N LEU A 1117 -15.11 -9.65 0.63
CA LEU A 1117 -16.10 -8.58 0.80
C LEU A 1117 -17.55 -9.09 0.72
N TRP A 1118 -17.84 -10.01 -0.21
CA TRP A 1118 -19.17 -10.60 -0.35
C TRP A 1118 -19.34 -11.83 0.54
N SER A 1119 -19.18 -11.64 1.85
CA SER A 1119 -19.41 -12.67 2.87
C SER A 1119 -20.36 -12.19 3.95
N SER A 1120 -21.16 -13.12 4.49
CA SER A 1120 -22.10 -12.85 5.59
C SER A 1120 -21.40 -12.30 6.83
N PHE A 1121 -20.13 -12.63 7.06
CA PHE A 1121 -19.36 -12.05 8.15
C PHE A 1121 -19.21 -10.53 8.01
N VAL A 1122 -18.73 -10.07 6.85
CA VAL A 1122 -18.52 -8.63 6.58
C VAL A 1122 -19.84 -7.85 6.72
N TRP A 1123 -20.93 -8.35 6.14
CA TRP A 1123 -22.21 -7.62 6.18
C TRP A 1123 -22.81 -7.54 7.59
N ARG A 1124 -22.66 -8.60 8.40
CA ARG A 1124 -23.10 -8.59 9.80
C ARG A 1124 -22.22 -7.69 10.66
N ASN A 1125 -20.92 -7.65 10.37
CA ASN A 1125 -19.98 -6.74 11.02
C ASN A 1125 -20.37 -5.28 10.76
N GLU A 1126 -20.51 -4.90 9.50
CA GLU A 1126 -20.92 -3.55 9.11
C GLU A 1126 -22.30 -3.18 9.72
N LEU A 1127 -23.24 -4.12 9.78
CA LEU A 1127 -24.53 -3.88 10.44
C LEU A 1127 -24.34 -3.63 11.95
N ALA A 1128 -23.52 -4.42 12.65
CA ALA A 1128 -23.22 -4.20 14.06
C ALA A 1128 -22.51 -2.85 14.31
N ASP A 1129 -21.67 -2.41 13.38
CA ASP A 1129 -21.06 -1.08 13.43
C ASP A 1129 -22.11 0.02 13.29
N VAL A 1130 -23.11 -0.11 12.41
CA VAL A 1130 -24.22 0.87 12.31
C VAL A 1130 -24.99 0.96 13.64
N PHE A 1131 -25.21 -0.15 14.36
CA PHE A 1131 -25.79 -0.11 15.70
C PHE A 1131 -24.91 0.68 16.67
N THR A 1132 -23.61 0.40 16.68
CA THR A 1132 -22.64 1.05 17.57
C THR A 1132 -22.54 2.55 17.29
N GLU A 1133 -22.39 2.94 16.03
CA GLU A 1133 -22.27 4.33 15.59
C GLU A 1133 -23.55 5.14 15.86
N SER A 1134 -24.71 4.57 15.52
CA SER A 1134 -26.00 5.28 15.59
C SER A 1134 -26.54 5.40 17.01
N LEU A 1135 -26.37 4.38 17.85
CA LEU A 1135 -26.95 4.31 19.20
C LEU A 1135 -25.96 4.70 20.30
N ALA A 1136 -24.71 4.25 20.23
CA ALA A 1136 -23.73 4.47 21.30
C ALA A 1136 -22.80 5.67 20.99
N GLY A 1137 -22.28 5.73 19.76
CA GLY A 1137 -21.24 6.68 19.34
C GLY A 1137 -21.68 8.14 19.42
N THR A 1138 -22.90 8.46 18.98
CA THR A 1138 -23.45 9.82 18.99
C THR A 1138 -24.02 10.26 20.35
N GLU A 1139 -24.13 9.35 21.32
CA GLU A 1139 -24.74 9.58 22.63
C GLU A 1139 -23.66 9.55 23.74
N LEU A 1140 -23.71 8.56 24.63
CA LEU A 1140 -22.89 8.47 25.84
C LEU A 1140 -21.41 8.34 25.53
N ILE A 1141 -21.07 7.57 24.51
CA ILE A 1141 -19.68 7.20 24.22
C ILE A 1141 -18.92 8.41 23.66
N GLY A 1142 -19.54 9.22 22.79
CA GLY A 1142 -18.92 10.42 22.23
C GLY A 1142 -18.50 11.45 23.28
N MET A 1143 -19.33 11.68 24.30
CA MET A 1143 -19.03 12.61 25.40
C MET A 1143 -18.08 12.02 26.46
N SER A 1144 -17.93 10.70 26.47
CA SER A 1144 -17.14 9.95 27.46
C SER A 1144 -15.68 9.74 27.05
N VAL A 1145 -15.26 10.26 25.89
CA VAL A 1145 -13.88 10.19 25.41
C VAL A 1145 -12.92 10.82 26.44
N GLY A 1146 -11.81 10.13 26.73
CA GLY A 1146 -10.85 10.50 27.76
C GLY A 1146 -11.32 10.24 29.20
N THR A 1147 -12.27 9.32 29.42
CA THR A 1147 -12.83 9.03 30.76
C THR A 1147 -12.85 7.53 31.03
N PRO A 1148 -12.99 7.07 32.29
CA PRO A 1148 -13.16 5.64 32.56
C PRO A 1148 -14.38 4.99 31.89
N ILE A 1149 -15.40 5.78 31.50
CA ILE A 1149 -16.63 5.27 30.89
C ILE A 1149 -16.35 4.69 29.49
N ILE A 1150 -15.50 5.34 28.68
CA ILE A 1150 -15.13 4.80 27.35
C ILE A 1150 -14.40 3.45 27.51
N ASN A 1151 -13.55 3.32 28.52
CA ASN A 1151 -12.82 2.08 28.78
C ASN A 1151 -13.76 0.96 29.21
N LEU A 1152 -14.77 1.26 30.04
CA LEU A 1152 -15.80 0.28 30.41
C LEU A 1152 -16.59 -0.17 29.18
N TRP A 1153 -17.00 0.76 28.33
CA TRP A 1153 -17.70 0.46 27.08
C TRP A 1153 -16.89 -0.45 26.16
N LEU A 1154 -15.63 -0.09 25.89
CA LEU A 1154 -14.74 -0.87 25.02
C LEU A 1154 -14.47 -2.28 25.59
N ARG A 1155 -14.36 -2.43 26.92
CA ARG A 1155 -14.27 -3.76 27.57
C ARG A 1155 -15.53 -4.59 27.36
N CYS A 1156 -16.71 -4.00 27.50
CA CYS A 1156 -17.97 -4.68 27.22
C CYS A 1156 -18.05 -5.15 25.75
N MET A 1157 -17.52 -4.35 24.82
CA MET A 1157 -17.46 -4.69 23.40
C MET A 1157 -16.45 -5.79 23.08
N GLY A 1158 -15.44 -6.02 23.93
CA GLY A 1158 -14.49 -7.14 23.81
C GLY A 1158 -13.02 -6.78 24.01
N THR A 1159 -12.68 -5.48 23.99
CA THR A 1159 -11.29 -5.02 24.09
C THR A 1159 -10.68 -5.35 25.45
N LYS A 1160 -9.47 -5.89 25.45
CA LYS A 1160 -8.72 -6.16 26.68
C LYS A 1160 -8.05 -4.86 27.15
N ILE A 1161 -8.63 -4.17 28.12
CA ILE A 1161 -8.13 -2.87 28.59
C ILE A 1161 -7.63 -2.95 30.03
N GLY A 1162 -6.36 -2.61 30.24
CA GLY A 1162 -5.70 -2.48 31.53
C GLY A 1162 -6.22 -1.33 32.39
N ARG A 1163 -5.55 -1.08 33.53
CA ARG A 1163 -5.88 -0.02 34.47
C ARG A 1163 -5.35 1.33 33.96
N ARG A 1164 -6.07 2.41 34.26
CA ARG A 1164 -5.60 3.80 34.00
C ARG A 1164 -5.28 4.10 32.53
N VAL A 1165 -5.93 3.42 31.58
CA VAL A 1165 -5.82 3.74 30.15
C VAL A 1165 -6.49 5.08 29.86
N TRP A 1166 -5.83 5.93 29.10
CA TRP A 1166 -6.39 7.17 28.56
C TRP A 1166 -6.69 6.96 27.08
N CYS A 1167 -7.97 7.01 26.69
CA CYS A 1167 -8.39 6.80 25.31
C CYS A 1167 -9.22 7.97 24.81
N GLU A 1168 -8.67 8.73 23.86
CA GLU A 1168 -9.30 9.90 23.23
C GLU A 1168 -9.96 9.61 21.88
N THR A 1169 -10.14 8.34 21.54
CA THR A 1169 -10.77 7.93 20.29
C THR A 1169 -11.78 6.81 20.53
N ARG A 1170 -12.69 6.67 19.57
CA ARG A 1170 -13.70 5.62 19.51
C ARG A 1170 -13.50 4.70 18.30
N TRP A 1171 -12.47 4.97 17.48
CA TRP A 1171 -12.15 4.22 16.26
C TRP A 1171 -11.27 3.02 16.57
N LEU A 1172 -11.87 2.06 17.27
CA LEU A 1172 -11.30 0.76 17.63
C LEU A 1172 -12.18 -0.34 17.01
N PRO A 1173 -12.07 -0.59 15.69
CA PRO A 1173 -12.77 -1.67 15.01
C PRO A 1173 -12.44 -3.05 15.59
N GLU A 1174 -13.31 -4.03 15.33
CA GLU A 1174 -13.20 -5.42 15.79
C GLU A 1174 -12.62 -5.59 17.21
N PHE A 1175 -13.28 -4.94 18.18
CA PHE A 1175 -12.89 -4.76 19.58
C PHE A 1175 -12.09 -5.88 20.25
N ASP A 1176 -12.45 -7.16 20.02
CA ASP A 1176 -11.80 -8.33 20.65
C ASP A 1176 -10.34 -8.55 20.20
N LEU A 1177 -9.93 -7.96 19.08
CA LEU A 1177 -8.57 -8.04 18.54
C LEU A 1177 -7.61 -7.02 19.13
N ILE A 1178 -8.09 -6.11 19.98
CA ILE A 1178 -7.29 -5.03 20.55
C ILE A 1178 -6.98 -5.31 22.02
N THR A 1179 -5.69 -5.18 22.36
CA THR A 1179 -5.19 -5.24 23.74
C THR A 1179 -4.51 -3.92 24.09
N LEU A 1180 -4.94 -3.31 25.20
CA LEU A 1180 -4.37 -2.09 25.77
C LEU A 1180 -3.87 -2.39 27.18
N GLY A 1181 -2.56 -2.32 27.41
CA GLY A 1181 -1.92 -2.49 28.71
C GLY A 1181 -2.23 -1.38 29.70
N ASP A 1182 -1.73 -1.53 30.93
CA ASP A 1182 -1.92 -0.54 31.99
C ASP A 1182 -1.30 0.82 31.59
N GLY A 1183 -2.01 1.92 31.81
CA GLY A 1183 -1.50 3.27 31.62
C GLY A 1183 -1.32 3.75 30.17
N VAL A 1184 -1.72 2.95 29.17
CA VAL A 1184 -1.68 3.30 27.74
C VAL A 1184 -2.37 4.63 27.45
N THR A 1185 -1.81 5.42 26.53
CA THR A 1185 -2.40 6.64 26.00
C THR A 1185 -2.69 6.49 24.51
N ILE A 1186 -3.96 6.53 24.13
CA ILE A 1186 -4.40 6.69 22.74
C ILE A 1186 -4.93 8.10 22.58
N ASN A 1187 -4.24 8.96 21.83
CA ASN A 1187 -4.63 10.35 21.63
C ASN A 1187 -5.84 10.50 20.68
N ARG A 1188 -6.32 11.75 20.55
CA ARG A 1188 -7.41 12.11 19.64
C ARG A 1188 -7.06 11.78 18.19
N GLY A 1189 -8.09 11.47 17.41
CA GLY A 1189 -7.95 11.22 15.97
C GLY A 1189 -7.23 9.92 15.60
N CYS A 1190 -6.77 9.14 16.58
CA CYS A 1190 -6.10 7.86 16.32
C CYS A 1190 -7.09 6.79 15.85
N VAL A 1191 -6.60 5.88 15.02
CA VAL A 1191 -7.33 4.69 14.55
C VAL A 1191 -6.50 3.44 14.86
N LEU A 1192 -7.07 2.50 15.60
CA LEU A 1192 -6.48 1.17 15.80
C LEU A 1192 -7.12 0.20 14.79
N GLN A 1193 -6.59 0.21 13.58
CA GLN A 1193 -7.19 -0.47 12.44
C GLN A 1193 -6.85 -1.97 12.44
N THR A 1194 -7.77 -2.78 12.96
CA THR A 1194 -7.68 -4.25 13.09
C THR A 1194 -7.87 -5.01 11.78
N HIS A 1195 -8.35 -4.36 10.72
CA HIS A 1195 -8.49 -4.97 9.42
C HIS A 1195 -8.00 -4.10 8.26
N LEU A 1196 -7.57 -4.73 7.18
CA LEU A 1196 -7.27 -4.07 5.91
C LEU A 1196 -8.03 -4.77 4.79
N PHE A 1197 -8.58 -3.99 3.87
CA PHE A 1197 -9.07 -4.51 2.61
C PHE A 1197 -7.92 -4.52 1.60
N HIS A 1198 -7.54 -5.72 1.18
CA HIS A 1198 -6.60 -5.92 0.08
C HIS A 1198 -7.30 -6.73 -1.00
N ASP A 1199 -7.40 -6.20 -2.22
CA ASP A 1199 -8.16 -6.81 -3.32
C ASP A 1199 -9.60 -7.22 -2.93
N ARG A 1200 -10.25 -6.39 -2.10
CA ARG A 1200 -11.60 -6.63 -1.53
C ARG A 1200 -11.68 -7.90 -0.67
N ILE A 1201 -10.58 -8.32 -0.07
CA ILE A 1201 -10.52 -9.28 1.02
C ILE A 1201 -10.23 -8.53 2.31
N MET A 1202 -11.12 -8.63 3.28
CA MET A 1202 -10.93 -8.15 4.65
C MET A 1202 -9.96 -9.11 5.35
N ARG A 1203 -8.75 -8.65 5.65
CA ARG A 1203 -7.76 -9.38 6.46
C ARG A 1203 -7.69 -8.76 7.85
N MET A 1204 -7.94 -9.57 8.87
CA MET A 1204 -8.02 -9.14 10.26
C MET A 1204 -6.88 -9.74 11.09
N ASP A 1205 -6.31 -8.94 11.99
CA ASP A 1205 -5.23 -9.36 12.87
C ASP A 1205 -5.23 -8.54 14.18
N GLU A 1206 -4.53 -9.02 15.20
CA GLU A 1206 -4.50 -8.40 16.54
C GLU A 1206 -3.67 -7.11 16.58
N ILE A 1207 -3.99 -6.20 17.50
CA ILE A 1207 -3.18 -5.03 17.82
C ILE A 1207 -2.90 -5.03 19.33
N ASP A 1208 -1.63 -4.93 19.71
CA ASP A 1208 -1.20 -4.96 21.11
C ASP A 1208 -0.46 -3.68 21.52
N MET A 1209 -0.94 -3.01 22.56
CA MET A 1209 -0.37 -1.78 23.11
C MET A 1209 0.17 -2.06 24.51
N GLY A 1210 1.49 -2.11 24.66
CA GLY A 1210 2.19 -2.40 25.90
C GLY A 1210 1.99 -1.35 27.00
N ILE A 1211 2.37 -1.70 28.22
CA ILE A 1211 2.13 -0.89 29.43
C ILE A 1211 2.73 0.52 29.26
N ASN A 1212 1.97 1.57 29.57
CA ASN A 1212 2.37 2.98 29.44
C ASN A 1212 2.82 3.42 28.03
N SER A 1213 2.49 2.67 26.98
CA SER A 1213 2.75 3.08 25.60
C SER A 1213 1.83 4.24 25.17
N THR A 1214 2.27 5.01 24.18
CA THR A 1214 1.55 6.18 23.65
C THR A 1214 1.45 6.11 22.13
N LEU A 1215 0.22 6.30 21.62
CA LEU A 1215 -0.04 6.61 20.21
C LEU A 1215 -0.47 8.07 20.10
N GLY A 1216 0.35 8.89 19.42
CA GLY A 1216 0.18 10.34 19.26
C GLY A 1216 -0.99 10.73 18.35
N PRO A 1217 -1.46 11.99 18.40
CA PRO A 1217 -2.66 12.44 17.69
C PRO A 1217 -2.66 12.12 16.19
N ASN A 1218 -3.82 11.75 15.65
CA ASN A 1218 -4.02 11.49 14.22
C ASN A 1218 -3.14 10.36 13.64
N SER A 1219 -2.65 9.44 14.49
CA SER A 1219 -1.84 8.28 14.07
C SER A 1219 -2.70 7.03 13.84
N ILE A 1220 -2.27 6.17 12.92
CA ILE A 1220 -2.95 4.91 12.58
C ILE A 1220 -2.04 3.73 12.91
N ALA A 1221 -2.57 2.72 13.61
CA ALA A 1221 -1.93 1.43 13.79
C ALA A 1221 -2.63 0.38 12.91
N LEU A 1222 -1.89 -0.34 12.08
CA LEU A 1222 -2.41 -1.35 11.15
C LEU A 1222 -2.44 -2.76 11.78
N PRO A 1223 -3.13 -3.75 11.16
CA PRO A 1223 -3.31 -5.08 11.75
C PRO A 1223 -1.98 -5.79 12.04
N GLY A 1224 -1.91 -6.53 13.14
CA GLY A 1224 -0.71 -7.28 13.54
C GLY A 1224 0.38 -6.42 14.17
N SER A 1225 0.18 -5.12 14.31
CA SER A 1225 1.16 -4.21 14.90
C SER A 1225 1.15 -4.26 16.43
N SER A 1226 2.30 -3.93 17.03
CA SER A 1226 2.41 -3.81 18.48
C SER A 1226 3.28 -2.65 18.93
N LEU A 1227 2.98 -2.07 20.08
CA LEU A 1227 3.81 -1.07 20.75
C LEU A 1227 4.34 -1.62 22.08
N GLY A 1228 5.65 -1.60 22.29
CA GLY A 1228 6.28 -2.06 23.51
C GLY A 1228 5.95 -1.18 24.73
N THR A 1229 6.26 -1.70 25.92
CA THR A 1229 6.10 -0.97 27.19
C THR A 1229 6.80 0.39 27.14
N ARG A 1230 6.11 1.47 27.52
CA ARG A 1230 6.59 2.86 27.53
C ARG A 1230 7.04 3.41 26.16
N ALA A 1231 6.76 2.69 25.07
CA ALA A 1231 7.01 3.16 23.71
C ALA A 1231 6.13 4.36 23.36
N THR A 1232 6.66 5.30 22.59
CA THR A 1232 5.92 6.49 22.13
C THR A 1232 5.96 6.58 20.63
N VAL A 1233 4.80 6.62 19.99
CA VAL A 1233 4.64 6.98 18.59
C VAL A 1233 4.08 8.41 18.52
N GLY A 1234 4.74 9.29 17.78
CA GLY A 1234 4.39 10.70 17.61
C GLY A 1234 3.09 10.90 16.83
N ALA A 1235 2.73 12.17 16.62
CA ALA A 1235 1.53 12.54 15.88
C ALA A 1235 1.64 12.24 14.37
N ALA A 1236 0.48 12.05 13.71
CA ALA A 1236 0.34 11.80 12.28
C ALA A 1236 1.33 10.74 11.77
N SER A 1237 1.43 9.64 12.51
CA SER A 1237 2.36 8.54 12.26
C SER A 1237 1.60 7.27 11.87
N LEU A 1238 2.22 6.43 11.05
CA LEU A 1238 1.65 5.15 10.60
C LEU A 1238 2.50 4.00 11.12
N VAL A 1239 1.92 3.17 11.98
CA VAL A 1239 2.53 1.90 12.41
C VAL A 1239 2.09 0.82 11.42
N MET A 1240 3.05 0.25 10.70
CA MET A 1240 2.79 -0.64 9.57
C MET A 1240 2.25 -2.00 10.02
N ARG A 1241 1.66 -2.74 9.07
CA ARG A 1241 1.16 -4.09 9.34
C ARG A 1241 2.29 -4.98 9.85
N SER A 1242 2.02 -5.73 10.92
CA SER A 1242 3.01 -6.64 11.54
C SER A 1242 4.30 -5.96 12.03
N GLU A 1243 4.28 -4.64 12.23
CA GLU A 1243 5.39 -3.88 12.79
C GLU A 1243 5.31 -3.83 14.32
N ALA A 1244 6.40 -4.16 15.02
CA ALA A 1244 6.51 -3.99 16.47
C ALA A 1244 7.41 -2.81 16.83
N VAL A 1245 6.92 -1.88 17.63
CA VAL A 1245 7.66 -0.73 18.17
C VAL A 1245 8.30 -1.14 19.50
N PRO A 1246 9.60 -0.89 19.74
CA PRO A 1246 10.30 -1.40 20.92
C PRO A 1246 9.86 -0.73 22.21
N ALA A 1247 10.03 -1.41 23.35
CA ALA A 1247 9.84 -0.79 24.66
C ALA A 1247 10.81 0.40 24.85
N ASP A 1248 10.41 1.37 25.68
CA ASP A 1248 11.21 2.53 26.07
C ASP A 1248 11.75 3.40 24.92
N SER A 1249 11.15 3.31 23.74
CA SER A 1249 11.62 3.99 22.54
C SER A 1249 10.64 5.07 22.06
N ARG A 1250 11.15 6.02 21.25
CA ARG A 1250 10.33 7.08 20.64
C ARG A 1250 10.44 7.07 19.12
N TRP A 1251 9.29 7.14 18.47
CA TRP A 1251 9.12 6.98 17.04
C TRP A 1251 8.16 8.02 16.49
N ALA A 1252 8.32 8.42 15.24
CA ALA A 1252 7.37 9.29 14.55
C ALA A 1252 7.50 9.10 13.03
N GLY A 1253 6.42 9.42 12.31
CA GLY A 1253 6.40 9.49 10.85
C GLY A 1253 5.51 8.45 10.16
N ASN A 1254 5.34 8.65 8.86
CA ASN A 1254 4.65 7.82 7.91
C ASN A 1254 5.50 7.74 6.62
N PRO A 1255 6.43 6.76 6.51
CA PRO A 1255 6.63 5.62 7.41
C PRO A 1255 7.32 5.97 8.73
N LEU A 1256 7.14 5.09 9.73
CA LEU A 1256 7.68 5.23 11.08
C LEU A 1256 9.22 5.24 11.09
N ARG A 1257 9.83 6.19 11.82
CA ARG A 1257 11.28 6.31 12.04
C ARG A 1257 11.57 6.71 13.49
N THR A 1258 12.81 6.53 13.94
CA THR A 1258 13.23 7.01 15.25
C THR A 1258 13.05 8.51 15.38
N TRP A 1259 12.55 8.90 16.54
CA TRP A 1259 12.27 10.28 16.82
C TRP A 1259 13.46 10.94 17.50
N VAL A 1260 14.36 11.49 16.69
CA VAL A 1260 15.45 12.35 17.17
C VAL A 1260 14.86 13.71 17.54
N GLN A 1261 14.88 14.07 18.82
CA GLN A 1261 14.57 15.43 19.24
C GLN A 1261 15.74 16.32 18.84
N SER A 1262 15.57 17.15 17.80
CA SER A 1262 16.44 18.31 17.63
C SER A 1262 16.26 19.20 18.86
N HIS A 1263 17.24 19.20 19.76
CA HIS A 1263 17.35 20.31 20.71
C HIS A 1263 17.47 21.57 19.86
N PRO A 1264 16.60 22.58 20.05
CA PRO A 1264 16.85 23.88 19.48
C PRO A 1264 18.23 24.28 19.99
N ALA A 1265 19.15 24.55 19.06
CA ALA A 1265 20.47 25.05 19.40
C ALA A 1265 20.30 26.15 20.44
N GLN A 1266 20.92 25.97 21.60
CA GLN A 1266 21.24 27.08 22.47
C GLN A 1266 21.91 28.11 21.56
N SER A 1267 21.25 29.25 21.41
CA SER A 1267 21.87 30.45 20.89
C SER A 1267 22.91 30.82 21.93
N ASP A 1268 24.10 30.22 21.80
CA ASP A 1268 25.28 30.70 22.47
C ASP A 1268 25.53 32.12 21.96
N GLU A 1269 25.59 33.02 22.94
CA GLU A 1269 26.19 34.34 22.88
C GLU A 1269 27.36 34.38 21.89
N VAL A 1270 27.20 35.03 20.74
CA VAL A 1270 28.24 35.86 20.11
C VAL A 1270 27.57 36.96 19.26
N ASP A 1271 27.79 38.20 19.70
CA ASP A 1271 27.58 39.53 19.09
C ASP A 1271 26.15 40.10 18.89
#